data_AF-A0ABC8R639-F1
#
_entry.id   AF-A0ABC8R639-F1
#
_cell.length_a   1.000
_cell.length_b   1.000
_cell.length_c   1.000
_cell.angle_alpha   90.00
_cell.angle_beta   90.00
_cell.angle_gamma   90.00
#
_symmetry.space_group_name_H-M   'P 1'
#
loop_
_entity.id
_entity.type
_entity.pdbx_description
1 polymer ?
#
loop_
_entity_poly.entity_id
_entity_poly.type
_entity_poly.pdbx_seq_one_letter_code
_entity_poly.pdbx_strand_id
1 'polypeptide(L)'
;MASQNRSPLFCIQILCSIFHLLFFKTHQVFAQTSPVFACDADSNPGLANFTFCDPSSDVNTRVDDLVKRLTLQEKIGFLVSGAGEVSRLGIPKYEWWSEALHGVSYDGLGTHFSGVVPGATSFPQVILAAASFNVTLFEAIGKVVSTEARAMYNVGLTGLTFWSPNVNIFRDPRWGRGQETPGEDPLLSSKYGSAYVRGLQQRDDGDKDRLKVAACCKHYTAYDVDNWKGTDRYHFNAVVTQQDLDDTYQPPFKSCVVDGNVASVMCSYNQVNGKPTCGDPDLLTGVIRGEWKLRGYIVSDCDSLNEMYNSQHYTKTPEETAATAILAGLDLNCGSFLAKNTETAVKGGLVNESDIDRAISNNFATLMRLGFFDGDPSNQLYGKLGPNDVCTPKNQELARETARQGIVLLKNTAGSLPLSPNAIKSLAVIGPNAKATKTMIGNYEGNPCQYTTPLQGLTASVATVYQPGCANVACSSVQADDAKNIAALADAVVLVMGADQSIEAETLDRAGITLPGQQSILVSEVANVSKGPVILVVMSGGGMDVQFAKDDPKITSILWVGYPGEAGGAAIADVIFGFHNPGGRLPMTWYPQSYADNVPMTNMNMRPDPATGYPGRTYRFYTGPTVYTFGDGLSYSQFNHHLVQAPELISIPLEEGDVCRSLTCKSIDVDHSCNNLAVNIYVRVQNMGKMRGSDTIFLFFSPPSVHHAPQKQLLGFEKVFLTPQEEGIVGFSVDVCEHLSVVDEVGNRKVALGEHILHVGNKPRPISIKRFKTKIEIIPTSQPHPLQMSLSLTLTTPSPTFSTPSLLSLSANHTLRSLKPIRAAQQISADSPPSESFQTLPKTTGVIIVGAGLAGLAAATRLKSDNIPFLLLEASDAVGGRVRTDFVDGFTFDRGFQIFITAYPEAQRILDYNALDLRRFYSGAQVYYDGSFHTVADPLRHFWDSVQSLTNPIGTILDKLLIALTRIRVLTQSDDEILSGKEIPTIDLMRQIGFSESILDRFFRPFFGGIFFDRELETTSRLFDFIFKCLALGDNTLPLKGISAIPEQIASKLPANSISLNSRVVSIDFESDSMANVRLGNGEVLRSELGVIVAVEEPEAVMLLEGKLEGKPVPMKKPVRSTVCLYFSTDRSQVPVKDPVLFLNGSAKGIVNNMFFSTNVVPEYGPPGKALVSVSLIGLFDDVSDEDLRDGVFRELSGWFGGSVVESWTHLRTYRIGFAQPNQSPPTNLMKDPSLRPGLYLCGDYLTSATFDGALVSGRRAAEALLKDRALVQV
;
A
#
# COMPACT_ATOMS: atom_id res chain seq x y z
N MET A 1 -61.35 60.75 -33.39
CA MET A 1 -62.20 59.97 -34.33
C MET A 1 -61.51 58.64 -34.58
N ALA A 2 -62.34 57.61 -34.79
CA ALA A 2 -61.98 56.20 -34.94
C ALA A 2 -61.06 55.87 -36.13
N SER A 3 -60.21 54.85 -35.96
CA SER A 3 -60.00 53.70 -36.87
C SER A 3 -59.14 52.63 -36.14
N GLN A 4 -59.71 51.47 -35.79
CA GLN A 4 -59.61 50.13 -36.42
C GLN A 4 -58.19 49.51 -36.51
N ASN A 5 -57.88 48.24 -36.19
CA ASN A 5 -58.43 47.13 -35.38
C ASN A 5 -57.30 46.04 -35.36
N ARG A 6 -56.76 45.65 -34.19
CA ARG A 6 -56.88 44.33 -33.49
C ARG A 6 -56.29 43.09 -34.20
N SER A 7 -55.09 42.58 -33.81
CA SER A 7 -54.74 41.53 -32.78
C SER A 7 -54.61 40.11 -33.38
N PRO A 8 -53.79 39.14 -32.87
CA PRO A 8 -53.21 39.05 -31.52
C PRO A 8 -51.76 38.47 -31.44
N LEU A 9 -50.77 39.21 -30.96
CA LEU A 9 -49.53 38.61 -30.43
C LEU A 9 -48.88 39.41 -29.29
N PHE A 10 -49.53 40.48 -28.84
CA PHE A 10 -48.96 41.42 -27.88
C PHE A 10 -49.34 41.14 -26.41
N CYS A 11 -50.13 40.10 -26.13
CA CYS A 11 -50.47 39.67 -24.76
C CYS A 11 -49.50 38.63 -24.17
N ILE A 12 -48.57 38.06 -24.95
CA ILE A 12 -47.62 37.05 -24.45
C ILE A 12 -46.32 37.69 -23.92
N GLN A 13 -45.95 38.90 -24.38
CA GLN A 13 -44.73 39.57 -23.93
C GLN A 13 -44.86 40.35 -22.61
N ILE A 14 -46.08 40.76 -22.23
CA ILE A 14 -46.30 41.49 -20.97
C ILE A 14 -46.51 40.52 -19.79
N LEU A 15 -47.04 39.30 -20.03
CA LEU A 15 -47.10 38.24 -19.03
C LEU A 15 -45.72 37.62 -18.73
N CYS A 16 -44.81 37.55 -19.71
CA CYS A 16 -43.42 37.12 -19.46
C CYS A 16 -42.61 38.16 -18.66
N SER A 17 -42.90 39.44 -18.80
CA SER A 17 -42.19 40.51 -18.09
C SER A 17 -42.59 40.63 -16.62
N ILE A 18 -43.81 40.21 -16.26
CA ILE A 18 -44.29 40.15 -14.87
C ILE A 18 -43.86 38.82 -14.19
N PHE A 19 -43.66 37.74 -14.95
CA PHE A 19 -43.07 36.50 -14.43
C PHE A 19 -41.54 36.60 -14.20
N HIS A 20 -40.83 37.47 -14.93
CA HIS A 20 -39.41 37.75 -14.71
C HIS A 20 -39.12 38.73 -13.55
N LEU A 21 -40.10 39.52 -13.12
CA LEU A 21 -39.95 40.47 -12.00
C LEU A 21 -40.44 39.93 -10.64
N LEU A 22 -41.01 38.73 -10.60
CA LEU A 22 -41.43 38.04 -9.37
C LEU A 22 -40.55 36.84 -8.97
N PHE A 23 -39.57 36.44 -9.79
CA PHE A 23 -38.54 35.45 -9.42
C PHE A 23 -37.17 36.08 -9.04
N PHE A 24 -37.04 37.40 -9.10
CA PHE A 24 -35.86 38.15 -8.63
C PHE A 24 -36.08 38.78 -7.24
N LYS A 25 -36.61 37.99 -6.29
CA LYS A 25 -36.37 38.23 -4.87
C LYS A 25 -35.89 36.93 -4.23
N THR A 26 -34.66 37.03 -3.70
CA THR A 26 -33.99 36.14 -2.76
C THR A 26 -33.57 34.76 -3.25
N HIS A 27 -32.67 34.72 -4.22
CA HIS A 27 -31.42 34.01 -3.98
C HIS A 27 -30.31 35.05 -3.99
N GLN A 28 -30.06 35.65 -2.82
CA GLN A 28 -28.69 35.96 -2.45
C GLN A 28 -27.95 34.64 -2.64
N VAL A 29 -27.24 34.50 -3.77
CA VAL A 29 -26.00 33.75 -3.74
C VAL A 29 -25.22 34.46 -2.64
N PHE A 30 -25.15 33.82 -1.47
CA PHE A 30 -24.18 34.21 -0.48
C PHE A 30 -22.86 34.21 -1.25
N ALA A 31 -22.34 35.41 -1.51
CA ALA A 31 -20.96 35.56 -1.89
C ALA A 31 -20.20 34.81 -0.80
N GLN A 32 -19.67 33.65 -1.14
CA GLN A 32 -18.81 32.89 -0.26
C GLN A 32 -17.62 33.83 -0.03
N THR A 33 -17.62 34.48 1.13
CA THR A 33 -16.52 35.34 1.56
C THR A 33 -15.26 34.53 1.38
N SER A 34 -14.28 35.05 0.63
CA SER A 34 -12.99 34.39 0.48
C SER A 34 -12.49 33.95 1.85
N PRO A 35 -12.03 32.69 1.99
CA PRO A 35 -11.57 32.18 3.29
C PRO A 35 -10.47 33.09 3.85
N VAL A 36 -10.58 33.41 5.14
CA VAL A 36 -9.58 34.19 5.87
C VAL A 36 -8.54 33.22 6.42
N PHE A 37 -7.29 33.35 5.99
CA PHE A 37 -6.19 32.50 6.44
C PHE A 37 -5.34 33.22 7.49
N ALA A 38 -4.82 32.47 8.47
CA ALA A 38 -3.93 33.05 9.47
C ALA A 38 -2.60 33.45 8.82
N CYS A 39 -2.06 34.60 9.23
CA CYS A 39 -0.80 35.13 8.67
C CYS A 39 -0.80 35.36 7.15
N ASP A 40 -1.98 35.60 6.55
CA ASP A 40 -2.07 36.02 5.16
C ASP A 40 -1.63 37.49 5.00
N ALA A 41 -0.33 37.68 4.76
CA ALA A 41 0.28 38.98 4.55
C ALA A 41 -0.16 39.65 3.23
N ASP A 42 -0.67 38.87 2.26
CA ASP A 42 -1.14 39.42 0.98
C ASP A 42 -2.46 40.17 1.17
N SER A 43 -3.35 39.68 2.04
CA SER A 43 -4.58 40.39 2.41
C SER A 43 -4.40 41.42 3.54
N ASN A 44 -3.45 41.21 4.45
CA ASN A 44 -3.11 42.15 5.52
C ASN A 44 -1.60 42.28 5.74
N PRO A 45 -0.93 43.24 5.06
CA PRO A 45 0.53 43.42 5.13
C PRO A 45 1.09 43.68 6.54
N GLY A 46 0.24 44.14 7.48
CA GLY A 46 0.65 44.36 8.87
C GLY A 46 1.02 43.08 9.61
N LEU A 47 0.52 41.92 9.16
CA LEU A 47 0.78 40.61 9.77
C LEU A 47 2.22 40.14 9.55
N ALA A 48 2.87 40.56 8.46
CA ALA A 48 4.26 40.19 8.14
C ALA A 48 5.29 40.67 9.18
N ASN A 49 4.92 41.64 10.04
CA ASN A 49 5.77 42.15 11.11
C ASN A 49 5.76 41.28 12.37
N PHE A 50 4.88 40.26 12.45
CA PHE A 50 4.82 39.35 13.58
C PHE A 50 5.75 38.15 13.36
N THR A 51 6.62 37.86 14.32
CA THR A 51 7.55 36.73 14.24
C THR A 51 6.80 35.40 14.12
N PHE A 52 5.64 35.24 14.77
CA PHE A 52 4.84 34.02 14.62
C PHE A 52 4.31 33.77 13.19
N CYS A 53 4.29 34.80 12.32
CA CYS A 53 3.91 34.70 10.92
C CYS A 53 5.08 34.47 9.95
N ASP A 54 6.32 34.42 10.44
CA ASP A 54 7.49 34.11 9.61
C ASP A 54 7.70 32.59 9.51
N PRO A 55 7.44 31.95 8.35
CA PRO A 55 7.58 30.50 8.20
C PRO A 55 9.04 30.02 8.19
N SER A 56 10.02 30.93 8.11
CA SER A 56 11.45 30.60 8.18
C SER A 56 11.99 30.50 9.62
N SER A 57 11.26 31.04 10.59
CA SER A 57 11.56 30.93 12.01
C SER A 57 11.16 29.55 12.55
N ASP A 58 11.91 29.04 13.55
CA ASP A 58 11.58 27.76 14.18
C ASP A 58 10.24 27.83 14.94
N VAL A 59 9.59 26.67 15.07
CA VAL A 59 8.25 26.58 15.67
C VAL A 59 8.20 27.12 17.09
N ASN A 60 9.22 26.87 17.92
CA ASN A 60 9.20 27.32 19.32
C ASN A 60 9.30 28.85 19.41
N THR A 61 10.18 29.47 18.61
CA THR A 61 10.29 30.94 18.53
C THR A 61 8.96 31.58 18.10
N ARG A 62 8.28 30.98 17.12
CA ARG A 62 6.97 31.45 16.65
C ARG A 62 5.89 31.31 17.74
N VAL A 63 5.86 30.18 18.43
CA VAL A 63 4.93 29.94 19.56
C VAL A 63 5.15 30.95 20.68
N ASP A 64 6.40 31.16 21.09
CA ASP A 64 6.76 32.09 22.16
C ASP A 64 6.34 33.53 21.85
N ASP A 65 6.51 33.98 20.60
CA ASP A 65 6.05 35.30 20.16
C ASP A 65 4.53 35.40 20.18
N LEU A 66 3.81 34.38 19.71
CA LEU A 66 2.35 34.36 19.71
C LEU A 66 1.78 34.39 21.13
N VAL A 67 2.24 33.49 22.01
CA VAL A 67 1.71 33.37 23.38
C VAL A 67 1.92 34.65 24.19
N LYS A 68 3.07 35.32 24.05
CA LYS A 68 3.35 36.62 24.70
C LYS A 68 2.43 37.74 24.24
N ARG A 69 1.88 37.64 23.04
CA ARG A 69 0.98 38.66 22.49
C ARG A 69 -0.43 38.51 23.00
N LEU A 70 -0.88 37.32 23.40
CA LEU A 70 -2.25 37.04 23.81
C LEU A 70 -2.56 37.59 25.20
N THR A 71 -3.77 38.11 25.38
CA THR A 71 -4.36 38.40 26.69
C THR A 71 -4.81 37.10 27.35
N LEU A 72 -4.95 37.08 28.67
CA LEU A 72 -5.46 35.91 29.41
C LEU A 72 -6.79 35.36 28.82
N GLN A 73 -7.71 36.24 28.42
CA GLN A 73 -8.99 35.84 27.82
C GLN A 73 -8.80 35.14 26.46
N GLU A 74 -7.94 35.69 25.60
CA GLU A 74 -7.64 35.06 24.32
C GLU A 74 -6.92 33.72 24.53
N LYS A 75 -5.99 33.62 25.50
CA LYS A 75 -5.33 32.36 25.89
C LYS A 75 -6.34 31.29 26.30
N ILE A 76 -7.29 31.63 27.17
CA ILE A 76 -8.37 30.73 27.60
C ILE A 76 -9.22 30.27 26.41
N GLY A 77 -9.43 31.14 25.41
CA GLY A 77 -10.14 30.82 24.17
C GLY A 77 -9.45 29.74 23.31
N PHE A 78 -8.17 29.46 23.51
CA PHE A 78 -7.40 28.41 22.81
C PHE A 78 -7.21 27.13 23.66
N LEU A 79 -7.87 27.03 24.82
CA LEU A 79 -7.96 25.81 25.62
C LEU A 79 -9.13 24.92 25.23
N VAL A 80 -9.90 25.27 24.19
CA VAL A 80 -11.14 24.59 23.80
C VAL A 80 -11.15 24.21 22.32
N SER A 81 -11.88 23.16 21.96
CA SER A 81 -11.96 22.67 20.58
C SER A 81 -12.59 23.67 19.60
N GLY A 82 -13.59 24.44 20.05
CA GLY A 82 -14.17 25.55 19.28
C GLY A 82 -13.41 26.85 19.49
N ALA A 83 -12.17 26.95 18.99
CA ALA A 83 -11.32 28.12 19.20
C ALA A 83 -11.84 29.35 18.42
N GLY A 84 -12.01 30.46 19.14
CA GLY A 84 -12.48 31.73 18.58
C GLY A 84 -11.42 32.44 17.72
N GLU A 85 -11.85 33.47 16.99
CA GLU A 85 -10.92 34.34 16.25
C GLU A 85 -10.24 35.35 17.17
N VAL A 86 -9.02 35.76 16.81
CA VAL A 86 -8.31 36.90 17.41
C VAL A 86 -8.01 37.90 16.29
N SER A 87 -9.00 38.73 15.96
CA SER A 87 -8.97 39.58 14.76
C SER A 87 -7.81 40.59 14.78
N ARG A 88 -7.38 41.07 15.97
CA ARG A 88 -6.23 41.99 16.09
C ARG A 88 -4.88 41.36 15.70
N LEU A 89 -4.79 40.03 15.77
CA LEU A 89 -3.60 39.25 15.39
C LEU A 89 -3.81 38.50 14.06
N GLY A 90 -4.95 38.70 13.39
CA GLY A 90 -5.27 38.02 12.13
C GLY A 90 -5.43 36.51 12.26
N ILE A 91 -5.89 36.00 13.41
CA ILE A 91 -6.09 34.57 13.65
C ILE A 91 -7.57 34.25 13.45
N PRO A 92 -7.95 33.41 12.46
CA PRO A 92 -9.34 33.03 12.24
C PRO A 92 -9.78 31.97 13.27
N LYS A 93 -11.09 31.68 13.29
CA LYS A 93 -11.64 30.57 14.08
C LYS A 93 -11.03 29.24 13.63
N TYR A 94 -10.89 28.31 14.56
CA TYR A 94 -10.44 26.95 14.27
C TYR A 94 -11.23 25.96 15.10
N GLU A 95 -11.73 24.91 14.46
CA GLU A 95 -12.36 23.78 15.13
C GLU A 95 -11.39 22.60 15.12
N TRP A 96 -11.08 22.10 16.32
CA TRP A 96 -10.13 21.00 16.54
C TRP A 96 -10.77 19.62 16.38
N TRP A 97 -12.10 19.54 16.51
CA TRP A 97 -12.81 18.26 16.51
C TRP A 97 -13.23 17.84 15.10
N SER A 98 -12.34 17.14 14.40
CA SER A 98 -12.70 16.30 13.26
C SER A 98 -12.39 14.83 13.55
N GLU A 99 -13.03 13.91 12.81
CA GLU A 99 -12.84 12.48 12.96
C GLU A 99 -12.40 11.84 11.64
N ALA A 100 -11.56 10.80 11.74
CA ALA A 100 -10.96 10.12 10.59
C ALA A 100 -10.74 8.63 10.85
N LEU A 101 -11.68 7.97 11.54
CA LEU A 101 -11.47 6.62 12.08
C LEU A 101 -11.15 5.60 10.98
N HIS A 102 -11.92 5.64 9.89
CA HIS A 102 -11.76 4.78 8.70
C HIS A 102 -12.17 5.52 7.40
N GLY A 103 -11.92 6.82 7.36
CA GLY A 103 -12.41 7.75 6.34
C GLY A 103 -12.69 9.12 6.97
N VAL A 104 -12.72 10.19 6.18
CA VAL A 104 -13.11 11.51 6.71
C VAL A 104 -14.56 11.46 7.16
N SER A 105 -14.83 11.83 8.41
CA SER A 105 -16.15 11.67 9.04
C SER A 105 -16.90 12.99 9.20
N TYR A 106 -18.23 12.93 9.26
CA TYR A 106 -19.05 14.08 9.66
C TYR A 106 -19.23 14.18 11.18
N ASP A 107 -18.73 13.22 11.95
CA ASP A 107 -18.73 13.28 13.40
C ASP A 107 -17.71 14.31 13.90
N GLY A 108 -18.13 15.05 14.91
CA GLY A 108 -17.48 16.29 15.34
C GLY A 108 -18.02 17.53 14.64
N LEU A 109 -17.38 18.67 14.92
CA LEU A 109 -17.83 19.98 14.43
C LEU A 109 -16.93 20.54 13.32
N GLY A 110 -15.75 19.95 13.14
CA GLY A 110 -14.69 20.45 12.28
C GLY A 110 -14.79 20.01 10.83
N THR A 111 -15.70 19.10 10.47
CA THR A 111 -15.84 18.56 9.11
C THR A 111 -17.27 18.65 8.59
N HIS A 112 -17.42 19.07 7.33
CA HIS A 112 -18.71 19.23 6.67
C HIS A 112 -18.67 18.74 5.22
N PHE A 113 -19.65 17.92 4.82
CA PHE A 113 -19.87 17.57 3.41
C PHE A 113 -20.81 18.57 2.74
N SER A 114 -20.61 18.83 1.45
CA SER A 114 -21.39 19.82 0.69
C SER A 114 -21.53 19.43 -0.78
N GLY A 115 -22.18 20.26 -1.61
CA GLY A 115 -22.21 20.04 -3.06
C GLY A 115 -20.82 20.08 -3.72
N VAL A 116 -19.81 20.64 -3.06
CA VAL A 116 -18.43 20.70 -3.56
C VAL A 116 -17.69 19.38 -3.34
N VAL A 117 -17.81 18.81 -2.13
CA VAL A 117 -17.34 17.47 -1.78
C VAL A 117 -18.49 16.73 -1.11
N PRO A 118 -19.28 15.94 -1.87
CA PRO A 118 -20.50 15.30 -1.36
C PRO A 118 -20.23 14.07 -0.49
N GLY A 119 -19.07 13.45 -0.66
CA GLY A 119 -18.62 12.29 0.08
C GLY A 119 -17.10 12.13 0.03
N ALA A 120 -16.59 11.20 0.84
CA ALA A 120 -15.19 10.79 0.94
C ALA A 120 -15.13 9.26 1.01
N THR A 121 -13.96 8.68 0.76
CA THR A 121 -13.79 7.23 0.71
C THR A 121 -14.05 6.63 2.10
N SER A 122 -14.99 5.70 2.20
CA SER A 122 -15.29 4.99 3.45
C SER A 122 -14.72 3.57 3.42
N PHE A 123 -13.59 3.40 4.13
CA PHE A 123 -12.92 2.12 4.29
C PHE A 123 -13.72 1.20 5.21
N PRO A 124 -13.39 -0.10 5.24
CA PRO A 124 -13.86 -0.98 6.30
C PRO A 124 -13.54 -0.42 7.69
N GLN A 125 -14.41 -0.73 8.65
CA GLN A 125 -14.16 -0.37 10.04
C GLN A 125 -12.84 -0.99 10.54
N VAL A 126 -12.18 -0.33 11.49
CA VAL A 126 -10.81 -0.64 11.97
C VAL A 126 -10.61 -2.13 12.26
N ILE A 127 -11.56 -2.78 12.94
CA ILE A 127 -11.46 -4.20 13.29
C ILE A 127 -11.32 -5.12 12.05
N LEU A 128 -11.97 -4.78 10.93
CA LEU A 128 -11.82 -5.54 9.69
C LEU A 128 -10.52 -5.20 8.97
N ALA A 129 -10.12 -3.93 8.95
CA ALA A 129 -8.82 -3.55 8.42
C ALA A 129 -7.71 -4.31 9.16
N ALA A 130 -7.74 -4.34 10.50
CA ALA A 130 -6.78 -5.05 11.34
C ALA A 130 -6.74 -6.56 11.06
N ALA A 131 -7.87 -7.18 10.70
CA ALA A 131 -7.95 -8.58 10.30
C ALA A 131 -7.12 -8.94 9.05
N SER A 132 -6.68 -7.94 8.26
CA SER A 132 -5.71 -8.15 7.17
C SER A 132 -4.31 -8.51 7.67
N PHE A 133 -3.94 -8.05 8.88
CA PHE A 133 -2.57 -8.10 9.42
C PHE A 133 -1.52 -7.54 8.44
N ASN A 134 -1.85 -6.45 7.75
CA ASN A 134 -1.00 -5.81 6.76
C ASN A 134 -0.66 -4.37 7.17
N VAL A 135 0.52 -4.18 7.77
CA VAL A 135 0.98 -2.88 8.28
C VAL A 135 1.05 -1.82 7.17
N THR A 136 1.49 -2.22 5.98
CA THR A 136 1.58 -1.32 4.81
C THR A 136 0.19 -0.87 4.36
N LEU A 137 -0.81 -1.74 4.48
CA LEU A 137 -2.20 -1.38 4.18
C LEU A 137 -2.74 -0.36 5.20
N PHE A 138 -2.44 -0.51 6.50
CA PHE A 138 -2.87 0.46 7.52
C PHE A 138 -2.33 1.87 7.22
N GLU A 139 -1.06 1.96 6.85
CA GLU A 139 -0.44 3.23 6.46
C GLU A 139 -1.03 3.78 5.16
N ALA A 140 -1.33 2.92 4.18
CA ALA A 140 -1.94 3.33 2.91
C ALA A 140 -3.34 3.93 3.10
N ILE A 141 -4.15 3.36 3.98
CA ILE A 141 -5.48 3.91 4.34
C ILE A 141 -5.29 5.32 4.92
N GLY A 142 -4.41 5.49 5.92
CA GLY A 142 -4.12 6.79 6.51
C GLY A 142 -3.66 7.84 5.49
N LYS A 143 -2.86 7.45 4.49
CA LYS A 143 -2.41 8.34 3.40
C LYS A 143 -3.54 8.81 2.50
N VAL A 144 -4.51 7.95 2.18
CA VAL A 144 -5.70 8.35 1.43
C VAL A 144 -6.52 9.33 2.27
N VAL A 145 -6.82 8.96 3.52
CA VAL A 145 -7.66 9.78 4.41
C VAL A 145 -7.05 11.16 4.64
N SER A 146 -5.73 11.27 4.85
CA SER A 146 -5.08 12.58 5.00
C SER A 146 -5.04 13.41 3.71
N THR A 147 -4.99 12.76 2.55
CA THR A 147 -5.04 13.44 1.25
C THR A 147 -6.44 14.00 1.00
N GLU A 148 -7.49 13.21 1.25
CA GLU A 148 -8.89 13.67 1.13
C GLU A 148 -9.20 14.77 2.16
N ALA A 149 -8.69 14.65 3.38
CA ALA A 149 -8.78 15.70 4.39
C ALA A 149 -8.11 17.01 3.93
N ARG A 150 -6.91 16.97 3.35
CA ARG A 150 -6.25 18.18 2.80
C ARG A 150 -7.02 18.77 1.62
N ALA A 151 -7.57 17.93 0.74
CA ALA A 151 -8.42 18.38 -0.35
C ALA A 151 -9.67 19.12 0.17
N MET A 152 -10.32 18.57 1.20
CA MET A 152 -11.46 19.21 1.87
C MET A 152 -11.07 20.48 2.63
N TYR A 153 -9.90 20.52 3.28
CA TYR A 153 -9.40 21.69 4.00
C TYR A 153 -9.20 22.87 3.05
N ASN A 154 -8.60 22.64 1.88
CA ASN A 154 -8.34 23.68 0.89
C ASN A 154 -9.61 24.35 0.34
N VAL A 155 -10.77 23.69 0.45
CA VAL A 155 -12.09 24.24 0.07
C VAL A 155 -12.93 24.67 1.29
N GLY A 156 -12.33 24.71 2.48
CA GLY A 156 -12.96 25.19 3.71
C GLY A 156 -14.00 24.23 4.30
N LEU A 157 -13.88 22.93 4.02
CA LEU A 157 -14.84 21.91 4.47
C LEU A 157 -14.37 21.07 5.65
N THR A 158 -13.10 21.16 6.05
CA THR A 158 -12.60 20.50 7.26
C THR A 158 -11.48 21.29 7.93
N GLY A 159 -11.15 20.96 9.18
CA GLY A 159 -9.92 21.35 9.88
C GLY A 159 -8.68 20.52 9.47
N LEU A 160 -7.64 20.53 10.30
CA LEU A 160 -6.39 19.77 10.06
C LEU A 160 -6.02 18.83 11.21
N THR A 161 -6.90 18.67 12.19
CA THR A 161 -6.73 17.85 13.38
C THR A 161 -7.83 16.81 13.41
N PHE A 162 -7.46 15.53 13.54
CA PHE A 162 -8.37 14.40 13.44
C PHE A 162 -8.17 13.48 14.65
N TRP A 163 -9.24 13.22 15.39
CA TRP A 163 -9.16 12.46 16.63
C TRP A 163 -9.22 10.96 16.43
N SER A 164 -8.26 10.46 15.65
CA SER A 164 -8.12 9.05 15.27
C SER A 164 -6.63 8.68 15.20
N PRO A 165 -6.25 7.42 15.44
CA PRO A 165 -7.10 6.23 15.61
C PRO A 165 -7.52 5.92 17.06
N ASN A 166 -8.55 5.09 17.21
CA ASN A 166 -8.82 4.37 18.47
C ASN A 166 -7.88 3.16 18.56
N VAL A 167 -7.06 3.09 19.62
CA VAL A 167 -6.04 2.04 19.84
C VAL A 167 -6.24 1.27 21.14
N ASN A 168 -7.40 1.44 21.78
CA ASN A 168 -7.76 0.65 22.95
C ASN A 168 -7.75 -0.85 22.63
N ILE A 169 -7.54 -1.67 23.65
CA ILE A 169 -7.61 -3.13 23.52
C ILE A 169 -9.08 -3.55 23.53
N PHE A 170 -9.50 -4.35 22.55
CA PHE A 170 -10.83 -4.97 22.54
C PHE A 170 -10.89 -6.14 23.54
N ARG A 171 -10.79 -5.80 24.82
CA ARG A 171 -10.58 -6.74 25.91
C ARG A 171 -11.79 -7.63 26.19
N ASP A 172 -12.99 -7.06 26.10
CA ASP A 172 -14.24 -7.79 26.28
C ASP A 172 -15.05 -7.72 25.00
N PRO A 173 -15.48 -8.87 24.43
CA PRO A 173 -16.18 -8.89 23.15
C PRO A 173 -17.48 -8.09 23.16
N ARG A 174 -18.09 -7.85 24.32
CA ARG A 174 -19.37 -7.12 24.40
C ARG A 174 -19.25 -5.61 24.23
N TRP A 175 -18.03 -5.06 24.29
CA TRP A 175 -17.84 -3.62 24.20
C TRP A 175 -18.33 -3.06 22.85
N GLY A 176 -19.25 -2.09 22.91
CA GLY A 176 -19.94 -1.53 21.74
C GLY A 176 -19.02 -0.84 20.74
N ARG A 177 -17.89 -0.30 21.23
CA ARG A 177 -16.87 0.39 20.43
C ARG A 177 -15.67 -0.49 20.07
N GLY A 178 -15.70 -1.78 20.41
CA GLY A 178 -14.64 -2.70 20.00
C GLY A 178 -14.43 -2.77 18.49
N GLN A 179 -15.49 -2.48 17.73
CA GLN A 179 -15.45 -2.31 16.28
C GLN A 179 -14.41 -1.27 15.83
N GLU A 180 -14.22 -0.19 16.60
CA GLU A 180 -13.32 0.92 16.30
C GLU A 180 -11.84 0.58 16.53
N THR A 181 -11.55 -0.59 17.10
CA THR A 181 -10.22 -0.94 17.57
C THR A 181 -9.53 -1.98 16.68
N PRO A 182 -8.19 -2.10 16.75
CA PRO A 182 -7.46 -3.12 16.00
C PRO A 182 -7.57 -4.54 16.59
N GLY A 183 -8.41 -4.76 17.61
CA GLY A 183 -8.62 -6.07 18.25
C GLY A 183 -8.03 -6.19 19.65
N GLU A 184 -7.80 -7.42 20.09
CA GLU A 184 -7.49 -7.74 21.50
C GLU A 184 -5.99 -7.82 21.82
N ASP A 185 -5.12 -7.69 20.82
CA ASP A 185 -3.68 -7.89 20.96
C ASP A 185 -2.89 -6.56 21.02
N PRO A 186 -2.06 -6.34 22.07
CA PRO A 186 -1.29 -5.11 22.19
C PRO A 186 -0.31 -4.85 21.04
N LEU A 187 0.32 -5.88 20.46
CA LEU A 187 1.26 -5.70 19.35
C LEU A 187 0.54 -5.30 18.07
N LEU A 188 -0.59 -5.95 17.75
CA LEU A 188 -1.42 -5.58 16.61
C LEU A 188 -1.94 -4.14 16.74
N SER A 189 -2.46 -3.77 17.91
CA SER A 189 -2.92 -2.38 18.16
C SER A 189 -1.78 -1.37 18.08
N SER A 190 -0.58 -1.73 18.55
CA SER A 190 0.63 -0.88 18.43
C SER A 190 1.06 -0.68 16.97
N LYS A 191 1.09 -1.77 16.18
CA LYS A 191 1.44 -1.71 14.74
C LYS A 191 0.39 -0.97 13.92
N TYR A 192 -0.90 -1.17 14.21
CA TYR A 192 -1.98 -0.40 13.56
C TYR A 192 -1.90 1.08 13.91
N GLY A 193 -1.87 1.42 15.20
CA GLY A 193 -1.82 2.79 15.68
C GLY A 193 -0.66 3.57 15.08
N SER A 194 0.56 3.02 15.16
CA SER A 194 1.75 3.67 14.60
C SER A 194 1.68 3.82 13.07
N ALA A 195 1.25 2.79 12.33
CA ALA A 195 1.17 2.86 10.86
C ALA A 195 0.08 3.82 10.37
N TYR A 196 -1.11 3.79 10.97
CA TYR A 196 -2.19 4.70 10.61
C TYR A 196 -1.83 6.16 10.93
N VAL A 197 -1.23 6.41 12.09
CA VAL A 197 -0.70 7.73 12.46
C VAL A 197 0.35 8.21 11.46
N ARG A 198 1.30 7.36 11.05
CA ARG A 198 2.27 7.72 10.00
C ARG A 198 1.57 8.10 8.70
N GLY A 199 0.58 7.33 8.27
CA GLY A 199 -0.18 7.60 7.05
C GLY A 199 -0.96 8.91 7.12
N LEU A 200 -1.50 9.26 8.29
CA LEU A 200 -2.18 10.55 8.48
C LEU A 200 -1.21 11.73 8.49
N GLN A 201 -0.12 11.61 9.25
CA GLN A 201 0.66 12.78 9.67
C GLN A 201 1.93 13.03 8.87
N GLN A 202 2.60 11.98 8.39
CA GLN A 202 3.87 12.15 7.70
C GLN A 202 3.64 12.88 6.38
N ARG A 203 4.49 13.86 6.12
CA ARG A 203 4.44 14.56 4.85
C ARG A 203 5.13 13.77 3.76
N ASP A 204 4.63 13.95 2.54
CA ASP A 204 5.16 13.28 1.37
C ASP A 204 6.59 13.76 1.01
N ASP A 205 7.01 14.93 1.51
CA ASP A 205 8.39 15.45 1.41
C ASP A 205 9.33 14.95 2.52
N GLY A 206 8.82 14.19 3.50
CA GLY A 206 9.61 13.60 4.58
C GLY A 206 10.03 14.56 5.70
N ASP A 207 9.53 15.80 5.71
CA ASP A 207 9.85 16.77 6.77
C ASP A 207 9.23 16.33 8.11
N LYS A 208 10.11 15.96 9.06
CA LYS A 208 9.73 15.44 10.39
C LYS A 208 9.21 16.53 11.34
N ASP A 209 9.53 17.79 11.07
CA ASP A 209 9.08 18.91 11.90
C ASP A 209 7.76 19.49 11.39
N ARG A 210 7.24 19.03 10.25
CA ARG A 210 5.95 19.44 9.70
C ARG A 210 4.96 18.27 9.66
N LEU A 211 3.67 18.58 9.55
CA LEU A 211 2.57 17.61 9.56
C LEU A 211 1.71 17.77 8.30
N LYS A 212 1.20 16.66 7.76
CA LYS A 212 0.17 16.66 6.70
C LYS A 212 -1.20 16.98 7.29
N VAL A 213 -1.67 16.11 8.18
CA VAL A 213 -2.72 16.40 9.18
C VAL A 213 -2.23 15.95 10.57
N ALA A 214 -2.92 16.31 11.65
CA ALA A 214 -2.61 15.85 12.99
C ALA A 214 -3.56 14.71 13.39
N ALA A 215 -2.99 13.61 13.87
CA ALA A 215 -3.70 12.44 14.39
C ALA A 215 -3.76 12.49 15.92
N CYS A 216 -4.68 11.72 16.52
CA CYS A 216 -4.83 11.60 17.97
C CYS A 216 -5.11 10.15 18.36
N CYS A 217 -4.21 9.53 19.11
CA CYS A 217 -4.49 8.18 19.63
C CYS A 217 -5.42 8.27 20.85
N LYS A 218 -6.53 7.52 20.80
CA LYS A 218 -7.57 7.53 21.84
C LYS A 218 -8.00 6.13 22.26
N HIS A 219 -8.54 5.92 23.45
CA HIS A 219 -8.77 6.86 24.56
C HIS A 219 -7.91 6.43 25.76
N TYR A 220 -7.03 7.31 26.20
CA TYR A 220 -6.01 7.04 27.20
C TYR A 220 -6.56 7.23 28.63
N THR A 221 -6.71 6.18 29.44
CA THR A 221 -6.40 4.78 29.16
C THR A 221 -7.38 3.83 29.88
N ALA A 222 -7.26 2.54 29.56
CA ALA A 222 -8.08 1.46 30.10
C ALA A 222 -9.60 1.71 29.94
N TYR A 223 -9.97 2.38 28.87
CA TYR A 223 -11.34 2.62 28.43
C TYR A 223 -11.80 1.49 27.51
N ASP A 224 -12.71 0.64 27.99
CA ASP A 224 -13.26 -0.51 27.25
C ASP A 224 -14.68 -0.93 27.70
N VAL A 225 -15.43 0.03 28.25
CA VAL A 225 -16.83 -0.12 28.68
C VAL A 225 -17.57 1.18 28.36
N ASP A 226 -18.71 1.10 27.69
CA ASP A 226 -19.56 2.25 27.38
C ASP A 226 -20.79 2.33 28.28
N ASN A 227 -21.54 1.23 28.36
CA ASN A 227 -22.75 1.11 29.16
C ASN A 227 -23.17 -0.36 29.30
N TRP A 228 -22.55 -1.08 30.24
CA TRP A 228 -22.87 -2.48 30.49
C TRP A 228 -23.60 -2.67 31.82
N LYS A 229 -24.83 -3.18 31.75
CA LYS A 229 -25.68 -3.52 32.91
C LYS A 229 -25.76 -2.40 33.97
N GLY A 230 -25.90 -1.15 33.53
CA GLY A 230 -26.01 0.02 34.39
C GLY A 230 -24.68 0.58 34.89
N THR A 231 -23.54 0.04 34.43
CA THR A 231 -22.23 0.68 34.58
C THR A 231 -21.91 1.43 33.30
N ASP A 232 -22.02 2.75 33.34
CA ASP A 232 -21.67 3.63 32.23
C ASP A 232 -20.21 4.11 32.31
N ARG A 233 -19.67 4.51 31.15
CA ARG A 233 -18.30 5.02 30.99
C ARG A 233 -17.93 6.22 31.85
N TYR A 234 -18.90 7.05 32.24
CA TYR A 234 -18.63 8.26 33.00
C TYR A 234 -18.36 7.93 34.47
N HIS A 235 -19.09 6.97 35.04
CA HIS A 235 -18.89 6.53 36.43
C HIS A 235 -17.92 5.35 36.56
N PHE A 236 -17.53 4.74 35.44
CA PHE A 236 -16.68 3.57 35.48
C PHE A 236 -15.30 3.89 36.07
N ASN A 237 -14.92 3.13 37.10
CA ASN A 237 -13.57 3.14 37.66
C ASN A 237 -12.89 1.82 37.30
N ALA A 238 -12.02 1.88 36.29
CA ALA A 238 -11.20 0.76 35.87
C ALA A 238 -10.14 0.49 36.94
N VAL A 239 -10.31 -0.60 37.70
CA VAL A 239 -9.32 -1.07 38.67
C VAL A 239 -8.34 -1.99 37.95
N VAL A 240 -7.15 -1.48 37.63
CA VAL A 240 -6.14 -2.15 36.82
C VAL A 240 -4.85 -2.30 37.62
N THR A 241 -4.28 -3.51 37.66
CA THR A 241 -2.97 -3.73 38.26
C THR A 241 -1.88 -3.02 37.44
N GLN A 242 -0.80 -2.58 38.08
CA GLN A 242 0.32 -1.95 37.35
C GLN A 242 0.88 -2.91 36.28
N GLN A 243 0.96 -4.21 36.62
CA GLN A 243 1.33 -5.26 35.69
C GLN A 243 0.46 -5.28 34.42
N ASP A 244 -0.87 -5.35 34.54
CA ASP A 244 -1.76 -5.37 33.37
C ASP A 244 -1.72 -4.04 32.60
N LEU A 245 -1.54 -2.92 33.31
CA LEU A 245 -1.45 -1.59 32.72
C LEU A 245 -0.24 -1.50 31.76
N ASP A 246 0.95 -1.93 32.19
CA ASP A 246 2.19 -1.91 31.39
C ASP A 246 2.27 -3.04 30.35
N ASP A 247 1.61 -4.17 30.61
CA ASP A 247 1.63 -5.37 29.75
C ASP A 247 0.57 -5.35 28.64
N THR A 248 -0.53 -4.64 28.83
CA THR A 248 -1.70 -4.69 27.93
C THR A 248 -2.24 -3.33 27.51
N TYR A 249 -2.53 -2.43 28.46
CA TYR A 249 -3.31 -1.22 28.14
C TYR A 249 -2.46 -0.05 27.63
N GLN A 250 -1.24 0.13 28.15
CA GLN A 250 -0.32 1.20 27.73
C GLN A 250 0.45 0.95 26.42
N PRO A 251 0.87 -0.28 26.05
CA PRO A 251 1.72 -0.49 24.88
C PRO A 251 1.24 0.17 23.57
N PRO A 252 -0.06 0.09 23.19
CA PRO A 252 -0.54 0.75 21.97
C PRO A 252 -0.35 2.27 21.98
N PHE A 253 -0.59 2.93 23.13
CA PHE A 253 -0.38 4.36 23.28
C PHE A 253 1.11 4.73 23.29
N LYS A 254 1.94 3.92 23.93
CA LYS A 254 3.40 4.08 23.89
C LYS A 254 3.90 4.06 22.45
N SER A 255 3.51 3.05 21.66
CA SER A 255 3.89 2.97 20.25
C SER A 255 3.28 4.06 19.38
N CYS A 256 2.07 4.53 19.66
CA CYS A 256 1.52 5.73 19.01
C CYS A 256 2.43 6.95 19.19
N VAL A 257 2.92 7.18 20.41
CA VAL A 257 3.78 8.33 20.73
C VAL A 257 5.19 8.13 20.20
N VAL A 258 5.81 6.98 20.47
CA VAL A 258 7.22 6.72 20.18
C VAL A 258 7.46 6.33 18.72
N ASP A 259 6.68 5.40 18.18
CA ASP A 259 6.89 4.83 16.84
C ASP A 259 6.05 5.55 15.76
N GLY A 260 4.87 6.02 16.15
CA GLY A 260 3.97 6.81 15.29
C GLY A 260 4.30 8.30 15.28
N ASN A 261 4.97 8.83 16.32
CA ASN A 261 5.17 10.26 16.54
C ASN A 261 3.83 11.04 16.47
N VAL A 262 2.79 10.51 17.12
CA VAL A 262 1.45 11.10 17.10
C VAL A 262 1.46 12.54 17.62
N ALA A 263 0.68 13.43 16.99
CA ALA A 263 0.57 14.82 17.40
C ALA A 263 -0.34 15.01 18.62
N SER A 264 -1.17 14.02 18.95
CA SER A 264 -2.06 14.10 20.09
C SER A 264 -2.39 12.76 20.74
N VAL A 265 -2.73 12.81 22.03
CA VAL A 265 -3.32 11.71 22.79
C VAL A 265 -4.57 12.24 23.48
N MET A 266 -5.67 11.50 23.39
CA MET A 266 -6.93 11.88 24.05
C MET A 266 -7.06 11.15 25.38
N CYS A 267 -7.26 11.86 26.48
CA CYS A 267 -7.60 11.24 27.76
C CYS A 267 -9.09 10.85 27.80
N SER A 268 -9.39 9.69 28.39
CA SER A 268 -10.74 9.09 28.44
C SER A 268 -11.68 9.70 29.49
N TYR A 269 -12.95 9.27 29.47
CA TYR A 269 -13.95 9.60 30.50
C TYR A 269 -13.70 8.95 31.85
N ASN A 270 -13.35 7.66 31.84
CA ASN A 270 -13.36 6.83 33.05
C ASN A 270 -12.29 7.24 34.05
N GLN A 271 -12.42 6.68 35.25
CA GLN A 271 -11.34 6.67 36.22
C GLN A 271 -10.46 5.44 36.01
N VAL A 272 -9.18 5.56 36.35
CA VAL A 272 -8.26 4.43 36.52
C VAL A 272 -7.77 4.47 37.96
N ASN A 273 -7.99 3.38 38.69
CA ASN A 273 -7.58 3.24 40.10
C ASN A 273 -8.05 4.42 40.99
N GLY A 274 -9.25 4.94 40.73
CA GLY A 274 -9.90 6.01 41.50
C GLY A 274 -9.57 7.44 41.08
N LYS A 275 -8.82 7.64 39.99
CA LYS A 275 -8.48 8.97 39.45
C LYS A 275 -9.04 9.14 38.03
N PRO A 276 -9.71 10.25 37.71
CA PRO A 276 -10.13 10.57 36.35
C PRO A 276 -8.90 10.72 35.44
N THR A 277 -8.90 10.09 34.27
CA THR A 277 -7.71 10.07 33.39
C THR A 277 -7.29 11.45 32.90
N CYS A 278 -8.26 12.37 32.68
CA CYS A 278 -7.98 13.75 32.30
C CYS A 278 -7.51 14.66 33.47
N GLY A 279 -7.53 14.16 34.71
CA GLY A 279 -7.10 14.87 35.91
C GLY A 279 -5.94 14.19 36.64
N ASP A 280 -5.28 13.20 36.04
CA ASP A 280 -4.21 12.43 36.67
C ASP A 280 -2.81 12.86 36.16
N PRO A 281 -2.00 13.55 36.99
CA PRO A 281 -0.66 13.98 36.59
C PRO A 281 0.30 12.80 36.35
N ASP A 282 0.08 11.65 36.99
CA ASP A 282 0.94 10.47 36.82
C ASP A 282 0.81 9.94 35.38
N LEU A 283 -0.42 9.93 34.85
CA LEU A 283 -0.71 9.49 33.48
C LEU A 283 -0.33 10.53 32.42
N LEU A 284 -0.71 11.80 32.61
CA LEU A 284 -0.55 12.82 31.58
C LEU A 284 0.86 13.43 31.57
N THR A 285 1.29 14.03 32.68
CA THR A 285 2.62 14.63 32.79
C THR A 285 3.70 13.59 33.01
N GLY A 286 3.45 12.58 33.85
CA GLY A 286 4.40 11.52 34.17
C GLY A 286 4.68 10.62 32.96
N VAL A 287 3.68 9.88 32.49
CA VAL A 287 3.87 8.89 31.43
C VAL A 287 3.91 9.53 30.03
N ILE A 288 2.82 10.16 29.56
CA ILE A 288 2.74 10.63 28.15
C ILE A 288 3.83 11.67 27.84
N ARG A 289 3.97 12.71 28.67
CA ARG A 289 4.95 13.78 28.46
C ARG A 289 6.32 13.42 29.02
N GLY A 290 6.38 12.82 30.19
CA GLY A 290 7.63 12.54 30.90
C GLY A 290 8.37 11.33 30.34
N GLU A 291 7.72 10.17 30.22
CA GLU A 291 8.36 8.95 29.75
C GLU A 291 8.37 8.83 28.22
N TRP A 292 7.22 9.02 27.58
CA TRP A 292 7.09 8.81 26.13
C TRP A 292 7.42 10.03 25.28
N LYS A 293 7.58 11.20 25.91
CA LYS A 293 8.03 12.45 25.28
C LYS A 293 7.12 12.92 24.13
N LEU A 294 5.79 12.90 24.32
CA LEU A 294 4.84 13.41 23.32
C LEU A 294 5.22 14.80 22.81
N ARG A 295 5.43 14.91 21.50
CA ARG A 295 5.68 16.17 20.77
C ARG A 295 4.38 16.73 20.19
N GLY A 296 3.47 17.13 21.07
CA GLY A 296 2.13 17.54 20.68
C GLY A 296 1.25 17.92 21.86
N TYR A 297 -0.07 17.78 21.71
CA TYR A 297 -1.08 18.19 22.69
C TYR A 297 -1.90 17.02 23.23
N ILE A 298 -2.33 17.12 24.48
CA ILE A 298 -3.23 16.18 25.15
C ILE A 298 -4.62 16.82 25.18
N VAL A 299 -5.61 16.09 24.67
CA VAL A 299 -7.00 16.55 24.56
C VAL A 299 -7.94 15.71 25.44
N SER A 300 -9.01 16.32 25.95
CA SER A 300 -10.06 15.57 26.65
C SER A 300 -11.05 14.96 25.66
N ASP A 301 -11.63 13.81 26.00
CA ASP A 301 -12.87 13.36 25.35
C ASP A 301 -14.02 14.37 25.59
N CYS A 302 -15.11 14.25 24.84
CA CYS A 302 -16.20 15.24 24.68
C CYS A 302 -17.46 14.95 25.54
N ASP A 303 -17.58 15.37 26.79
CA ASP A 303 -16.83 16.41 27.50
C ASP A 303 -16.38 15.87 28.88
N SER A 304 -15.24 15.18 28.93
CA SER A 304 -14.73 14.49 30.13
C SER A 304 -14.56 15.40 31.34
N LEU A 305 -14.32 16.70 31.15
CA LEU A 305 -14.21 17.64 32.26
C LEU A 305 -15.57 17.95 32.89
N ASN A 306 -16.64 18.02 32.09
CA ASN A 306 -18.00 18.07 32.63
C ASN A 306 -18.28 16.83 33.46
N GLU A 307 -17.92 15.65 32.96
CA GLU A 307 -18.23 14.38 33.64
C GLU A 307 -17.42 14.20 34.92
N MET A 308 -16.15 14.62 34.92
CA MET A 308 -15.30 14.64 36.13
C MET A 308 -15.93 15.45 37.27
N TYR A 309 -16.64 16.52 36.95
CA TYR A 309 -17.31 17.37 37.93
C TYR A 309 -18.76 16.94 38.24
N ASN A 310 -19.61 16.86 37.22
CA ASN A 310 -21.05 16.68 37.37
C ASN A 310 -21.46 15.26 37.71
N SER A 311 -20.75 14.26 37.17
CA SER A 311 -21.12 12.85 37.27
C SER A 311 -20.24 12.13 38.30
N GLN A 312 -18.92 12.35 38.23
CA GLN A 312 -17.97 11.71 39.13
C GLN A 312 -17.78 12.43 40.46
N HIS A 313 -18.16 13.72 40.55
CA HIS A 313 -17.98 14.55 41.74
C HIS A 313 -16.56 14.51 42.32
N TYR A 314 -15.55 14.43 41.45
CA TYR A 314 -14.15 14.27 41.85
C TYR A 314 -13.60 15.53 42.54
N THR A 315 -14.03 16.71 42.09
CA THR A 315 -13.71 18.03 42.64
C THR A 315 -14.97 18.69 43.23
N LYS A 316 -14.79 19.73 44.05
CA LYS A 316 -15.92 20.41 44.72
C LYS A 316 -16.50 21.55 43.89
N THR A 317 -15.67 22.20 43.06
CA THR A 317 -16.09 23.32 42.22
C THR A 317 -15.61 23.14 40.79
N PRO A 318 -16.28 23.75 39.81
CA PRO A 318 -15.85 23.65 38.42
C PRO A 318 -14.49 24.33 38.16
N GLU A 319 -14.10 25.32 38.95
CA GLU A 319 -12.77 25.94 38.90
C GLU A 319 -11.67 24.98 39.39
N GLU A 320 -11.95 24.19 40.43
CA GLU A 320 -11.03 23.13 40.89
C GLU A 320 -10.85 22.06 39.79
N THR A 321 -11.91 21.72 39.05
CA THR A 321 -11.83 20.80 37.90
C THR A 321 -10.93 21.35 36.80
N ALA A 322 -11.10 22.64 36.45
CA ALA A 322 -10.29 23.28 35.42
C ALA A 322 -8.81 23.33 35.83
N ALA A 323 -8.53 23.72 37.07
CA ALA A 323 -7.18 23.73 37.61
C ALA A 323 -6.56 22.32 37.66
N THR A 324 -7.32 21.32 38.13
CA THR A 324 -6.87 19.92 38.21
C THR A 324 -6.45 19.39 36.84
N ALA A 325 -7.28 19.60 35.82
CA ALA A 325 -7.00 19.12 34.47
C ALA A 325 -5.79 19.81 33.84
N ILE A 326 -5.72 21.15 33.91
CA ILE A 326 -4.57 21.91 33.38
C ILE A 326 -3.29 21.49 34.11
N LEU A 327 -3.28 21.47 35.44
CA LEU A 327 -2.10 21.11 36.23
C LEU A 327 -1.66 19.66 35.99
N ALA A 328 -2.59 18.73 35.76
CA ALA A 328 -2.28 17.35 35.40
C ALA A 328 -1.53 17.24 34.07
N GLY A 329 -1.73 18.18 33.14
CA GLY A 329 -1.04 18.22 31.84
C GLY A 329 -1.97 18.25 30.63
N LEU A 330 -3.28 18.45 30.82
CA LEU A 330 -4.23 18.64 29.73
C LEU A 330 -3.98 19.96 29.00
N ASP A 331 -3.98 19.95 27.67
CA ASP A 331 -3.74 21.14 26.85
C ASP A 331 -5.00 21.68 26.16
N LEU A 332 -5.94 20.80 25.85
CA LEU A 332 -7.15 21.12 25.10
C LEU A 332 -8.36 20.39 25.69
N ASN A 333 -9.47 21.11 25.88
CA ASN A 333 -10.76 20.52 26.26
C ASN A 333 -11.65 20.39 25.01
N CYS A 334 -12.10 19.17 24.71
CA CYS A 334 -13.24 19.00 23.81
C CYS A 334 -14.50 19.51 24.51
N GLY A 335 -15.00 20.66 24.07
CA GLY A 335 -16.12 21.33 24.71
C GLY A 335 -15.79 22.75 25.15
N SER A 336 -16.45 23.20 26.22
CA SER A 336 -16.38 24.62 26.65
C SER A 336 -16.07 24.79 28.14
N PHE A 337 -15.74 23.69 28.83
CA PHE A 337 -15.56 23.70 30.28
C PHE A 337 -14.40 24.59 30.71
N LEU A 338 -13.24 24.48 30.05
CA LEU A 338 -12.10 25.34 30.37
C LEU A 338 -12.39 26.81 30.04
N ALA A 339 -13.07 27.11 28.94
CA ALA A 339 -13.43 28.48 28.59
C ALA A 339 -14.31 29.16 29.66
N LYS A 340 -15.23 28.40 30.28
CA LYS A 340 -16.16 28.92 31.29
C LYS A 340 -15.53 29.14 32.66
N ASN A 341 -14.57 28.30 33.06
CA ASN A 341 -14.15 28.19 34.46
C ASN A 341 -12.70 28.64 34.72
N THR A 342 -11.83 28.68 33.71
CA THR A 342 -10.39 28.91 33.90
C THR A 342 -10.07 30.32 34.40
N GLU A 343 -10.78 31.36 33.96
CA GLU A 343 -10.50 32.72 34.42
C GLU A 343 -10.76 32.86 35.93
N THR A 344 -11.86 32.30 36.43
CA THR A 344 -12.17 32.29 37.86
C THR A 344 -11.16 31.46 38.64
N ALA A 345 -10.69 30.33 38.08
CA ALA A 345 -9.62 29.53 38.68
C ALA A 345 -8.31 30.32 38.82
N VAL A 346 -7.93 31.12 37.81
CA VAL A 346 -6.75 32.01 37.88
C VAL A 346 -6.95 33.11 38.92
N LYS A 347 -8.09 33.79 38.91
CA LYS A 347 -8.42 34.84 39.90
C LYS A 347 -8.44 34.30 41.34
N GLY A 348 -8.83 33.03 41.51
CA GLY A 348 -8.83 32.32 42.78
C GLY A 348 -7.47 31.74 43.19
N GLY A 349 -6.43 31.84 42.35
CA GLY A 349 -5.10 31.31 42.62
C GLY A 349 -4.99 29.77 42.56
N LEU A 350 -5.94 29.10 41.89
CA LEU A 350 -5.94 27.64 41.74
C LEU A 350 -5.03 27.16 40.60
N VAL A 351 -4.81 28.01 39.59
CA VAL A 351 -3.93 27.74 38.44
C VAL A 351 -3.28 29.05 38.00
N ASN A 352 -2.03 29.01 37.54
CA ASN A 352 -1.32 30.21 37.09
C ASN A 352 -1.50 30.41 35.57
N GLU A 353 -1.36 31.65 35.12
CA GLU A 353 -1.36 31.96 33.68
C GLU A 353 -0.23 31.22 32.93
N SER A 354 0.91 30.96 33.59
CA SER A 354 2.01 30.17 33.00
C SER A 354 1.63 28.71 32.71
N ASP A 355 0.68 28.15 33.46
CA ASP A 355 0.20 26.78 33.23
C ASP A 355 -0.69 26.74 31.97
N ILE A 356 -1.43 27.83 31.73
CA ILE A 356 -2.20 28.06 30.49
C ILE A 356 -1.24 28.27 29.32
N ASP A 357 -0.18 29.07 29.49
CA ASP A 357 0.83 29.32 28.47
C ASP A 357 1.45 28.00 27.97
N ARG A 358 1.78 27.08 28.89
CA ARG A 358 2.27 25.74 28.54
C ARG A 358 1.26 24.98 27.68
N ALA A 359 0.00 24.95 28.09
CA ALA A 359 -1.07 24.23 27.37
C ALA A 359 -1.23 24.74 25.94
N ILE A 360 -1.46 26.04 25.77
CA ILE A 360 -1.67 26.63 24.43
C ILE A 360 -0.40 26.62 23.58
N SER A 361 0.79 26.59 24.19
CA SER A 361 2.05 26.45 23.44
C SER A 361 2.10 25.13 22.68
N ASN A 362 1.65 24.03 23.30
CA ASN A 362 1.57 22.72 22.64
C ASN A 362 0.54 22.73 21.49
N ASN A 363 -0.60 23.42 21.70
CA ASN A 363 -1.64 23.58 20.68
C ASN A 363 -1.09 24.38 19.49
N PHE A 364 -0.51 25.56 19.71
CA PHE A 364 0.05 26.39 18.65
C PHE A 364 1.24 25.76 17.94
N ALA A 365 2.11 25.05 18.66
CA ALA A 365 3.19 24.30 18.03
C ALA A 365 2.61 23.31 17.01
N THR A 366 1.54 22.61 17.35
CA THR A 366 0.88 21.67 16.43
C THR A 366 0.30 22.37 15.21
N LEU A 367 -0.43 23.48 15.39
CA LEU A 367 -0.99 24.27 14.28
C LEU A 367 0.09 24.87 13.37
N MET A 368 1.23 25.29 13.91
CA MET A 368 2.37 25.77 13.13
C MET A 368 3.00 24.64 12.32
N ARG A 369 3.16 23.45 12.89
CA ARG A 369 3.65 22.27 12.17
C ARG A 369 2.71 21.86 11.03
N LEU A 370 1.40 22.11 11.18
CA LEU A 370 0.38 21.88 10.14
C LEU A 370 0.36 22.96 9.03
N GLY A 371 1.09 24.06 9.21
CA GLY A 371 1.10 25.19 8.28
C GLY A 371 -0.12 26.11 8.40
N PHE A 372 -0.90 26.03 9.49
CA PHE A 372 -2.07 26.89 9.68
C PHE A 372 -1.72 28.38 9.72
N PHE A 373 -0.53 28.71 10.26
CA PHE A 373 0.00 30.08 10.36
C PHE A 373 0.96 30.44 9.21
N ASP A 374 0.89 29.74 8.07
CA ASP A 374 1.79 29.94 6.93
C ASP A 374 1.05 30.58 5.72
N GLY A 375 0.00 31.37 5.98
CA GLY A 375 -0.77 32.09 4.96
C GLY A 375 -1.68 31.19 4.12
N ASP A 376 -1.98 31.63 2.89
CA ASP A 376 -2.85 30.89 1.96
C ASP A 376 -2.32 29.46 1.71
N PRO A 377 -3.11 28.41 2.04
CA PRO A 377 -2.75 27.02 1.80
C PRO A 377 -2.37 26.74 0.35
N SER A 378 -2.85 27.52 -0.62
CA SER A 378 -2.56 27.37 -2.05
C SER A 378 -1.06 27.52 -2.40
N ASN A 379 -0.28 28.13 -1.50
CA ASN A 379 1.16 28.31 -1.58
C ASN A 379 1.96 27.18 -0.87
N GLN A 380 1.28 26.27 -0.19
CA GLN A 380 1.88 25.16 0.55
C GLN A 380 1.88 23.86 -0.27
N LEU A 381 2.63 22.85 0.19
CA LEU A 381 2.83 21.56 -0.51
C LEU A 381 1.53 20.91 -1.00
N TYR A 382 0.49 20.90 -0.18
CA TYR A 382 -0.80 20.28 -0.48
C TYR A 382 -1.85 21.25 -1.02
N GLY A 383 -1.48 22.51 -1.29
CA GLY A 383 -2.40 23.59 -1.65
C GLY A 383 -3.14 23.41 -2.97
N LYS A 384 -2.72 22.45 -3.78
CA LYS A 384 -3.34 22.14 -5.08
C LYS A 384 -4.34 20.99 -5.02
N LEU A 385 -4.44 20.29 -3.89
CA LEU A 385 -5.47 19.26 -3.71
C LEU A 385 -6.86 19.91 -3.66
N GLY A 386 -7.85 19.24 -4.22
CA GLY A 386 -9.23 19.71 -4.24
C GLY A 386 -10.23 18.58 -4.48
N PRO A 387 -11.49 18.91 -4.83
CA PRO A 387 -12.57 17.91 -4.90
C PRO A 387 -12.31 16.71 -5.81
N ASN A 388 -11.50 16.87 -6.86
CA ASN A 388 -11.16 15.78 -7.78
C ASN A 388 -10.17 14.75 -7.19
N ASP A 389 -9.54 15.07 -6.06
CA ASP A 389 -8.63 14.19 -5.33
C ASP A 389 -9.36 13.36 -4.25
N VAL A 390 -10.67 13.59 -4.07
CA VAL A 390 -11.55 12.84 -3.16
C VAL A 390 -12.34 11.81 -3.95
N CYS A 391 -12.60 10.64 -3.38
CA CYS A 391 -13.39 9.59 -4.02
C CYS A 391 -12.82 9.12 -5.36
N THR A 392 -11.50 9.17 -5.55
CA THR A 392 -10.89 8.68 -6.79
C THR A 392 -11.16 7.18 -6.95
N PRO A 393 -11.25 6.65 -8.19
CA PRO A 393 -11.46 5.21 -8.39
C PRO A 393 -10.42 4.33 -7.68
N LYS A 394 -9.18 4.82 -7.56
CA LYS A 394 -8.10 4.14 -6.83
C LYS A 394 -8.38 4.07 -5.33
N ASN A 395 -8.92 5.14 -4.72
CA ASN A 395 -9.25 5.16 -3.30
C ASN A 395 -10.40 4.19 -3.01
N GLN A 396 -11.43 4.19 -3.86
CA GLN A 396 -12.58 3.28 -3.72
C GLN A 396 -12.17 1.81 -3.91
N GLU A 397 -11.25 1.52 -4.83
CA GLU A 397 -10.70 0.17 -4.98
C GLU A 397 -9.84 -0.22 -3.77
N LEU A 398 -9.08 0.71 -3.18
CA LEU A 398 -8.35 0.44 -1.93
C LEU A 398 -9.32 0.10 -0.78
N ALA A 399 -10.50 0.73 -0.71
CA ALA A 399 -11.52 0.37 0.27
C ALA A 399 -12.04 -1.07 0.05
N ARG A 400 -12.30 -1.45 -1.20
CA ARG A 400 -12.67 -2.83 -1.55
C ARG A 400 -11.56 -3.83 -1.24
N GLU A 401 -10.31 -3.49 -1.57
CA GLU A 401 -9.15 -4.33 -1.32
C GLU A 401 -8.90 -4.51 0.19
N THR A 402 -9.13 -3.46 0.98
CA THR A 402 -9.09 -3.55 2.44
C THR A 402 -10.14 -4.55 2.94
N ALA A 403 -11.35 -4.52 2.40
CA ALA A 403 -12.39 -5.49 2.74
C ALA A 403 -11.98 -6.91 2.33
N ARG A 404 -11.46 -7.10 1.11
CA ARG A 404 -11.01 -8.42 0.63
C ARG A 404 -9.93 -9.03 1.53
N GLN A 405 -8.92 -8.25 1.90
CA GLN A 405 -7.84 -8.72 2.78
C GLN A 405 -8.31 -8.96 4.22
N GLY A 406 -9.33 -8.23 4.67
CA GLY A 406 -9.88 -8.33 6.03
C GLY A 406 -10.90 -9.45 6.23
N ILE A 407 -11.68 -9.82 5.21
CA ILE A 407 -12.71 -10.88 5.32
C ILE A 407 -12.08 -12.21 5.77
N VAL A 408 -12.65 -12.79 6.82
CA VAL A 408 -12.14 -14.01 7.46
C VAL A 408 -13.06 -15.19 7.17
N LEU A 409 -12.51 -16.22 6.53
CA LEU A 409 -13.20 -17.51 6.33
C LEU A 409 -12.98 -18.41 7.55
N LEU A 410 -14.01 -18.64 8.35
CA LEU A 410 -13.93 -19.36 9.62
C LEU A 410 -14.24 -20.85 9.51
N LYS A 411 -15.12 -21.19 8.57
CA LYS A 411 -15.49 -22.58 8.24
C LYS A 411 -15.62 -22.70 6.74
N ASN A 412 -15.10 -23.78 6.17
CA ASN A 412 -15.34 -24.14 4.78
C ASN A 412 -15.25 -25.65 4.58
N THR A 413 -16.38 -26.28 4.29
CA THR A 413 -16.42 -27.70 3.94
C THR A 413 -15.92 -27.89 2.51
N ALA A 414 -15.17 -28.96 2.25
CA ALA A 414 -14.62 -29.24 0.92
C ALA A 414 -15.73 -29.24 -0.14
N GLY A 415 -15.55 -28.44 -1.20
CA GLY A 415 -16.52 -28.30 -2.29
C GLY A 415 -17.65 -27.28 -2.04
N SER A 416 -17.63 -26.54 -0.93
CA SER A 416 -18.58 -25.45 -0.65
C SER A 416 -18.17 -24.13 -1.32
N LEU A 417 -17.29 -23.35 -0.68
CA LEU A 417 -16.72 -22.13 -1.26
C LEU A 417 -15.34 -22.40 -1.88
N PRO A 418 -14.98 -21.71 -2.99
CA PRO A 418 -15.79 -20.71 -3.70
C PRO A 418 -16.91 -21.33 -4.56
N LEU A 419 -18.03 -20.63 -4.68
CA LEU A 419 -19.12 -20.99 -5.60
C LEU A 419 -18.70 -20.67 -7.04
N SER A 420 -19.08 -21.53 -7.98
CA SER A 420 -18.94 -21.22 -9.40
C SER A 420 -20.22 -20.56 -9.93
N PRO A 421 -20.17 -19.31 -10.44
CA PRO A 421 -21.34 -18.65 -11.03
C PRO A 421 -21.97 -19.44 -12.18
N ASN A 422 -21.19 -20.29 -12.85
CA ASN A 422 -21.66 -21.13 -13.96
C ASN A 422 -22.31 -22.45 -13.50
N ALA A 423 -22.07 -22.89 -12.26
CA ALA A 423 -22.59 -24.14 -11.73
C ALA A 423 -23.94 -23.98 -11.02
N ILE A 424 -24.26 -22.77 -10.54
CA ILE A 424 -25.52 -22.45 -9.87
C ILE A 424 -26.33 -21.48 -10.72
N LYS A 425 -27.65 -21.70 -10.80
CA LYS A 425 -28.59 -20.88 -11.58
C LYS A 425 -29.43 -19.96 -10.71
N SER A 426 -29.58 -20.30 -9.43
CA SER A 426 -30.35 -19.52 -8.46
C SER A 426 -29.65 -19.43 -7.10
N LEU A 427 -29.59 -18.23 -6.55
CA LEU A 427 -29.02 -17.95 -5.22
C LEU A 427 -30.09 -17.35 -4.31
N ALA A 428 -30.37 -17.97 -3.17
CA ALA A 428 -31.18 -17.34 -2.14
C ALA A 428 -30.30 -16.47 -1.24
N VAL A 429 -30.60 -15.18 -1.15
CA VAL A 429 -29.92 -14.26 -0.24
C VAL A 429 -30.90 -13.89 0.87
N ILE A 430 -30.57 -14.23 2.11
CA ILE A 430 -31.49 -14.12 3.24
C ILE A 430 -30.84 -13.36 4.39
N GLY A 431 -31.59 -12.50 5.08
CA GLY A 431 -31.18 -11.90 6.34
C GLY A 431 -31.24 -10.37 6.36
N PRO A 432 -31.29 -9.77 7.56
CA PRO A 432 -31.51 -8.33 7.73
C PRO A 432 -30.36 -7.48 7.16
N ASN A 433 -29.15 -8.02 7.08
CA ASN A 433 -27.96 -7.30 6.59
C ASN A 433 -27.70 -7.50 5.08
N ALA A 434 -28.54 -8.24 4.35
CA ALA A 434 -28.32 -8.48 2.92
C ALA A 434 -28.42 -7.20 2.06
N LYS A 435 -29.26 -6.24 2.46
CA LYS A 435 -29.39 -4.92 1.80
C LYS A 435 -28.70 -3.80 2.59
N ALA A 436 -27.76 -4.15 3.46
CA ALA A 436 -27.07 -3.20 4.32
C ALA A 436 -26.34 -2.11 3.51
N THR A 437 -26.54 -0.85 3.88
CA THR A 437 -25.73 0.30 3.48
C THR A 437 -24.99 0.84 4.71
N LYS A 438 -25.68 1.59 5.58
CA LYS A 438 -25.12 2.19 6.79
C LYS A 438 -24.44 1.18 7.71
N THR A 439 -25.03 0.00 7.89
CA THR A 439 -24.40 -1.07 8.69
C THR A 439 -23.00 -1.40 8.21
N MET A 440 -22.72 -1.40 6.90
CA MET A 440 -21.41 -1.80 6.39
C MET A 440 -20.28 -0.83 6.75
N ILE A 441 -20.60 0.42 7.07
CA ILE A 441 -19.61 1.45 7.35
C ILE A 441 -19.46 1.74 8.85
N GLY A 442 -20.08 0.95 9.74
CA GLY A 442 -19.85 1.06 11.18
C GLY A 442 -20.37 2.36 11.78
N ASN A 443 -19.54 2.99 12.62
CA ASN A 443 -19.71 4.29 13.25
C ASN A 443 -18.47 5.18 12.99
N TYR A 444 -18.53 6.46 13.36
CA TYR A 444 -17.49 7.45 13.02
C TYR A 444 -17.29 7.58 11.51
N GLU A 445 -18.40 7.50 10.78
CA GLU A 445 -18.43 7.48 9.33
C GLU A 445 -18.59 8.88 8.70
N GLY A 446 -18.22 8.99 7.43
CA GLY A 446 -18.58 10.12 6.59
C GLY A 446 -19.71 9.77 5.62
N ASN A 447 -19.98 10.67 4.66
CA ASN A 447 -20.76 10.29 3.49
C ASN A 447 -19.86 9.47 2.55
N PRO A 448 -20.14 8.18 2.29
CA PRO A 448 -19.31 7.39 1.39
C PRO A 448 -19.49 7.83 -0.06
N CYS A 449 -18.49 7.53 -0.90
CA CYS A 449 -18.52 7.85 -2.32
C CYS A 449 -19.69 7.17 -3.05
N GLN A 450 -19.95 5.91 -2.70
CA GLN A 450 -21.04 5.09 -3.20
C GLN A 450 -21.22 3.85 -2.31
N TYR A 451 -22.29 3.08 -2.50
CA TYR A 451 -22.46 1.79 -1.80
C TYR A 451 -22.61 0.64 -2.78
N THR A 452 -22.02 -0.51 -2.45
CA THR A 452 -22.43 -1.81 -2.99
C THR A 452 -22.91 -2.71 -1.85
N THR A 453 -24.22 -2.92 -1.75
CA THR A 453 -24.81 -3.82 -0.73
C THR A 453 -24.45 -5.29 -0.99
N PRO A 454 -24.46 -6.18 0.02
CA PRO A 454 -24.18 -7.61 -0.19
C PRO A 454 -25.10 -8.25 -1.24
N LEU A 455 -26.38 -7.90 -1.23
CA LEU A 455 -27.32 -8.34 -2.26
C LEU A 455 -26.87 -7.90 -3.64
N GLN A 456 -26.57 -6.60 -3.84
CA GLN A 456 -26.13 -6.11 -5.15
C GLN A 456 -24.85 -6.79 -5.64
N GLY A 457 -23.86 -6.99 -4.76
CA GLY A 457 -22.61 -7.69 -5.11
C GLY A 457 -22.88 -9.14 -5.53
N LEU A 458 -23.74 -9.85 -4.81
CA LEU A 458 -24.11 -11.24 -5.12
C LEU A 458 -24.94 -11.34 -6.42
N THR A 459 -25.91 -10.44 -6.60
CA THR A 459 -26.78 -10.37 -7.79
C THR A 459 -25.96 -10.12 -9.07
N ALA A 460 -24.82 -9.43 -8.97
CA ALA A 460 -23.96 -9.15 -10.13
C ALA A 460 -23.38 -10.42 -10.77
N SER A 461 -23.28 -11.53 -10.03
CA SER A 461 -22.70 -12.79 -10.52
C SER A 461 -23.75 -13.85 -10.84
N VAL A 462 -24.82 -13.95 -10.06
CA VAL A 462 -25.86 -14.99 -10.20
C VAL A 462 -27.24 -14.38 -9.93
N ALA A 463 -28.27 -14.86 -10.61
CA ALA A 463 -29.64 -14.45 -10.33
C ALA A 463 -30.04 -14.77 -8.87
N THR A 464 -30.38 -13.73 -8.11
CA THR A 464 -30.71 -13.85 -6.69
C THR A 464 -32.20 -13.66 -6.41
N VAL A 465 -32.73 -14.44 -5.46
CA VAL A 465 -34.02 -14.14 -4.80
C VAL A 465 -33.73 -13.73 -3.36
N TYR A 466 -34.32 -12.62 -2.92
CA TYR A 466 -34.04 -12.04 -1.61
C TYR A 466 -35.24 -12.16 -0.66
N GLN A 467 -34.98 -12.54 0.59
CA GLN A 467 -35.94 -12.40 1.70
C GLN A 467 -35.23 -11.85 2.96
N PRO A 468 -35.82 -10.88 3.68
CA PRO A 468 -35.19 -10.32 4.88
C PRO A 468 -35.16 -11.32 6.05
N GLY A 469 -36.17 -12.18 6.20
CA GLY A 469 -36.32 -13.16 7.28
C GLY A 469 -36.58 -12.57 8.68
N CYS A 470 -36.03 -11.40 8.98
CA CYS A 470 -36.34 -10.57 10.14
C CYS A 470 -36.65 -9.14 9.67
N ALA A 471 -37.47 -8.39 10.41
CA ALA A 471 -37.78 -7.00 10.05
C ALA A 471 -36.57 -6.05 10.16
N ASN A 472 -35.64 -6.35 11.07
CA ASN A 472 -34.41 -5.61 11.32
C ASN A 472 -33.36 -6.52 11.98
N VAL A 473 -32.17 -5.97 12.26
CA VAL A 473 -31.05 -6.70 12.87
C VAL A 473 -31.40 -7.21 14.28
N ALA A 474 -32.09 -6.44 15.11
CA ALA A 474 -32.49 -6.89 16.44
C ALA A 474 -33.37 -8.15 16.43
N CYS A 475 -34.04 -8.44 15.30
CA CYS A 475 -34.81 -9.66 15.03
C CYS A 475 -35.66 -10.14 16.22
N SER A 476 -36.56 -9.28 16.70
CA SER A 476 -37.47 -9.60 17.81
C SER A 476 -38.46 -10.72 17.47
N SER A 477 -38.81 -10.86 16.18
CA SER A 477 -39.59 -11.97 15.65
C SER A 477 -39.06 -12.42 14.29
N VAL A 478 -39.09 -13.73 14.05
CA VAL A 478 -38.68 -14.36 12.79
C VAL A 478 -39.86 -14.55 11.83
N GLN A 479 -39.63 -14.28 10.54
CA GLN A 479 -40.54 -14.55 9.42
C GLN A 479 -39.91 -15.62 8.51
N ALA A 480 -39.90 -16.86 8.98
CA ALA A 480 -39.12 -17.91 8.37
C ALA A 480 -39.76 -18.54 7.12
N ASP A 481 -41.09 -18.51 6.97
CA ASP A 481 -41.78 -19.27 5.91
C ASP A 481 -41.33 -18.86 4.50
N ASP A 482 -41.30 -17.56 4.20
CA ASP A 482 -40.84 -17.07 2.90
C ASP A 482 -39.35 -17.31 2.67
N ALA A 483 -38.54 -17.15 3.71
CA ALA A 483 -37.10 -17.44 3.66
C ALA A 483 -36.85 -18.94 3.37
N LYS A 484 -37.60 -19.83 4.01
CA LYS A 484 -37.55 -21.29 3.79
C LYS A 484 -38.00 -21.65 2.38
N ASN A 485 -39.06 -21.02 1.89
CA ASN A 485 -39.59 -21.26 0.55
C ASN A 485 -38.55 -20.95 -0.54
N ILE A 486 -37.86 -19.80 -0.46
CA ILE A 486 -36.82 -19.46 -1.44
C ILE A 486 -35.57 -20.32 -1.28
N ALA A 487 -35.21 -20.69 -0.04
CA ALA A 487 -34.05 -21.52 0.25
C ALA A 487 -34.21 -22.96 -0.27
N ALA A 488 -35.42 -23.53 -0.22
CA ALA A 488 -35.71 -24.88 -0.72
C ALA A 488 -35.67 -25.01 -2.26
N LEU A 489 -35.75 -23.87 -2.96
CA LEU A 489 -35.75 -23.75 -4.42
C LEU A 489 -34.40 -23.29 -5.00
N ALA A 490 -33.51 -22.76 -4.17
CA ALA A 490 -32.22 -22.24 -4.61
C ALA A 490 -31.13 -23.32 -4.69
N ASP A 491 -30.19 -23.15 -5.61
CA ASP A 491 -29.02 -24.03 -5.75
C ASP A 491 -27.98 -23.80 -4.64
N ALA A 492 -27.94 -22.59 -4.08
CA ALA A 492 -27.12 -22.22 -2.92
C ALA A 492 -27.83 -21.13 -2.10
N VAL A 493 -27.45 -21.01 -0.82
CA VAL A 493 -28.03 -20.01 0.10
C VAL A 493 -26.93 -19.21 0.78
N VAL A 494 -27.09 -17.88 0.80
CA VAL A 494 -26.24 -16.96 1.57
C VAL A 494 -27.11 -16.26 2.63
N LEU A 495 -26.77 -16.49 3.90
CA LEU A 495 -27.41 -15.88 5.06
C LEU A 495 -26.53 -14.72 5.55
N VAL A 496 -27.02 -13.47 5.48
CA VAL A 496 -26.29 -12.28 5.94
C VAL A 496 -26.89 -11.80 7.27
N MET A 497 -26.22 -12.18 8.36
CA MET A 497 -26.63 -12.05 9.76
C MET A 497 -25.64 -11.16 10.54
N GLY A 498 -25.84 -11.03 11.84
CA GLY A 498 -24.93 -10.33 12.75
C GLY A 498 -25.56 -9.10 13.39
N ALA A 499 -24.77 -8.05 13.59
CA ALA A 499 -25.11 -6.83 14.32
C ALA A 499 -25.10 -5.58 13.43
N ASP A 500 -25.57 -4.48 13.99
CA ASP A 500 -25.47 -3.11 13.52
C ASP A 500 -25.34 -2.17 14.74
N GLN A 501 -25.36 -0.86 14.50
CA GLN A 501 -25.22 0.15 15.56
C GLN A 501 -26.40 0.16 16.57
N SER A 502 -27.48 -0.60 16.35
CA SER A 502 -28.53 -0.82 17.36
C SER A 502 -28.20 -1.91 18.37
N ILE A 503 -27.10 -2.64 18.15
CA ILE A 503 -26.63 -3.75 18.98
C ILE A 503 -25.30 -3.43 19.64
N GLU A 504 -24.35 -2.88 18.89
CA GLU A 504 -23.02 -2.50 19.38
C GLU A 504 -22.63 -1.13 18.82
N ALA A 505 -22.51 -0.13 19.69
CA ALA A 505 -22.15 1.23 19.33
C ALA A 505 -21.55 1.97 20.52
N GLU A 506 -21.04 3.18 20.29
CA GLU A 506 -20.76 4.12 21.37
C GLU A 506 -22.01 4.33 22.25
N THR A 507 -21.84 4.38 23.58
CA THR A 507 -22.90 4.37 24.60
C THR A 507 -23.75 3.09 24.71
N LEU A 508 -23.47 2.05 23.91
CA LEU A 508 -24.25 0.82 23.86
C LEU A 508 -23.38 -0.44 23.82
N ASP A 509 -23.14 -1.02 24.99
CA ASP A 509 -22.53 -2.35 25.09
C ASP A 509 -23.56 -3.46 24.89
N ARG A 510 -23.09 -4.58 24.34
CA ARG A 510 -23.90 -5.79 24.21
C ARG A 510 -24.14 -6.42 25.59
N ALA A 511 -25.34 -6.94 25.80
CA ALA A 511 -25.65 -7.72 27.00
C ALA A 511 -25.08 -9.16 26.94
N GLY A 512 -25.00 -9.72 25.73
CA GLY A 512 -24.49 -11.06 25.43
C GLY A 512 -23.76 -11.06 24.09
N ILE A 513 -23.31 -12.24 23.64
CA ILE A 513 -22.50 -12.40 22.43
C ILE A 513 -23.09 -13.40 21.43
N THR A 514 -24.32 -13.86 21.61
CA THR A 514 -25.02 -14.62 20.56
C THR A 514 -25.42 -13.72 19.39
N LEU A 515 -25.84 -14.32 18.25
CA LEU A 515 -26.55 -13.56 17.21
C LEU A 515 -27.77 -12.84 17.82
N PRO A 516 -28.10 -11.60 17.39
CA PRO A 516 -29.20 -10.84 17.96
C PRO A 516 -30.58 -11.50 17.77
N GLY A 517 -31.41 -11.42 18.81
CA GLY A 517 -32.81 -11.87 18.78
C GLY A 517 -32.97 -13.31 18.30
N GLN A 518 -33.84 -13.52 17.30
CA GLN A 518 -34.18 -14.82 16.74
C GLN A 518 -33.39 -15.16 15.46
N GLN A 519 -32.28 -14.47 15.17
CA GLN A 519 -31.49 -14.77 13.96
C GLN A 519 -30.95 -16.21 13.94
N SER A 520 -30.58 -16.79 15.08
CA SER A 520 -30.12 -18.20 15.16
C SER A 520 -31.21 -19.21 14.77
N ILE A 521 -32.48 -18.90 15.08
CA ILE A 521 -33.65 -19.70 14.67
C ILE A 521 -33.79 -19.62 13.15
N LEU A 522 -33.74 -18.42 12.58
CA LEU A 522 -33.81 -18.22 11.12
C LEU A 522 -32.72 -19.01 10.39
N VAL A 523 -31.47 -18.91 10.86
CA VAL A 523 -30.33 -19.65 10.28
C VAL A 523 -30.60 -21.16 10.29
N SER A 524 -31.04 -21.70 11.44
CA SER A 524 -31.30 -23.14 11.59
C SER A 524 -32.49 -23.62 10.74
N GLU A 525 -33.57 -22.85 10.68
CA GLU A 525 -34.74 -23.19 9.88
C GLU A 525 -34.47 -23.15 8.38
N VAL A 526 -33.72 -22.15 7.90
CA VAL A 526 -33.31 -22.06 6.50
C VAL A 526 -32.37 -23.21 6.16
N ALA A 527 -31.33 -23.44 6.97
CA ALA A 527 -30.40 -24.54 6.74
C ALA A 527 -31.12 -25.89 6.66
N ASN A 528 -32.17 -26.09 7.48
CA ASN A 528 -32.93 -27.32 7.48
C ASN A 528 -33.63 -27.66 6.16
N VAL A 529 -34.09 -26.66 5.39
CA VAL A 529 -34.81 -26.86 4.14
C VAL A 529 -33.94 -26.71 2.88
N SER A 530 -32.73 -26.14 3.02
CA SER A 530 -31.77 -25.98 1.94
C SER A 530 -31.27 -27.33 1.41
N LYS A 531 -31.11 -27.41 0.08
CA LYS A 531 -30.56 -28.59 -0.62
C LYS A 531 -29.08 -28.45 -0.97
N GLY A 532 -28.66 -27.22 -1.28
CA GLY A 532 -27.29 -26.87 -1.64
C GLY A 532 -26.49 -26.31 -0.46
N PRO A 533 -25.26 -25.80 -0.71
CA PRO A 533 -24.42 -25.21 0.33
C PRO A 533 -25.10 -23.99 0.96
N VAL A 534 -24.96 -23.88 2.28
CA VAL A 534 -25.45 -22.75 3.07
C VAL A 534 -24.25 -22.00 3.65
N ILE A 535 -24.12 -20.74 3.23
CA ILE A 535 -23.03 -19.84 3.62
C ILE A 535 -23.59 -18.84 4.62
N LEU A 536 -23.04 -18.83 5.84
CA LEU A 536 -23.35 -17.84 6.85
C LEU A 536 -22.32 -16.70 6.79
N VAL A 537 -22.78 -15.48 6.51
CA VAL A 537 -22.00 -14.25 6.57
C VAL A 537 -22.38 -13.52 7.85
N VAL A 538 -21.43 -13.36 8.78
CA VAL A 538 -21.59 -12.63 10.03
C VAL A 538 -20.98 -11.24 9.88
N MET A 539 -21.85 -10.23 9.80
CA MET A 539 -21.48 -8.82 9.77
C MET A 539 -21.63 -8.25 11.18
N SER A 540 -20.51 -8.00 11.85
CA SER A 540 -20.44 -7.46 13.20
C SER A 540 -19.03 -6.93 13.46
N GLY A 541 -18.90 -5.91 14.31
CA GLY A 541 -17.63 -5.52 14.87
C GLY A 541 -17.10 -6.58 15.85
N GLY A 542 -17.89 -6.97 16.85
CA GLY A 542 -17.52 -7.95 17.84
C GLY A 542 -17.69 -9.41 17.41
N GLY A 543 -16.90 -10.30 18.01
CA GLY A 543 -17.08 -11.75 17.86
C GLY A 543 -18.41 -12.25 18.43
N MET A 544 -18.95 -13.33 17.86
CA MET A 544 -20.25 -13.89 18.27
C MET A 544 -20.19 -15.40 18.53
N ASP A 545 -20.96 -15.87 19.51
CA ASP A 545 -21.19 -17.30 19.71
C ASP A 545 -22.09 -17.85 18.60
N VAL A 546 -21.42 -18.43 17.61
CA VAL A 546 -22.03 -19.14 16.48
C VAL A 546 -21.75 -20.64 16.54
N GLN A 547 -21.48 -21.19 17.73
CA GLN A 547 -21.16 -22.62 17.90
C GLN A 547 -22.26 -23.52 17.29
N PHE A 548 -23.53 -23.14 17.45
CA PHE A 548 -24.66 -23.84 16.82
C PHE A 548 -24.52 -23.98 15.30
N ALA A 549 -23.99 -22.96 14.62
CA ALA A 549 -23.79 -22.95 13.18
C ALA A 549 -22.46 -23.62 12.78
N LYS A 550 -21.44 -23.50 13.63
CA LYS A 550 -20.15 -24.17 13.45
C LYS A 550 -20.33 -25.69 13.46
N ASP A 551 -21.18 -26.22 14.33
CA ASP A 551 -21.40 -27.66 14.48
C ASP A 551 -22.44 -28.23 13.51
N ASP A 552 -23.28 -27.40 12.89
CA ASP A 552 -24.26 -27.85 11.90
C ASP A 552 -23.57 -28.20 10.55
N PRO A 553 -23.64 -29.47 10.08
CA PRO A 553 -23.03 -29.86 8.81
C PRO A 553 -23.71 -29.24 7.58
N LYS A 554 -24.95 -28.75 7.68
CA LYS A 554 -25.64 -28.07 6.58
C LYS A 554 -25.11 -26.66 6.33
N ILE A 555 -24.55 -26.01 7.35
CA ILE A 555 -23.89 -24.72 7.21
C ILE A 555 -22.46 -24.99 6.77
N THR A 556 -22.26 -25.03 5.47
CA THR A 556 -21.03 -25.50 4.85
C THR A 556 -19.89 -24.49 4.95
N SER A 557 -20.21 -23.19 5.05
CA SER A 557 -19.21 -22.12 5.18
C SER A 557 -19.66 -21.00 6.14
N ILE A 558 -18.70 -20.40 6.85
CA ILE A 558 -18.92 -19.24 7.73
C ILE A 558 -17.87 -18.18 7.41
N LEU A 559 -18.33 -16.97 7.08
CA LEU A 559 -17.51 -15.77 6.85
C LEU A 559 -17.78 -14.78 7.99
N TRP A 560 -16.74 -14.19 8.57
CA TRP A 560 -16.86 -12.95 9.33
C TRP A 560 -16.32 -11.79 8.47
N VAL A 561 -17.11 -10.73 8.38
CA VAL A 561 -16.85 -9.62 7.43
C VAL A 561 -16.72 -8.28 8.13
N GLY A 562 -16.62 -8.25 9.46
CA GLY A 562 -16.55 -6.99 10.21
C GLY A 562 -17.70 -6.05 9.84
N TYR A 563 -17.35 -4.78 9.65
CA TYR A 563 -18.12 -3.82 8.86
C TYR A 563 -17.30 -3.46 7.60
N PRO A 564 -17.68 -3.96 6.41
CA PRO A 564 -16.80 -4.07 5.24
C PRO A 564 -16.67 -2.81 4.36
N GLY A 565 -17.13 -1.66 4.82
CA GLY A 565 -16.95 -0.39 4.12
C GLY A 565 -17.88 -0.22 2.90
N GLU A 566 -17.61 0.82 2.12
CA GLU A 566 -18.47 1.28 1.03
C GLU A 566 -18.63 0.26 -0.12
N ALA A 567 -17.57 -0.50 -0.39
CA ALA A 567 -17.53 -1.56 -1.40
C ALA A 567 -17.71 -2.97 -0.82
N GLY A 568 -18.18 -3.07 0.43
CA GLY A 568 -18.19 -4.33 1.18
C GLY A 568 -19.00 -5.45 0.53
N GLY A 569 -20.14 -5.14 -0.10
CA GLY A 569 -20.92 -6.15 -0.82
C GLY A 569 -20.21 -6.73 -2.03
N ALA A 570 -19.39 -5.94 -2.73
CA ALA A 570 -18.57 -6.41 -3.83
C ALA A 570 -17.44 -7.32 -3.32
N ALA A 571 -16.78 -6.96 -2.22
CA ALA A 571 -15.74 -7.79 -1.60
C ALA A 571 -16.29 -9.13 -1.06
N ILE A 572 -17.50 -9.12 -0.47
CA ILE A 572 -18.19 -10.35 -0.05
C ILE A 572 -18.45 -11.26 -1.25
N ALA A 573 -18.91 -10.70 -2.37
CA ALA A 573 -19.10 -11.46 -3.60
C ALA A 573 -17.79 -12.01 -4.18
N ASP A 574 -16.71 -11.21 -4.15
CA ASP A 574 -15.38 -11.65 -4.61
C ASP A 574 -14.91 -12.89 -3.86
N VAL A 575 -15.11 -12.92 -2.55
CA VAL A 575 -14.78 -14.09 -1.73
C VAL A 575 -15.72 -15.25 -2.04
N ILE A 576 -17.04 -15.04 -2.04
CA ILE A 576 -18.02 -16.11 -2.25
C ILE A 576 -17.86 -16.79 -3.61
N PHE A 577 -17.55 -16.05 -4.68
CA PHE A 577 -17.39 -16.61 -6.02
C PHE A 577 -15.94 -16.94 -6.39
N GLY A 578 -14.98 -16.68 -5.50
CA GLY A 578 -13.57 -17.00 -5.73
C GLY A 578 -12.87 -16.09 -6.72
N PHE A 579 -13.36 -14.86 -6.93
CA PHE A 579 -12.57 -13.80 -7.56
C PHE A 579 -11.45 -13.32 -6.64
N HIS A 580 -11.63 -13.49 -5.33
CA HIS A 580 -10.59 -13.30 -4.32
C HIS A 580 -10.47 -14.53 -3.43
N ASN A 581 -9.22 -14.89 -3.12
CA ASN A 581 -8.91 -15.93 -2.15
C ASN A 581 -8.78 -15.29 -0.75
N PRO A 582 -9.71 -15.54 0.19
CA PRO A 582 -9.67 -14.90 1.50
C PRO A 582 -8.38 -15.28 2.24
N GLY A 583 -7.76 -14.28 2.85
CA GLY A 583 -6.56 -14.45 3.69
C GLY A 583 -6.65 -13.71 5.02
N GLY A 584 -7.81 -13.13 5.36
CA GLY A 584 -8.00 -12.46 6.64
C GLY A 584 -7.88 -13.42 7.82
N ARG A 585 -7.46 -12.91 8.98
CA ARG A 585 -7.30 -13.65 10.24
C ARG A 585 -8.04 -12.90 11.35
N LEU A 586 -8.59 -13.61 12.34
CA LEU A 586 -9.30 -12.98 13.45
C LEU A 586 -8.35 -12.12 14.32
N PRO A 587 -8.63 -10.83 14.52
CA PRO A 587 -7.87 -9.97 15.44
C PRO A 587 -8.36 -10.08 16.90
N MET A 588 -9.29 -10.98 17.18
CA MET A 588 -9.90 -11.19 18.51
C MET A 588 -10.36 -12.63 18.69
N THR A 589 -10.50 -13.06 19.94
CA THR A 589 -11.04 -14.37 20.30
C THR A 589 -12.57 -14.34 20.28
N TRP A 590 -13.19 -15.38 19.72
CA TRP A 590 -14.63 -15.60 19.77
C TRP A 590 -14.95 -16.55 20.92
N TYR A 591 -15.65 -16.04 21.92
CA TYR A 591 -16.00 -16.77 23.14
C TYR A 591 -17.39 -17.42 23.01
N PRO A 592 -17.63 -18.54 23.71
CA PRO A 592 -18.99 -19.04 23.91
C PRO A 592 -19.77 -18.10 24.83
N GLN A 593 -21.09 -18.08 24.72
CA GLN A 593 -21.98 -17.24 25.54
C GLN A 593 -21.75 -17.42 27.05
N SER A 594 -21.35 -18.63 27.47
CA SER A 594 -21.00 -18.91 28.87
C SER A 594 -19.87 -18.04 29.41
N TYR A 595 -18.97 -17.52 28.57
CA TYR A 595 -18.00 -16.50 28.98
C TYR A 595 -18.69 -15.21 29.41
N ALA A 596 -19.58 -14.68 28.57
CA ALA A 596 -20.31 -13.45 28.85
C ALA A 596 -21.24 -13.59 30.07
N ASP A 597 -21.75 -14.79 30.33
CA ASP A 597 -22.60 -15.05 31.49
C ASP A 597 -21.81 -15.03 32.81
N ASN A 598 -20.55 -15.47 32.80
CA ASN A 598 -19.76 -15.68 34.02
C ASN A 598 -18.70 -14.60 34.27
N VAL A 599 -18.28 -13.87 33.23
CA VAL A 599 -17.24 -12.84 33.34
C VAL A 599 -17.89 -11.45 33.29
N PRO A 600 -17.83 -10.64 34.36
CA PRO A 600 -18.30 -9.25 34.31
C PRO A 600 -17.41 -8.39 33.40
N MET A 601 -17.97 -7.48 32.60
CA MET A 601 -17.14 -6.55 31.80
C MET A 601 -16.26 -5.65 32.68
N THR A 602 -16.75 -5.32 33.89
CA THR A 602 -16.07 -4.44 34.84
C THR A 602 -14.81 -5.03 35.49
N ASN A 603 -14.56 -6.34 35.33
CA ASN A 603 -13.32 -6.95 35.81
C ASN A 603 -12.18 -6.71 34.80
N MET A 604 -11.30 -5.76 35.09
CA MET A 604 -10.20 -5.37 34.20
C MET A 604 -9.00 -6.34 34.20
N ASN A 605 -8.95 -7.32 35.12
CA ASN A 605 -7.81 -8.21 35.23
C ASN A 605 -7.64 -9.04 33.95
N MET A 606 -6.44 -9.13 33.40
CA MET A 606 -6.18 -9.94 32.21
C MET A 606 -5.92 -11.39 32.57
N ARG A 607 -5.18 -11.61 33.65
CA ARG A 607 -4.68 -12.91 34.11
C ARG A 607 -5.78 -13.75 34.77
N PRO A 608 -5.76 -15.09 34.61
CA PRO A 608 -6.69 -15.96 35.30
C PRO A 608 -6.41 -15.97 36.81
N ASP A 609 -7.46 -16.11 37.60
CA ASP A 609 -7.37 -16.32 39.04
C ASP A 609 -8.12 -17.60 39.42
N PRO A 610 -7.39 -18.72 39.63
CA PRO A 610 -7.96 -19.99 40.04
C PRO A 610 -8.69 -19.93 41.39
N ALA A 611 -8.36 -18.99 42.29
CA ALA A 611 -8.98 -18.88 43.60
C ALA A 611 -10.43 -18.37 43.51
N THR A 612 -10.72 -17.52 42.53
CA THR A 612 -12.07 -16.98 42.26
C THR A 612 -12.79 -17.70 41.12
N GLY A 613 -12.09 -18.60 40.40
CA GLY A 613 -12.60 -19.24 39.20
C GLY A 613 -12.61 -18.33 37.97
N TYR A 614 -11.92 -17.18 38.03
CA TYR A 614 -11.81 -16.24 36.93
C TYR A 614 -10.91 -16.80 35.82
N PRO A 615 -11.40 -16.95 34.57
CA PRO A 615 -10.69 -17.72 33.55
C PRO A 615 -9.61 -16.94 32.80
N GLY A 616 -9.43 -15.64 33.08
CA GLY A 616 -8.58 -14.73 32.32
C GLY A 616 -9.27 -14.18 31.06
N ARG A 617 -8.56 -13.37 30.28
CA ARG A 617 -9.08 -12.73 29.05
C ARG A 617 -8.08 -12.79 27.92
N THR A 618 -8.59 -12.63 26.70
CA THR A 618 -7.85 -12.65 25.43
C THR A 618 -7.14 -13.99 25.19
N TYR A 619 -6.68 -14.22 23.97
CA TYR A 619 -5.87 -15.40 23.66
C TYR A 619 -4.60 -15.52 24.54
N ARG A 620 -4.14 -14.41 25.13
CA ARG A 620 -2.92 -14.37 25.95
C ARG A 620 -3.06 -15.09 27.28
N PHE A 621 -4.22 -14.99 27.92
CA PHE A 621 -4.41 -15.43 29.31
C PHE A 621 -5.62 -16.33 29.54
N TYR A 622 -6.59 -16.32 28.62
CA TYR A 622 -7.83 -17.07 28.79
C TYR A 622 -7.60 -18.58 28.77
N THR A 623 -8.13 -19.26 29.79
CA THR A 623 -7.96 -20.71 30.03
C THR A 623 -9.20 -21.54 29.68
N GLY A 624 -10.27 -20.89 29.23
CA GLY A 624 -11.55 -21.54 28.93
C GLY A 624 -11.72 -21.92 27.45
N PRO A 625 -12.91 -22.45 27.09
CA PRO A 625 -13.24 -22.83 25.72
C PRO A 625 -13.46 -21.62 24.80
N THR A 626 -13.08 -21.76 23.52
CA THR A 626 -13.27 -20.76 22.46
C THR A 626 -14.09 -21.33 21.30
N VAL A 627 -14.89 -20.48 20.64
CA VAL A 627 -15.56 -20.81 19.37
C VAL A 627 -14.56 -20.70 18.23
N TYR A 628 -13.82 -19.60 18.17
CA TYR A 628 -12.65 -19.39 17.32
C TYR A 628 -11.61 -18.60 18.11
N THR A 629 -10.34 -18.80 17.83
CA THR A 629 -9.22 -18.16 18.55
C THR A 629 -8.63 -17.03 17.71
N PHE A 630 -7.99 -16.06 18.37
CA PHE A 630 -7.13 -15.08 17.71
C PHE A 630 -6.20 -15.72 16.67
N GLY A 631 -6.15 -15.15 15.47
CA GLY A 631 -5.37 -15.63 14.34
C GLY A 631 -6.06 -16.71 13.48
N ASP A 632 -7.25 -17.20 13.86
CA ASP A 632 -7.99 -18.15 13.02
C ASP A 632 -8.44 -17.51 11.71
N GLY A 633 -8.40 -18.30 10.64
CA GLY A 633 -8.80 -17.89 9.28
C GLY A 633 -8.36 -18.94 8.27
N LEU A 634 -9.22 -19.23 7.30
CA LEU A 634 -8.97 -20.20 6.24
C LEU A 634 -8.70 -19.47 4.92
N SER A 635 -8.05 -20.18 4.01
CA SER A 635 -7.83 -19.77 2.64
C SER A 635 -8.38 -20.84 1.69
N TYR A 636 -8.69 -20.47 0.44
CA TYR A 636 -8.91 -21.42 -0.64
C TYR A 636 -7.62 -22.11 -1.09
N SER A 637 -6.46 -21.63 -0.64
CA SER A 637 -5.19 -22.29 -0.82
C SER A 637 -4.67 -22.91 0.48
N GLN A 638 -3.75 -23.86 0.35
CA GLN A 638 -3.06 -24.47 1.47
C GLN A 638 -1.66 -23.89 1.57
N PHE A 639 -1.26 -23.40 2.75
CA PHE A 639 0.08 -22.88 2.98
C PHE A 639 0.85 -23.79 3.94
N ASN A 640 2.10 -24.10 3.58
CA ASN A 640 3.02 -24.83 4.43
C ASN A 640 4.03 -23.87 5.04
N HIS A 641 4.18 -23.93 6.37
CA HIS A 641 5.17 -23.16 7.12
C HIS A 641 6.30 -24.06 7.61
N HIS A 642 7.53 -23.62 7.38
CA HIS A 642 8.73 -24.30 7.84
C HIS A 642 9.67 -23.30 8.52
N LEU A 643 9.92 -23.52 9.81
CA LEU A 643 10.97 -22.79 10.51
C LEU A 643 12.34 -23.15 9.91
N VAL A 644 13.00 -22.17 9.30
CA VAL A 644 14.31 -22.32 8.65
C VAL A 644 15.42 -22.15 9.66
N GLN A 645 15.32 -21.13 10.51
CA GLN A 645 16.35 -20.78 11.48
C GLN A 645 15.70 -20.11 12.69
N ALA A 646 16.12 -20.54 13.88
CA ALA A 646 15.87 -19.90 15.16
C ALA A 646 17.01 -20.28 16.12
N PRO A 647 17.40 -19.42 17.07
CA PRO A 647 18.41 -19.77 18.06
C PRO A 647 17.90 -20.87 18.99
N GLU A 648 18.71 -21.89 19.28
CA GLU A 648 18.38 -22.88 20.32
C GLU A 648 18.69 -22.35 21.73
N LEU A 649 19.66 -21.43 21.82
CA LEU A 649 20.16 -20.85 23.06
C LEU A 649 20.40 -19.35 22.90
N ILE A 650 19.83 -18.56 23.81
CA ILE A 650 20.14 -17.12 23.96
C ILE A 650 20.85 -16.93 25.30
N SER A 651 22.01 -16.27 25.27
CA SER A 651 22.81 -15.96 26.46
C SER A 651 22.82 -14.47 26.71
N ILE A 652 22.38 -14.05 27.91
CA ILE A 652 22.38 -12.64 28.31
C ILE A 652 23.58 -12.40 29.24
N PRO A 653 24.49 -11.48 28.89
CA PRO A 653 25.60 -11.11 29.75
C PRO A 653 25.08 -10.27 30.93
N LEU A 654 25.37 -10.67 32.16
CA LEU A 654 25.02 -9.87 33.36
C LEU A 654 26.18 -8.95 33.74
N GLU A 655 25.96 -7.77 34.32
CA GLU A 655 27.02 -6.87 34.78
C GLU A 655 27.74 -7.36 36.07
N GLU A 656 28.94 -6.83 36.33
CA GLU A 656 29.76 -7.19 37.50
C GLU A 656 29.16 -6.59 38.78
N GLY A 657 28.60 -7.45 39.64
CA GLY A 657 27.85 -7.04 40.83
C GLY A 657 26.36 -7.40 40.78
N ASP A 658 25.85 -7.83 39.61
CA ASP A 658 24.47 -8.29 39.47
C ASP A 658 24.18 -9.47 40.40
N VAL A 659 23.14 -9.32 41.22
CA VAL A 659 22.68 -10.30 42.21
C VAL A 659 22.40 -11.66 41.57
N CYS A 660 21.92 -11.68 40.32
CA CYS A 660 21.61 -12.89 39.55
C CYS A 660 22.83 -13.66 39.02
N ARG A 661 24.05 -13.12 39.17
CA ARG A 661 25.31 -13.89 39.01
C ARG A 661 25.58 -14.84 40.16
N SER A 662 25.06 -14.53 41.36
CA SER A 662 25.32 -15.26 42.61
C SER A 662 24.11 -16.08 43.12
N LEU A 663 22.89 -15.68 42.78
CA LEU A 663 21.63 -16.35 43.16
C LEU A 663 20.93 -17.05 41.99
N THR A 664 20.04 -18.00 42.28
CA THR A 664 19.20 -18.66 41.26
C THR A 664 17.97 -17.81 40.89
N CYS A 665 18.15 -16.76 40.08
CA CYS A 665 17.04 -15.96 39.55
C CYS A 665 16.16 -16.69 38.51
N LYS A 666 14.86 -16.41 38.52
CA LYS A 666 13.92 -16.91 37.50
C LYS A 666 13.69 -15.92 36.36
N SER A 667 14.05 -14.66 36.55
CA SER A 667 13.93 -13.56 35.60
C SER A 667 14.99 -12.51 35.94
N ILE A 668 15.28 -11.61 35.01
CA ILE A 668 16.20 -10.48 35.18
C ILE A 668 15.54 -9.18 34.69
N ASP A 669 15.94 -8.05 35.23
CA ASP A 669 15.49 -6.74 34.77
C ASP A 669 15.90 -6.48 33.32
N VAL A 670 15.00 -5.83 32.57
CA VAL A 670 15.33 -5.25 31.26
C VAL A 670 16.14 -3.99 31.50
N ASP A 671 17.46 -4.11 31.45
CA ASP A 671 18.43 -3.02 31.57
C ASP A 671 19.46 -3.04 30.41
N HIS A 672 20.59 -2.35 30.55
CA HIS A 672 21.66 -2.31 29.56
C HIS A 672 22.22 -3.69 29.16
N SER A 673 21.95 -4.76 29.93
CA SER A 673 22.49 -6.11 29.75
C SER A 673 21.96 -6.85 28.52
N CYS A 674 20.76 -6.53 28.01
CA CYS A 674 20.24 -7.10 26.75
C CYS A 674 19.90 -6.06 25.68
N ASN A 675 20.27 -4.79 25.87
CA ASN A 675 20.06 -3.76 24.86
C ASN A 675 20.84 -4.10 23.58
N ASN A 676 20.16 -4.04 22.43
CA ASN A 676 20.67 -4.44 21.10
C ASN A 676 20.94 -5.94 20.93
N LEU A 677 20.45 -6.80 21.84
CA LEU A 677 20.49 -8.25 21.64
C LEU A 677 19.27 -8.68 20.83
N ALA A 678 19.39 -8.67 19.50
CA ALA A 678 18.38 -9.17 18.59
C ALA A 678 18.75 -10.55 18.03
N VAL A 679 17.73 -11.40 17.86
CA VAL A 679 17.86 -12.71 17.19
C VAL A 679 16.98 -12.77 15.97
N ASN A 680 17.53 -13.29 14.88
CA ASN A 680 16.79 -13.45 13.63
C ASN A 680 16.12 -14.82 13.58
N ILE A 681 14.82 -14.83 13.29
CA ILE A 681 14.02 -16.02 13.09
C ILE A 681 13.52 -16.01 11.65
N TYR A 682 13.81 -17.06 10.89
CA TYR A 682 13.40 -17.17 9.49
C TYR A 682 12.36 -18.28 9.32
N VAL A 683 11.26 -17.96 8.66
CA VAL A 683 10.15 -18.86 8.35
C VAL A 683 9.99 -18.92 6.84
N ARG A 684 10.08 -20.12 6.27
CA ARG A 684 9.70 -20.38 4.89
C ARG A 684 8.21 -20.64 4.83
N VAL A 685 7.55 -20.06 3.85
CA VAL A 685 6.13 -20.25 3.55
C VAL A 685 5.99 -20.64 2.09
N GLN A 686 5.21 -21.68 1.81
CA GLN A 686 4.95 -22.13 0.44
C GLN A 686 3.45 -22.30 0.21
N ASN A 687 2.97 -21.78 -0.92
CA ASN A 687 1.60 -22.00 -1.36
C ASN A 687 1.48 -23.37 -2.07
N MET A 688 0.90 -24.35 -1.39
CA MET A 688 0.70 -25.71 -1.89
C MET A 688 -0.62 -25.89 -2.66
N GLY A 689 -1.53 -24.92 -2.61
CA GLY A 689 -2.80 -25.01 -3.30
C GLY A 689 -2.72 -24.59 -4.76
N LYS A 690 -3.90 -24.45 -5.37
CA LYS A 690 -4.07 -24.17 -6.81
C LYS A 690 -4.43 -22.72 -7.12
N MET A 691 -4.73 -21.93 -6.09
CA MET A 691 -5.15 -20.54 -6.23
C MET A 691 -4.08 -19.62 -5.66
N ARG A 692 -3.82 -18.50 -6.33
CA ARG A 692 -3.07 -17.39 -5.73
C ARG A 692 -3.77 -16.98 -4.44
N GLY A 693 -3.01 -16.67 -3.41
CA GLY A 693 -3.58 -16.28 -2.12
C GLY A 693 -2.60 -15.49 -1.30
N SER A 694 -3.12 -14.89 -0.24
CA SER A 694 -2.33 -14.27 0.79
C SER A 694 -2.33 -15.13 2.05
N ASP A 695 -1.24 -15.07 2.80
CA ASP A 695 -1.13 -15.73 4.10
C ASP A 695 -0.45 -14.81 5.12
N THR A 696 -0.88 -14.91 6.37
CA THR A 696 -0.31 -14.16 7.48
C THR A 696 0.54 -15.09 8.32
N ILE A 697 1.84 -14.83 8.34
CA ILE A 697 2.79 -15.61 9.12
C ILE A 697 2.84 -14.99 10.50
N PHE A 698 2.37 -15.73 11.50
CA PHE A 698 2.49 -15.33 12.90
C PHE A 698 3.71 -15.97 13.55
N LEU A 699 4.44 -15.15 14.30
CA LEU A 699 5.43 -15.61 15.26
C LEU A 699 4.89 -15.34 16.66
N PHE A 700 4.51 -16.40 17.37
CA PHE A 700 4.15 -16.29 18.78
C PHE A 700 5.24 -16.91 19.67
N PHE A 701 5.21 -16.59 20.95
CA PHE A 701 5.93 -17.33 21.97
C PHE A 701 5.11 -17.60 23.23
N SER A 702 5.52 -18.62 23.98
CA SER A 702 5.11 -18.87 25.35
C SER A 702 6.32 -18.69 26.27
N PRO A 703 6.32 -17.69 27.17
CA PRO A 703 7.37 -17.53 28.17
C PRO A 703 7.32 -18.62 29.26
N PRO A 704 8.42 -18.82 30.01
CA PRO A 704 8.40 -19.56 31.27
C PRO A 704 7.33 -19.02 32.24
N SER A 705 6.78 -19.90 33.07
CA SER A 705 5.77 -19.54 34.08
C SER A 705 6.36 -18.77 35.27
N VAL A 706 6.74 -17.51 35.02
CA VAL A 706 7.19 -16.52 35.99
C VAL A 706 6.25 -15.30 35.91
N HIS A 707 6.07 -14.57 37.01
CA HIS A 707 5.27 -13.35 37.05
C HIS A 707 3.87 -13.48 36.41
N HIS A 708 3.22 -14.64 36.53
CA HIS A 708 1.93 -14.91 35.90
C HIS A 708 1.91 -14.57 34.39
N ALA A 709 3.01 -14.86 33.70
CA ALA A 709 3.20 -14.57 32.28
C ALA A 709 2.10 -15.16 31.38
N PRO A 710 1.85 -14.56 30.20
CA PRO A 710 0.84 -15.06 29.27
C PRO A 710 1.13 -16.49 28.82
N GLN A 711 0.06 -17.24 28.53
CA GLN A 711 0.16 -18.56 27.92
C GLN A 711 0.77 -18.52 26.52
N LYS A 712 0.47 -17.43 25.79
CA LYS A 712 0.92 -17.19 24.43
C LYS A 712 0.92 -15.69 24.17
N GLN A 713 1.89 -15.20 23.41
CA GLN A 713 1.98 -13.78 23.04
C GLN A 713 2.53 -13.65 21.63
N LEU A 714 1.96 -12.73 20.86
CA LEU A 714 2.42 -12.41 19.52
C LEU A 714 3.72 -11.59 19.61
N LEU A 715 4.75 -12.04 18.90
CA LEU A 715 6.03 -11.35 18.75
C LEU A 715 6.10 -10.55 17.46
N GLY A 716 5.46 -11.04 16.42
CA GLY A 716 5.48 -10.44 15.10
C GLY A 716 4.53 -11.14 14.14
N PHE A 717 4.14 -10.41 13.10
CA PHE A 717 3.38 -10.95 11.99
C PHE A 717 3.83 -10.29 10.70
N GLU A 718 3.76 -11.02 9.59
CA GLU A 718 4.01 -10.51 8.25
C GLU A 718 3.01 -11.11 7.26
N LYS A 719 2.55 -10.28 6.31
CA LYS A 719 1.64 -10.70 5.25
C LYS A 719 2.43 -11.00 3.98
N VAL A 720 2.19 -12.16 3.38
CA VAL A 720 2.77 -12.54 2.08
C VAL A 720 1.68 -12.82 1.06
N PHE A 721 2.02 -12.63 -0.21
CA PHE A 721 1.15 -12.95 -1.34
C PHE A 721 1.92 -13.91 -2.25
N LEU A 722 1.37 -15.11 -2.46
CA LEU A 722 2.04 -16.18 -3.17
C LEU A 722 1.13 -16.77 -4.25
N THR A 723 1.66 -16.91 -5.45
CA THR A 723 1.07 -17.69 -6.53
C THR A 723 1.15 -19.20 -6.23
N PRO A 724 0.39 -20.06 -6.93
CA PRO A 724 0.45 -21.50 -6.72
C PRO A 724 1.87 -22.05 -6.85
N GLN A 725 2.29 -22.89 -5.90
CA GLN A 725 3.63 -23.51 -5.79
C GLN A 725 4.79 -22.56 -5.46
N GLU A 726 4.55 -21.25 -5.38
CA GLU A 726 5.56 -20.26 -4.99
C GLU A 726 5.96 -20.41 -3.51
N GLU A 727 7.24 -20.20 -3.24
CA GLU A 727 7.80 -20.14 -1.88
C GLU A 727 8.40 -18.77 -1.58
N GLY A 728 8.30 -18.35 -0.32
CA GLY A 728 8.91 -17.14 0.21
C GLY A 728 9.55 -17.39 1.57
N ILE A 729 10.44 -16.50 1.99
CA ILE A 729 11.06 -16.52 3.32
C ILE A 729 10.74 -15.20 4.01
N VAL A 730 10.18 -15.31 5.22
CA VAL A 730 9.88 -14.21 6.13
C VAL A 730 10.92 -14.21 7.25
N GLY A 731 11.53 -13.05 7.51
CA GLY A 731 12.47 -12.86 8.61
C GLY A 731 11.88 -11.98 9.70
N PHE A 732 11.97 -12.42 10.96
CA PHE A 732 11.64 -11.65 12.14
C PHE A 732 12.92 -11.30 12.89
N SER A 733 13.16 -10.02 13.13
CA SER A 733 14.19 -9.54 14.06
C SER A 733 13.57 -9.39 15.44
N VAL A 734 13.90 -10.30 16.36
CA VAL A 734 13.33 -10.33 17.72
C VAL A 734 14.35 -9.79 18.70
N ASP A 735 14.14 -8.56 19.18
CA ASP A 735 14.87 -8.00 20.31
C ASP A 735 14.49 -8.71 21.61
N VAL A 736 15.49 -9.21 22.35
CA VAL A 736 15.28 -10.02 23.56
C VAL A 736 14.69 -9.21 24.71
N CYS A 737 15.15 -7.97 24.89
CA CYS A 737 14.71 -7.07 25.95
C CYS A 737 13.28 -6.57 25.70
N GLU A 738 12.94 -6.26 24.44
CA GLU A 738 11.64 -5.73 24.06
C GLU A 738 10.59 -6.83 23.86
N HIS A 739 10.90 -7.83 23.03
CA HIS A 739 9.92 -8.79 22.53
C HIS A 739 9.82 -10.05 23.39
N LEU A 740 10.92 -10.49 24.02
CA LEU A 740 10.92 -11.69 24.87
C LEU A 740 10.81 -11.38 26.38
N SER A 741 10.53 -10.12 26.73
CA SER A 741 10.24 -9.74 28.11
C SER A 741 8.78 -10.00 28.50
N VAL A 742 8.59 -10.20 29.80
CA VAL A 742 7.29 -10.21 30.49
C VAL A 742 7.27 -9.05 31.47
N VAL A 743 6.09 -8.63 31.91
CA VAL A 743 5.95 -7.58 32.94
C VAL A 743 5.79 -8.23 34.31
N ASP A 744 6.50 -7.76 35.32
CA ASP A 744 6.36 -8.20 36.71
C ASP A 744 5.14 -7.56 37.41
N GLU A 745 4.86 -8.00 38.64
CA GLU A 745 3.68 -7.59 39.40
C GLU A 745 3.62 -6.08 39.71
N VAL A 746 4.74 -5.35 39.57
CA VAL A 746 4.84 -3.91 39.84
C VAL A 746 5.09 -3.08 38.56
N GLY A 747 5.01 -3.68 37.38
CA GLY A 747 5.09 -2.97 36.09
C GLY A 747 6.46 -2.98 35.40
N ASN A 748 7.50 -3.58 36.00
CA ASN A 748 8.81 -3.61 35.38
C ASN A 748 8.89 -4.70 34.32
N ARG A 749 9.54 -4.40 33.19
CA ARG A 749 9.86 -5.43 32.20
C ARG A 749 11.00 -6.30 32.68
N LYS A 750 10.81 -7.61 32.58
CA LYS A 750 11.77 -8.64 32.95
C LYS A 750 11.96 -9.63 31.82
N VAL A 751 13.19 -10.08 31.58
CA VAL A 751 13.43 -11.25 30.72
C VAL A 751 13.34 -12.52 31.57
N ALA A 752 12.38 -13.38 31.25
CA ALA A 752 12.23 -14.67 31.92
C ALA A 752 13.37 -15.63 31.53
N LEU A 753 13.98 -16.30 32.52
CA LEU A 753 15.02 -17.29 32.30
C LEU A 753 14.41 -18.70 32.24
N GLY A 754 14.93 -19.55 31.36
CA GLY A 754 14.41 -20.91 31.15
C GLY A 754 13.95 -21.15 29.73
N GLU A 755 13.06 -22.14 29.55
CA GLU A 755 12.55 -22.52 28.23
C GLU A 755 11.38 -21.62 27.81
N HIS A 756 11.55 -20.94 26.68
CA HIS A 756 10.53 -20.23 25.92
C HIS A 756 10.10 -21.10 24.74
N ILE A 757 8.83 -21.12 24.37
CA ILE A 757 8.36 -21.92 23.21
C ILE A 757 7.97 -20.97 22.10
N LEU A 758 8.60 -21.07 20.92
CA LEU A 758 8.14 -20.38 19.72
C LEU A 758 7.06 -21.19 19.01
N HIS A 759 6.05 -20.49 18.49
CA HIS A 759 4.99 -21.08 17.68
C HIS A 759 4.97 -20.45 16.30
N VAL A 760 5.17 -21.29 15.28
CA VAL A 760 5.06 -20.95 13.86
C VAL A 760 4.32 -22.10 13.18
N GLY A 761 3.19 -21.82 12.54
CA GLY A 761 2.31 -22.85 11.98
C GLY A 761 1.85 -23.88 13.04
N ASN A 762 1.71 -25.14 12.64
CA ASN A 762 1.06 -26.19 13.45
C ASN A 762 2.01 -26.98 14.39
N LYS A 763 3.28 -26.60 14.56
CA LYS A 763 4.23 -27.33 15.43
C LYS A 763 5.03 -26.38 16.35
N PRO A 764 4.91 -26.48 17.69
CA PRO A 764 5.69 -25.67 18.63
C PRO A 764 7.17 -26.09 18.66
N ARG A 765 8.08 -25.13 18.88
CA ARG A 765 9.55 -25.34 18.96
C ARG A 765 10.11 -24.70 20.25
N PRO A 766 10.78 -25.46 21.14
CA PRO A 766 11.39 -24.89 22.35
C PRO A 766 12.69 -24.14 22.04
N ILE A 767 12.90 -23.01 22.72
CA ILE A 767 14.12 -22.20 22.81
C ILE A 767 14.50 -22.06 24.28
N SER A 768 15.74 -22.38 24.66
CA SER A 768 16.20 -22.16 26.03
C SER A 768 16.94 -20.83 26.17
N ILE A 769 16.55 -19.98 27.11
CA ILE A 769 17.34 -18.81 27.53
C ILE A 769 18.10 -19.18 28.81
N LYS A 770 19.44 -19.24 28.73
CA LYS A 770 20.30 -19.59 29.89
C LYS A 770 21.26 -18.44 30.20
N ARG A 771 21.70 -18.40 31.46
CA ARG A 771 22.70 -17.44 31.94
C ARG A 771 24.10 -17.85 31.46
N PHE A 772 24.96 -16.85 31.25
CA PHE A 772 26.39 -17.07 31.05
C PHE A 772 27.20 -16.22 32.04
N LYS A 773 28.17 -16.82 32.73
CA LYS A 773 29.10 -16.12 33.62
C LYS A 773 30.31 -15.65 32.80
N THR A 774 30.80 -14.44 33.03
CA THR A 774 32.16 -14.04 32.60
C THR A 774 32.79 -13.16 33.69
N LYS A 775 34.04 -13.39 34.15
CA LYS A 775 35.28 -12.89 33.53
C LYS A 775 36.57 -13.50 34.14
N ILE A 776 37.71 -13.34 33.42
CA ILE A 776 39.17 -13.38 33.78
C ILE A 776 39.94 -14.47 32.99
N GLU A 777 40.97 -14.17 32.18
CA GLU A 777 42.31 -13.70 32.59
C GLU A 777 42.96 -12.56 31.78
N ILE A 778 43.75 -11.77 32.51
CA ILE A 778 44.87 -10.96 31.99
C ILE A 778 46.04 -11.92 31.73
N ILE A 779 46.64 -11.88 30.54
CA ILE A 779 48.01 -12.34 30.32
C ILE A 779 48.86 -11.14 29.85
N PRO A 780 50.08 -10.94 30.38
CA PRO A 780 50.94 -9.80 30.07
C PRO A 780 51.48 -9.83 28.64
N THR A 781 51.89 -8.66 28.18
CA THR A 781 52.60 -8.35 26.92
C THR A 781 53.63 -9.39 26.45
N SER A 782 53.44 -9.92 25.25
CA SER A 782 54.52 -10.20 24.27
C SER A 782 53.95 -10.33 22.84
N GLN A 783 54.32 -9.40 21.95
CA GLN A 783 54.08 -9.42 20.48
C GLN A 783 54.87 -10.53 19.75
N PRO A 784 54.77 -10.74 18.41
CA PRO A 784 53.60 -10.73 17.49
C PRO A 784 53.57 -11.93 16.49
N HIS A 785 52.37 -12.34 16.00
CA HIS A 785 51.99 -13.04 14.73
C HIS A 785 52.83 -14.26 14.19
N PRO A 786 52.41 -15.05 13.16
CA PRO A 786 51.13 -15.19 12.45
C PRO A 786 50.62 -16.67 12.27
N LEU A 787 49.35 -16.80 11.84
CA LEU A 787 48.78 -17.84 10.94
C LEU A 787 48.69 -19.34 11.34
N GLN A 788 47.64 -19.95 10.77
CA GLN A 788 47.38 -21.37 10.47
C GLN A 788 46.57 -22.27 11.44
N MET A 789 45.29 -22.40 11.07
CA MET A 789 44.61 -23.63 10.60
C MET A 789 44.41 -24.85 11.53
N SER A 790 43.12 -25.27 11.54
CA SER A 790 42.61 -26.66 11.44
C SER A 790 42.45 -27.54 12.69
N LEU A 791 41.24 -28.08 12.84
CA LEU A 791 40.84 -29.40 13.34
C LEU A 791 39.39 -29.60 12.84
N SER A 792 39.02 -30.48 11.90
CA SER A 792 39.25 -31.92 11.69
C SER A 792 38.67 -32.80 12.80
N LEU A 793 37.55 -33.46 12.48
CA LEU A 793 37.15 -34.73 13.12
C LEU A 793 36.75 -35.71 12.02
N THR A 794 37.45 -36.84 12.08
CA THR A 794 37.56 -38.00 11.20
C THR A 794 36.38 -38.97 11.31
N LEU A 795 36.16 -39.78 10.26
CA LEU A 795 36.06 -41.25 10.38
C LEU A 795 36.20 -41.96 9.01
N THR A 796 37.41 -42.51 8.82
CA THR A 796 37.79 -43.82 8.27
C THR A 796 37.10 -44.42 7.03
N THR A 797 37.93 -44.66 6.00
CA THR A 797 37.75 -45.62 4.91
C THR A 797 38.25 -47.03 5.29
N PRO A 798 37.96 -48.03 4.44
CA PRO A 798 39.02 -48.94 4.00
C PRO A 798 39.10 -49.05 2.46
N SER A 799 40.26 -49.46 1.96
CA SER A 799 40.60 -49.76 0.54
C SER A 799 41.52 -51.01 0.55
N PRO A 800 42.10 -51.51 -0.57
CA PRO A 800 41.68 -51.65 -1.99
C PRO A 800 41.94 -53.09 -2.54
N THR A 801 41.72 -53.37 -3.84
CA THR A 801 42.67 -54.18 -4.67
C THR A 801 42.42 -54.10 -6.20
N PHE A 802 43.46 -53.66 -6.93
CA PHE A 802 44.04 -54.08 -8.22
C PHE A 802 43.20 -54.66 -9.40
N SER A 803 43.37 -54.09 -10.61
CA SER A 803 44.29 -54.57 -11.69
C SER A 803 43.99 -53.95 -13.08
N THR A 804 45.04 -53.61 -13.83
CA THR A 804 45.11 -53.25 -15.29
C THR A 804 45.31 -54.53 -16.14
N PRO A 805 45.51 -54.58 -17.50
CA PRO A 805 45.68 -53.52 -18.53
C PRO A 805 44.92 -53.78 -19.88
N SER A 806 44.99 -52.86 -20.87
CA SER A 806 45.62 -53.01 -22.21
C SER A 806 44.65 -52.51 -23.32
N LEU A 807 44.97 -52.01 -24.52
CA LEU A 807 46.17 -51.64 -25.30
C LEU A 807 45.65 -50.91 -26.58
N LEU A 808 46.45 -49.96 -27.13
CA LEU A 808 46.58 -49.56 -28.56
C LEU A 808 45.37 -48.93 -29.31
N SER A 809 45.49 -48.03 -30.30
CA SER A 809 46.52 -47.12 -30.83
C SER A 809 45.95 -46.48 -32.12
N LEU A 810 46.30 -45.20 -32.42
CA LEU A 810 46.50 -44.60 -33.76
C LEU A 810 45.24 -44.48 -34.68
N SER A 811 45.01 -43.46 -35.52
CA SER A 811 45.73 -42.26 -35.96
C SER A 811 44.86 -41.41 -36.90
N ALA A 812 45.10 -40.09 -36.87
CA ALA A 812 45.23 -39.14 -38.00
C ALA A 812 44.07 -38.76 -38.96
N ASN A 813 43.78 -37.45 -38.91
CA ASN A 813 43.81 -36.42 -39.98
C ASN A 813 42.63 -36.16 -40.95
N HIS A 814 42.10 -34.93 -40.80
CA HIS A 814 41.88 -33.86 -41.81
C HIS A 814 41.13 -34.16 -43.12
N THR A 815 40.01 -33.48 -43.42
CA THR A 815 39.87 -32.11 -43.99
C THR A 815 38.53 -31.91 -44.75
N LEU A 816 37.91 -30.74 -44.52
CA LEU A 816 37.19 -29.82 -45.44
C LEU A 816 35.99 -30.24 -46.35
N ARG A 817 34.94 -29.40 -46.21
CA ARG A 817 34.08 -28.72 -47.23
C ARG A 817 32.78 -29.37 -47.77
N SER A 818 31.69 -28.74 -47.32
CA SER A 818 30.65 -28.01 -48.09
C SER A 818 29.41 -28.72 -48.68
N LEU A 819 28.27 -28.04 -48.41
CA LEU A 819 27.02 -27.88 -49.19
C LEU A 819 25.93 -28.99 -49.19
N LYS A 820 24.85 -28.71 -48.43
CA LYS A 820 23.38 -28.73 -48.70
C LYS A 820 22.78 -29.75 -49.74
N PRO A 821 21.44 -30.04 -49.72
CA PRO A 821 20.46 -30.21 -48.63
C PRO A 821 19.46 -31.41 -48.89
N ILE A 822 18.42 -31.54 -48.05
CA ILE A 822 17.05 -32.10 -48.26
C ILE A 822 16.64 -33.26 -47.30
N ARG A 823 15.58 -32.96 -46.51
CA ARG A 823 14.42 -33.75 -45.96
C ARG A 823 14.60 -35.28 -45.75
N ALA A 824 14.11 -35.95 -44.71
CA ALA A 824 12.92 -35.76 -43.87
C ALA A 824 12.97 -36.68 -42.62
N ALA A 825 12.22 -36.28 -41.59
CA ALA A 825 11.42 -37.08 -40.66
C ALA A 825 12.07 -38.00 -39.58
N GLN A 826 11.67 -37.65 -38.34
CA GLN A 826 11.33 -38.51 -37.17
C GLN A 826 12.43 -39.28 -36.43
N GLN A 827 12.81 -38.77 -35.25
CA GLN A 827 12.46 -39.31 -33.91
C GLN A 827 13.39 -38.63 -32.88
N ILE A 828 12.83 -37.79 -32.00
CA ILE A 828 13.58 -37.22 -30.87
C ILE A 828 13.22 -38.04 -29.63
N SER A 829 14.15 -38.90 -29.20
CA SER A 829 14.24 -39.40 -27.84
C SER A 829 15.23 -38.54 -27.06
N ALA A 830 14.90 -38.30 -25.79
CA ALA A 830 15.60 -37.43 -24.85
C ALA A 830 17.11 -37.70 -24.75
N ASP A 831 17.89 -36.63 -24.85
CA ASP A 831 19.24 -36.52 -24.28
C ASP A 831 19.30 -35.26 -23.41
N SER A 832 19.86 -35.46 -22.22
CA SER A 832 19.99 -34.54 -21.09
C SER A 832 20.88 -33.33 -21.44
N PRO A 833 20.60 -32.12 -20.92
CA PRO A 833 21.55 -31.01 -20.99
C PRO A 833 22.75 -31.24 -20.04
N PRO A 834 23.94 -30.66 -20.33
CA PRO A 834 25.18 -30.93 -19.63
C PRO A 834 25.19 -30.30 -18.22
N SER A 835 25.88 -30.96 -17.30
CA SER A 835 26.18 -30.44 -15.96
C SER A 835 27.00 -29.15 -16.03
N GLU A 836 26.44 -28.03 -15.58
CA GLU A 836 27.18 -26.77 -15.41
C GLU A 836 28.17 -26.88 -14.26
N SER A 837 29.45 -26.72 -14.58
CA SER A 837 30.51 -26.42 -13.63
C SER A 837 30.36 -24.97 -13.15
N PHE A 838 30.15 -24.76 -11.84
CA PHE A 838 30.17 -23.43 -11.24
C PHE A 838 31.54 -22.75 -11.46
N GLN A 839 31.58 -21.73 -12.33
CA GLN A 839 32.73 -20.83 -12.43
C GLN A 839 32.78 -19.98 -11.15
N THR A 840 33.89 -20.05 -10.42
CA THR A 840 34.13 -19.19 -9.25
C THR A 840 34.38 -17.75 -9.70
N LEU A 841 33.57 -16.81 -9.20
CA LEU A 841 33.69 -15.38 -9.52
C LEU A 841 34.99 -14.78 -8.95
N PRO A 842 35.57 -13.75 -9.60
CA PRO A 842 36.72 -13.06 -9.06
C PRO A 842 36.31 -12.29 -7.79
N LYS A 843 36.95 -12.58 -6.66
CA LYS A 843 36.66 -11.90 -5.37
C LYS A 843 36.92 -10.40 -5.39
N THR A 844 37.71 -9.91 -6.34
CA THR A 844 38.05 -8.49 -6.48
C THR A 844 38.14 -8.12 -7.96
N THR A 845 37.57 -6.97 -8.33
CA THR A 845 37.57 -6.41 -9.69
C THR A 845 37.64 -4.89 -9.64
N GLY A 846 37.85 -4.24 -10.79
CA GLY A 846 37.84 -2.78 -10.89
C GLY A 846 36.46 -2.20 -10.57
N VAL A 847 35.56 -2.18 -11.57
CA VAL A 847 34.18 -1.68 -11.42
C VAL A 847 33.20 -2.85 -11.30
N ILE A 848 32.21 -2.75 -10.41
CA ILE A 848 31.06 -3.67 -10.42
C ILE A 848 29.84 -2.96 -11.02
N ILE A 849 29.23 -3.56 -12.04
CA ILE A 849 27.98 -3.07 -12.64
C ILE A 849 26.85 -4.00 -12.19
N VAL A 850 25.80 -3.44 -11.60
CA VAL A 850 24.64 -4.19 -11.10
C VAL A 850 23.48 -4.03 -12.08
N GLY A 851 23.22 -5.07 -12.88
CA GLY A 851 22.18 -5.14 -13.91
C GLY A 851 22.76 -5.21 -15.34
N ALA A 852 22.35 -6.20 -16.13
CA ALA A 852 22.68 -6.39 -17.55
C ALA A 852 21.57 -5.88 -18.50
N GLY A 853 20.78 -4.91 -18.07
CA GLY A 853 19.93 -4.15 -18.99
C GLY A 853 20.74 -3.33 -19.98
N LEU A 854 20.06 -2.63 -20.90
CA LEU A 854 20.72 -1.76 -21.89
C LEU A 854 21.66 -0.73 -21.24
N ALA A 855 21.27 -0.13 -20.11
CA ALA A 855 22.10 0.83 -19.39
C ALA A 855 23.40 0.20 -18.86
N GLY A 856 23.31 -0.95 -18.20
CA GLY A 856 24.50 -1.65 -17.70
C GLY A 856 25.43 -2.13 -18.80
N LEU A 857 24.88 -2.64 -19.90
CA LEU A 857 25.65 -3.06 -21.07
C LEU A 857 26.34 -1.88 -21.78
N ALA A 858 25.69 -0.72 -21.83
CA ALA A 858 26.30 0.52 -22.36
C ALA A 858 27.44 1.01 -21.45
N ALA A 859 27.25 0.99 -20.13
CA ALA A 859 28.30 1.31 -19.16
C ALA A 859 29.51 0.38 -19.33
N ALA A 860 29.27 -0.94 -19.41
CA ALA A 860 30.31 -1.94 -19.65
C ALA A 860 31.05 -1.71 -20.98
N THR A 861 30.33 -1.36 -22.05
CA THR A 861 30.93 -1.06 -23.35
C THR A 861 31.85 0.15 -23.28
N ARG A 862 31.45 1.20 -22.53
CA ARG A 862 32.28 2.38 -22.32
C ARG A 862 33.54 2.03 -21.50
N LEU A 863 33.39 1.34 -20.38
CA LEU A 863 34.54 0.90 -19.56
C LEU A 863 35.52 0.02 -20.35
N LYS A 864 34.98 -0.89 -21.19
CA LYS A 864 35.79 -1.70 -22.11
C LYS A 864 36.61 -0.82 -23.07
N SER A 865 36.01 0.22 -23.64
CA SER A 865 36.69 1.11 -24.59
C SER A 865 37.89 1.84 -23.97
N ASP A 866 37.85 2.07 -22.66
CA ASP A 866 38.93 2.70 -21.89
C ASP A 866 39.84 1.68 -21.16
N ASN A 867 39.71 0.38 -21.47
CA ASN A 867 40.45 -0.73 -20.86
C ASN A 867 40.33 -0.81 -19.33
N ILE A 868 39.17 -0.46 -18.77
CA ILE A 868 38.91 -0.59 -17.33
C ILE A 868 38.32 -1.97 -17.03
N PRO A 869 38.89 -2.75 -16.09
CA PRO A 869 38.34 -4.05 -15.70
C PRO A 869 37.01 -3.86 -14.96
N PHE A 870 36.01 -4.65 -15.33
CA PHE A 870 34.71 -4.65 -14.69
C PHE A 870 34.14 -6.06 -14.56
N LEU A 871 33.19 -6.23 -13.64
CA LEU A 871 32.31 -7.38 -13.55
C LEU A 871 30.86 -6.89 -13.61
N LEU A 872 30.10 -7.37 -14.58
CA LEU A 872 28.70 -7.07 -14.74
C LEU A 872 27.88 -8.23 -14.15
N LEU A 873 26.99 -7.91 -13.20
CA LEU A 873 26.19 -8.88 -12.47
C LEU A 873 24.72 -8.75 -12.88
N GLU A 874 24.11 -9.84 -13.31
CA GLU A 874 22.69 -9.90 -13.69
C GLU A 874 21.96 -10.91 -12.83
N ALA A 875 20.81 -10.50 -12.27
CA ALA A 875 20.00 -11.38 -11.45
C ALA A 875 19.36 -12.51 -12.27
N SER A 876 19.09 -12.26 -13.56
CA SER A 876 18.43 -13.17 -14.48
C SER A 876 19.39 -14.15 -15.16
N ASP A 877 18.79 -15.11 -15.87
CA ASP A 877 19.45 -16.15 -16.66
C ASP A 877 20.07 -15.67 -17.99
N ALA A 878 19.89 -14.41 -18.34
CA ALA A 878 20.43 -13.79 -19.56
C ALA A 878 20.36 -12.26 -19.49
N VAL A 879 21.14 -11.60 -20.34
CA VAL A 879 21.18 -10.14 -20.45
C VAL A 879 19.88 -9.57 -21.04
N GLY A 880 19.69 -8.26 -20.91
CA GLY A 880 18.63 -7.51 -21.57
C GLY A 880 17.64 -6.84 -20.63
N GLY A 881 17.54 -7.27 -19.38
CA GLY A 881 16.57 -6.70 -18.42
C GLY A 881 15.14 -6.77 -18.97
N ARG A 882 14.52 -5.60 -19.19
CA ARG A 882 13.18 -5.49 -19.82
C ARG A 882 13.16 -5.83 -21.32
N VAL A 883 14.31 -5.83 -22.00
CA VAL A 883 14.44 -6.09 -23.45
C VAL A 883 14.77 -7.56 -23.66
N ARG A 884 13.74 -8.41 -23.64
CA ARG A 884 13.87 -9.88 -23.69
C ARG A 884 12.89 -10.48 -24.69
N THR A 885 13.28 -11.62 -25.23
CA THR A 885 12.49 -12.42 -26.16
C THR A 885 12.42 -13.85 -25.63
N ASP A 886 11.25 -14.47 -25.72
CA ASP A 886 11.03 -15.88 -25.45
C ASP A 886 10.70 -16.63 -26.75
N PHE A 887 11.12 -17.90 -26.84
CA PHE A 887 10.82 -18.77 -27.97
C PHE A 887 9.99 -19.96 -27.48
N VAL A 888 8.74 -20.07 -27.93
CA VAL A 888 7.82 -21.15 -27.52
C VAL A 888 7.10 -21.70 -28.74
N ASP A 889 7.16 -23.02 -28.95
CA ASP A 889 6.45 -23.73 -30.03
C ASP A 889 6.67 -23.17 -31.45
N GLY A 890 7.88 -22.65 -31.70
CA GLY A 890 8.25 -22.05 -32.99
C GLY A 890 7.77 -20.60 -33.17
N PHE A 891 7.18 -19.99 -32.14
CA PHE A 891 6.87 -18.57 -32.09
C PHE A 891 7.96 -17.78 -31.33
N THR A 892 8.15 -16.53 -31.73
CA THR A 892 9.07 -15.57 -31.10
C THR A 892 8.24 -14.46 -30.43
N PHE A 893 8.29 -14.39 -29.10
CA PHE A 893 7.56 -13.41 -28.30
C PHE A 893 8.52 -12.40 -27.70
N ASP A 894 8.30 -11.12 -27.95
CA ASP A 894 9.00 -10.08 -27.20
C ASP A 894 8.25 -9.87 -25.87
N ARG A 895 8.99 -9.77 -24.75
CA ARG A 895 8.35 -9.62 -23.43
C ARG A 895 7.74 -8.23 -23.33
N GLY A 896 6.46 -8.10 -23.66
CA GLY A 896 5.76 -6.81 -23.76
C GLY A 896 5.68 -6.28 -25.18
N PHE A 897 5.01 -5.13 -25.33
CA PHE A 897 4.86 -4.50 -26.63
C PHE A 897 6.08 -3.63 -26.97
N GLN A 898 7.04 -4.17 -27.71
CA GLN A 898 8.32 -3.51 -28.00
C GLN A 898 8.50 -3.23 -29.50
N ILE A 899 8.87 -1.99 -29.85
CA ILE A 899 9.21 -1.57 -31.20
C ILE A 899 10.47 -0.70 -31.12
N PHE A 900 11.45 -0.99 -31.98
CA PHE A 900 12.71 -0.26 -32.01
C PHE A 900 12.73 0.81 -33.12
N ILE A 901 13.17 2.02 -32.80
CA ILE A 901 13.27 3.15 -33.75
C ILE A 901 14.72 3.30 -34.22
N THR A 902 14.97 3.22 -35.53
CA THR A 902 16.34 3.20 -36.07
C THR A 902 17.10 4.53 -35.94
N ALA A 903 16.39 5.65 -35.71
CA ALA A 903 16.99 6.98 -35.58
C ALA A 903 17.45 7.34 -34.16
N TYR A 904 17.40 6.40 -33.21
CA TYR A 904 17.97 6.59 -31.88
C TYR A 904 19.50 6.85 -31.95
N PRO A 905 20.00 8.04 -31.57
CA PRO A 905 21.39 8.44 -31.84
C PRO A 905 22.47 7.58 -31.16
N GLU A 906 22.31 7.29 -29.88
CA GLU A 906 23.26 6.45 -29.13
C GLU A 906 23.17 5.00 -29.61
N ALA A 907 21.97 4.53 -29.95
CA ALA A 907 21.78 3.19 -30.52
C ALA A 907 22.52 3.04 -31.87
N GLN A 908 22.46 4.04 -32.76
CA GLN A 908 23.22 4.06 -34.02
C GLN A 908 24.74 4.01 -33.79
N ARG A 909 25.22 4.56 -32.68
CA ARG A 909 26.64 4.58 -32.34
C ARG A 909 27.18 3.20 -31.92
N ILE A 910 26.36 2.41 -31.23
CA ILE A 910 26.82 1.17 -30.58
C ILE A 910 26.34 -0.12 -31.27
N LEU A 911 25.23 -0.06 -32.01
CA LEU A 911 24.61 -1.22 -32.66
C LEU A 911 25.03 -1.34 -34.13
N ASP A 912 25.17 -2.59 -34.58
CA ASP A 912 25.28 -2.93 -35.99
C ASP A 912 23.89 -3.37 -36.50
N TYR A 913 23.20 -2.45 -37.17
CA TYR A 913 21.86 -2.70 -37.70
C TYR A 913 21.83 -3.74 -38.81
N ASN A 914 22.91 -3.91 -39.57
CA ASN A 914 22.97 -4.95 -40.60
C ASN A 914 22.97 -6.34 -39.97
N ALA A 915 23.67 -6.49 -38.85
CA ALA A 915 23.71 -7.75 -38.10
C ALA A 915 22.39 -8.04 -37.34
N LEU A 916 21.62 -7.01 -36.98
CA LEU A 916 20.30 -7.17 -36.34
C LEU A 916 19.19 -7.54 -37.35
N ASP A 917 19.43 -7.33 -38.64
CA ASP A 917 18.48 -7.56 -39.74
C ASP A 917 17.09 -7.00 -39.43
N LEU A 918 17.04 -5.68 -39.18
CA LEU A 918 15.84 -4.97 -38.76
C LEU A 918 14.77 -5.00 -39.86
N ARG A 919 13.59 -5.55 -39.55
CA ARG A 919 12.42 -5.55 -40.41
C ARG A 919 11.52 -4.37 -40.10
N ARG A 920 11.05 -3.69 -41.13
CA ARG A 920 10.36 -2.40 -41.01
C ARG A 920 8.86 -2.57 -40.97
N PHE A 921 8.22 -1.78 -40.12
CA PHE A 921 6.80 -1.50 -40.25
C PHE A 921 6.54 -0.58 -41.46
N TYR A 922 5.32 -0.65 -41.99
CA TYR A 922 4.80 0.39 -42.86
C TYR A 922 4.86 1.74 -42.12
N SER A 923 5.26 2.83 -42.81
CA SER A 923 5.37 4.16 -42.21
C SER A 923 4.00 4.83 -42.09
N GLY A 924 3.18 4.30 -41.19
CA GLY A 924 1.80 4.71 -40.94
C GLY A 924 1.09 3.76 -39.96
N ALA A 925 -0.21 3.97 -39.80
CA ALA A 925 -1.07 3.16 -38.95
C ALA A 925 -2.46 2.97 -39.57
N GLN A 926 -3.12 1.88 -39.20
CA GLN A 926 -4.55 1.64 -39.46
C GLN A 926 -5.33 2.01 -38.20
N VAL A 927 -6.19 3.02 -38.28
CA VAL A 927 -6.95 3.51 -37.12
C VAL A 927 -8.38 2.97 -37.20
N TYR A 928 -8.79 2.17 -36.22
CA TYR A 928 -10.17 1.68 -36.13
C TYR A 928 -11.08 2.78 -35.57
N TYR A 929 -12.03 3.25 -36.37
CA TYR A 929 -13.00 4.26 -35.96
C TYR A 929 -14.30 4.11 -36.76
N ASP A 930 -15.43 4.20 -36.05
CA ASP A 930 -16.78 4.12 -36.64
C ASP A 930 -17.01 2.86 -37.50
N GLY A 931 -16.64 1.70 -36.95
CA GLY A 931 -16.90 0.40 -37.59
C GLY A 931 -15.95 0.02 -38.73
N SER A 932 -14.91 0.84 -39.02
CA SER A 932 -13.99 0.59 -40.12
C SER A 932 -12.57 1.07 -39.82
N PHE A 933 -11.59 0.56 -40.58
CA PHE A 933 -10.20 0.99 -40.50
C PHE A 933 -9.92 2.14 -41.49
N HIS A 934 -9.16 3.12 -41.01
CA HIS A 934 -8.72 4.28 -41.80
C HIS A 934 -7.21 4.38 -41.80
N THR A 935 -6.61 4.44 -42.99
CA THR A 935 -5.15 4.59 -43.14
C THR A 935 -4.69 5.99 -42.79
N VAL A 936 -3.70 6.10 -41.90
CA VAL A 936 -2.91 7.31 -41.65
C VAL A 936 -1.47 7.01 -42.06
N ALA A 937 -0.96 7.68 -43.08
CA ALA A 937 0.36 7.41 -43.67
C ALA A 937 1.29 8.63 -43.65
N ASP A 938 2.60 8.40 -43.56
CA ASP A 938 3.61 9.47 -43.67
C ASP A 938 3.63 10.04 -45.11
N PRO A 939 3.29 11.34 -45.30
CA PRO A 939 3.17 11.95 -46.62
C PRO A 939 4.47 12.02 -47.42
N LEU A 940 5.64 11.94 -46.77
CA LEU A 940 6.92 11.96 -47.46
C LEU A 940 7.37 10.57 -47.93
N ARG A 941 6.88 9.50 -47.27
CA ARG A 941 7.24 8.12 -47.60
C ARG A 941 6.17 7.42 -48.44
N HIS A 942 4.91 7.81 -48.26
CA HIS A 942 3.74 7.20 -48.90
C HIS A 942 2.78 8.27 -49.46
N PHE A 943 3.29 9.11 -50.36
CA PHE A 943 2.58 10.28 -50.90
C PHE A 943 1.13 9.99 -51.35
N TRP A 944 0.92 8.95 -52.16
CA TRP A 944 -0.42 8.61 -52.68
C TRP A 944 -1.40 8.15 -51.59
N ASP A 945 -0.93 7.37 -50.61
CA ASP A 945 -1.75 6.90 -49.49
C ASP A 945 -2.10 8.08 -48.55
N SER A 946 -1.17 9.02 -48.39
CA SER A 946 -1.42 10.24 -47.62
C SER A 946 -2.40 11.20 -48.31
N VAL A 947 -2.39 11.27 -49.64
CA VAL A 947 -3.41 12.01 -50.41
C VAL A 947 -4.80 11.37 -50.21
N GLN A 948 -4.90 10.04 -50.24
CA GLN A 948 -6.16 9.34 -49.94
C GLN A 948 -6.59 9.53 -48.48
N SER A 949 -5.63 9.63 -47.55
CA SER A 949 -5.92 9.90 -46.15
C SER A 949 -6.53 11.29 -45.92
N LEU A 950 -6.37 12.27 -46.83
CA LEU A 950 -6.87 13.64 -46.65
C LEU A 950 -8.38 13.72 -46.37
N THR A 951 -9.16 12.76 -46.88
CA THR A 951 -10.61 12.68 -46.71
C THR A 951 -11.05 11.77 -45.56
N ASN A 952 -10.12 11.11 -44.84
CA ASN A 952 -10.45 10.21 -43.73
C ASN A 952 -10.95 10.98 -42.48
N PRO A 953 -11.78 10.35 -41.62
CA PRO A 953 -12.37 11.01 -40.46
C PRO A 953 -11.42 11.09 -39.24
N ILE A 954 -10.16 10.66 -39.35
CA ILE A 954 -9.27 10.58 -38.19
C ILE A 954 -8.81 11.97 -37.72
N GLY A 955 -8.57 12.88 -38.65
CA GLY A 955 -8.19 14.26 -38.37
C GLY A 955 -8.56 15.18 -39.52
N THR A 956 -8.62 16.47 -39.24
CA THR A 956 -8.93 17.51 -40.23
C THR A 956 -7.79 17.68 -41.24
N ILE A 957 -8.05 18.41 -42.34
CA ILE A 957 -6.99 18.80 -43.28
C ILE A 957 -5.96 19.70 -42.59
N LEU A 958 -6.39 20.55 -41.66
CA LEU A 958 -5.51 21.40 -40.87
C LEU A 958 -4.57 20.55 -40.00
N ASP A 959 -5.06 19.50 -39.37
CA ASP A 959 -4.23 18.60 -38.56
C ASP A 959 -3.10 17.97 -39.37
N LYS A 960 -3.36 17.62 -40.63
CA LYS A 960 -2.35 17.02 -41.53
C LYS A 960 -1.26 18.03 -41.87
N LEU A 961 -1.62 19.30 -42.06
CA LEU A 961 -0.66 20.39 -42.20
C LEU A 961 0.14 20.61 -40.90
N LEU A 962 -0.52 20.57 -39.74
CA LEU A 962 0.13 20.74 -38.43
C LEU A 962 1.10 19.59 -38.12
N ILE A 963 0.84 18.35 -38.54
CA ILE A 963 1.80 17.24 -38.48
C ILE A 963 3.06 17.59 -39.28
N ALA A 964 2.91 18.08 -40.51
CA ALA A 964 4.03 18.46 -41.36
C ALA A 964 4.84 19.63 -40.76
N LEU A 965 4.16 20.64 -40.18
CA LEU A 965 4.82 21.76 -39.50
C LEU A 965 5.54 21.33 -38.22
N THR A 966 4.93 20.45 -37.43
CA THR A 966 5.55 19.87 -36.22
C THR A 966 6.80 19.08 -36.60
N ARG A 967 6.74 18.32 -37.69
CA ARG A 967 7.91 17.62 -38.24
C ARG A 967 9.04 18.58 -38.60
N ILE A 968 8.74 19.66 -39.31
CA ILE A 968 9.76 20.66 -39.66
C ILE A 968 10.37 21.25 -38.38
N ARG A 969 9.53 21.63 -37.40
CA ARG A 969 9.98 22.20 -36.12
C ARG A 969 11.00 21.30 -35.42
N VAL A 970 10.65 20.04 -35.17
CA VAL A 970 11.54 19.14 -34.42
C VAL A 970 12.79 18.76 -35.22
N LEU A 971 12.73 18.72 -36.55
CA LEU A 971 13.89 18.45 -37.39
C LEU A 971 14.88 19.62 -37.44
N THR A 972 14.43 20.85 -37.16
CA THR A 972 15.30 22.04 -37.11
C THR A 972 16.02 22.23 -35.77
N GLN A 973 15.66 21.47 -34.74
CA GLN A 973 16.25 21.55 -33.41
C GLN A 973 17.26 20.41 -33.19
N SER A 974 18.32 20.67 -32.45
CA SER A 974 19.24 19.65 -31.94
C SER A 974 18.58 18.83 -30.81
N ASP A 975 19.10 17.63 -30.53
CA ASP A 975 18.55 16.76 -29.49
C ASP A 975 18.68 17.39 -28.10
N ASP A 976 19.79 18.09 -27.85
CA ASP A 976 20.02 18.81 -26.59
C ASP A 976 19.03 19.98 -26.41
N GLU A 977 18.72 20.74 -27.49
CA GLU A 977 17.71 21.80 -27.44
C GLU A 977 16.31 21.24 -27.13
N ILE A 978 15.98 20.06 -27.66
CA ILE A 978 14.70 19.39 -27.37
C ILE A 978 14.65 18.92 -25.92
N LEU A 979 15.67 18.18 -25.47
CA LEU A 979 15.68 17.54 -24.15
C LEU A 979 15.90 18.53 -23.00
N SER A 980 16.46 19.72 -23.27
CA SER A 980 16.62 20.80 -22.28
C SER A 980 15.59 21.93 -22.40
N GLY A 981 14.75 21.91 -23.45
CA GLY A 981 13.78 22.97 -23.75
C GLY A 981 12.69 23.15 -22.70
N LYS A 982 11.79 24.12 -22.87
CA LYS A 982 10.64 24.28 -21.94
C LYS A 982 9.72 23.06 -22.04
N GLU A 983 9.26 22.56 -20.90
CA GLU A 983 8.33 21.43 -20.86
C GLU A 983 6.93 21.83 -20.42
N ILE A 984 5.96 21.12 -20.99
CA ILE A 984 4.55 21.05 -20.61
C ILE A 984 4.08 19.60 -20.88
N PRO A 985 2.93 19.17 -20.36
CA PRO A 985 2.34 17.89 -20.76
C PRO A 985 2.20 17.81 -22.28
N THR A 986 2.42 16.61 -22.86
CA THR A 986 2.35 16.42 -24.32
C THR A 986 0.99 16.81 -24.89
N ILE A 987 -0.10 16.48 -24.18
CA ILE A 987 -1.46 16.87 -24.58
C ILE A 987 -1.61 18.40 -24.69
N ASP A 988 -0.99 19.15 -23.78
CA ASP A 988 -1.05 20.62 -23.78
C ASP A 988 -0.23 21.21 -24.92
N LEU A 989 0.94 20.64 -25.23
CA LEU A 989 1.73 21.03 -26.39
C LEU A 989 0.91 20.84 -27.67
N MET A 990 0.26 19.69 -27.83
CA MET A 990 -0.51 19.40 -29.04
C MET A 990 -1.71 20.36 -29.20
N ARG A 991 -2.41 20.66 -28.10
CA ARG A 991 -3.48 21.66 -28.09
C ARG A 991 -2.97 23.07 -28.39
N GLN A 992 -1.80 23.44 -27.87
CA GLN A 992 -1.15 24.73 -28.18
C GLN A 992 -0.71 24.85 -29.65
N ILE A 993 -0.28 23.76 -30.29
CA ILE A 993 -0.02 23.71 -31.74
C ILE A 993 -1.31 23.90 -32.55
N GLY A 994 -2.46 23.57 -31.96
CA GLY A 994 -3.78 23.72 -32.58
C GLY A 994 -4.33 22.44 -33.19
N PHE A 995 -3.83 21.27 -32.79
CA PHE A 995 -4.42 19.99 -33.21
C PHE A 995 -5.86 19.86 -32.70
N SER A 996 -6.74 19.36 -33.55
CA SER A 996 -8.14 19.14 -33.20
C SER A 996 -8.31 17.93 -32.26
N GLU A 997 -9.31 17.95 -31.39
CA GLU A 997 -9.57 16.82 -30.48
C GLU A 997 -9.82 15.50 -31.23
N SER A 998 -10.27 15.53 -32.50
CA SER A 998 -10.44 14.29 -33.28
C SER A 998 -9.12 13.58 -33.55
N ILE A 999 -8.07 14.29 -34.00
CA ILE A 999 -6.76 13.65 -34.21
C ILE A 999 -6.07 13.31 -32.90
N LEU A 1000 -6.30 14.12 -31.85
CA LEU A 1000 -5.78 13.84 -30.51
C LEU A 1000 -6.32 12.51 -30.00
N ASP A 1001 -7.63 12.32 -30.03
CA ASP A 1001 -8.27 11.12 -29.48
C ASP A 1001 -8.09 9.90 -30.37
N ARG A 1002 -8.16 10.07 -31.70
CA ARG A 1002 -8.22 8.94 -32.64
C ARG A 1002 -6.83 8.45 -33.05
N PHE A 1003 -5.81 9.30 -32.99
CA PHE A 1003 -4.45 8.95 -33.43
C PHE A 1003 -3.41 9.17 -32.34
N PHE A 1004 -3.26 10.39 -31.80
CA PHE A 1004 -2.15 10.68 -30.89
C PHE A 1004 -2.25 9.92 -29.56
N ARG A 1005 -3.42 9.84 -28.93
CA ARG A 1005 -3.62 9.04 -27.69
C ARG A 1005 -3.31 7.56 -27.87
N PRO A 1006 -3.88 6.82 -28.85
CA PRO A 1006 -3.56 5.40 -28.99
C PRO A 1006 -2.12 5.15 -29.48
N PHE A 1007 -1.55 6.06 -30.28
CA PHE A 1007 -0.18 5.92 -30.78
C PHE A 1007 0.87 6.28 -29.73
N PHE A 1008 0.92 7.53 -29.26
CA PHE A 1008 1.88 7.97 -28.26
C PHE A 1008 1.58 7.44 -26.87
N GLY A 1009 0.31 7.22 -26.52
CA GLY A 1009 -0.03 6.54 -25.27
C GLY A 1009 0.47 5.10 -25.26
N GLY A 1010 0.57 4.44 -26.42
CA GLY A 1010 1.23 3.14 -26.54
C GLY A 1010 2.75 3.19 -26.40
N ILE A 1011 3.39 4.31 -26.79
CA ILE A 1011 4.84 4.51 -26.63
C ILE A 1011 5.19 4.87 -25.18
N PHE A 1012 4.36 5.68 -24.52
CA PHE A 1012 4.59 6.20 -23.16
C PHE A 1012 3.92 5.37 -22.06
N PHE A 1013 3.07 4.41 -22.44
CA PHE A 1013 2.14 3.72 -21.54
C PHE A 1013 1.29 4.71 -20.72
N ASP A 1014 0.87 5.79 -21.38
CA ASP A 1014 0.20 6.95 -20.81
C ASP A 1014 -0.86 7.47 -21.78
N ARG A 1015 -2.10 6.98 -21.62
CA ARG A 1015 -3.22 7.32 -22.52
C ARG A 1015 -3.63 8.79 -22.42
N GLU A 1016 -3.31 9.45 -21.32
CA GLU A 1016 -3.61 10.86 -21.09
C GLU A 1016 -2.55 11.81 -21.67
N LEU A 1017 -1.42 11.26 -22.12
CA LEU A 1017 -0.30 12.03 -22.70
C LEU A 1017 0.18 13.14 -21.74
N GLU A 1018 0.22 12.83 -20.44
CA GLU A 1018 0.80 13.68 -19.39
C GLU A 1018 2.32 13.75 -19.48
N THR A 1019 2.93 12.76 -20.12
CA THR A 1019 4.36 12.67 -20.41
C THR A 1019 4.90 13.96 -21.02
N THR A 1020 6.11 14.37 -20.63
CA THR A 1020 6.72 15.65 -21.01
C THR A 1020 6.81 15.87 -22.52
N SER A 1021 6.48 17.09 -22.96
CA SER A 1021 6.56 17.52 -24.35
C SER A 1021 7.96 17.35 -24.97
N ARG A 1022 9.01 17.39 -24.13
CA ARG A 1022 10.39 17.11 -24.54
C ARG A 1022 10.55 15.71 -25.11
N LEU A 1023 9.94 14.73 -24.45
CA LEU A 1023 10.00 13.33 -24.89
C LEU A 1023 9.17 13.12 -26.14
N PHE A 1024 8.00 13.75 -26.24
CA PHE A 1024 7.22 13.78 -27.47
C PHE A 1024 8.03 14.31 -28.65
N ASP A 1025 8.64 15.48 -28.54
CA ASP A 1025 9.40 16.08 -29.64
C ASP A 1025 10.61 15.22 -30.03
N PHE A 1026 11.31 14.63 -29.06
CA PHE A 1026 12.43 13.72 -29.31
C PHE A 1026 11.99 12.45 -30.05
N ILE A 1027 10.92 11.79 -29.59
CA ILE A 1027 10.38 10.60 -30.27
C ILE A 1027 9.82 10.96 -31.64
N PHE A 1028 9.10 12.08 -31.77
CA PHE A 1028 8.54 12.53 -33.04
C PHE A 1028 9.65 12.81 -34.07
N LYS A 1029 10.77 13.40 -33.64
CA LYS A 1029 11.97 13.57 -34.46
C LYS A 1029 12.57 12.22 -34.89
N CYS A 1030 12.71 11.28 -33.96
CA CYS A 1030 13.23 9.94 -34.27
C CYS A 1030 12.32 9.19 -35.27
N LEU A 1031 10.99 9.28 -35.10
CA LEU A 1031 10.02 8.71 -36.04
C LEU A 1031 10.09 9.36 -37.42
N ALA A 1032 10.35 10.67 -37.48
CA ALA A 1032 10.52 11.37 -38.76
C ALA A 1032 11.79 10.92 -39.50
N LEU A 1033 12.90 10.76 -38.79
CA LEU A 1033 14.20 10.41 -39.36
C LEU A 1033 14.39 8.91 -39.64
N GLY A 1034 13.75 8.05 -38.85
CA GLY A 1034 14.01 6.61 -38.83
C GLY A 1034 12.79 5.75 -39.14
N ASP A 1035 12.97 4.44 -39.02
CA ASP A 1035 11.94 3.44 -39.23
C ASP A 1035 11.58 2.78 -37.89
N ASN A 1036 10.31 2.45 -37.73
CA ASN A 1036 9.85 1.52 -36.70
C ASN A 1036 10.21 0.10 -37.14
N THR A 1037 10.84 -0.68 -36.27
CA THR A 1037 11.39 -1.98 -36.64
C THR A 1037 11.29 -3.03 -35.54
N LEU A 1038 11.40 -4.29 -35.96
CA LEU A 1038 11.68 -5.45 -35.11
C LEU A 1038 12.95 -6.15 -35.64
N PRO A 1039 13.87 -6.60 -34.78
CA PRO A 1039 14.97 -7.44 -35.22
C PRO A 1039 14.49 -8.82 -35.67
N LEU A 1040 15.15 -9.43 -36.66
CA LEU A 1040 14.78 -10.75 -37.17
C LEU A 1040 14.68 -11.82 -36.06
N LYS A 1041 15.54 -11.74 -35.05
CA LYS A 1041 15.68 -12.74 -33.99
C LYS A 1041 14.98 -12.37 -32.67
N GLY A 1042 14.08 -11.39 -32.66
CA GLY A 1042 13.53 -10.88 -31.41
C GLY A 1042 14.27 -9.65 -30.89
N ILE A 1043 13.61 -8.88 -30.03
CA ILE A 1043 14.18 -7.69 -29.42
C ILE A 1043 15.41 -7.98 -28.54
N SER A 1044 15.56 -9.20 -28.00
CA SER A 1044 16.75 -9.60 -27.22
C SER A 1044 18.04 -9.60 -28.04
N ALA A 1045 17.95 -9.64 -29.38
CA ALA A 1045 19.12 -9.53 -30.25
C ALA A 1045 19.90 -8.22 -30.03
N ILE A 1046 19.23 -7.15 -29.58
CA ILE A 1046 19.85 -5.85 -29.27
C ILE A 1046 20.83 -5.97 -28.08
N PRO A 1047 20.38 -6.32 -26.85
CA PRO A 1047 21.30 -6.48 -25.73
C PRO A 1047 22.30 -7.62 -25.94
N GLU A 1048 21.93 -8.71 -26.61
CA GLU A 1048 22.86 -9.80 -26.95
C GLU A 1048 24.00 -9.34 -27.86
N GLN A 1049 23.71 -8.49 -28.86
CA GLN A 1049 24.74 -7.92 -29.72
C GLN A 1049 25.72 -7.06 -28.93
N ILE A 1050 25.25 -6.24 -27.97
CA ILE A 1050 26.13 -5.44 -27.11
C ILE A 1050 26.97 -6.36 -26.22
N ALA A 1051 26.34 -7.33 -25.55
CA ALA A 1051 27.00 -8.28 -24.66
C ALA A 1051 28.07 -9.11 -25.38
N SER A 1052 27.82 -9.54 -26.63
CA SER A 1052 28.77 -10.33 -27.44
C SER A 1052 30.08 -9.59 -27.74
N LYS A 1053 30.09 -8.27 -27.63
CA LYS A 1053 31.28 -7.43 -27.79
C LYS A 1053 32.07 -7.30 -26.49
N LEU A 1054 31.58 -7.75 -25.34
CA LEU A 1054 32.27 -7.64 -24.05
C LEU A 1054 33.26 -8.79 -23.82
N PRO A 1055 34.28 -8.63 -22.94
CA PRO A 1055 35.24 -9.69 -22.65
C PRO A 1055 34.57 -10.99 -22.14
N ALA A 1056 35.14 -12.14 -22.47
CA ALA A 1056 34.68 -13.41 -21.91
C ALA A 1056 34.81 -13.40 -20.38
N ASN A 1057 33.80 -13.94 -19.68
CA ASN A 1057 33.68 -13.95 -18.21
C ASN A 1057 33.53 -12.57 -17.53
N SER A 1058 33.26 -11.49 -18.27
CA SER A 1058 32.97 -10.18 -17.65
C SER A 1058 31.49 -10.00 -17.25
N ILE A 1059 30.64 -10.97 -17.58
CA ILE A 1059 29.21 -10.99 -17.26
C ILE A 1059 28.94 -12.24 -16.43
N SER A 1060 28.29 -12.06 -15.27
CA SER A 1060 27.81 -13.14 -14.43
C SER A 1060 26.29 -13.08 -14.34
N LEU A 1061 25.65 -14.13 -14.85
CA LEU A 1061 24.20 -14.32 -14.82
C LEU A 1061 23.79 -14.98 -13.50
N ASN A 1062 22.50 -14.99 -13.16
CA ASN A 1062 21.97 -15.56 -11.92
C ASN A 1062 22.67 -15.06 -10.64
N SER A 1063 23.18 -13.82 -10.69
CA SER A 1063 24.03 -13.19 -9.68
C SER A 1063 23.30 -12.00 -9.07
N ARG A 1064 22.18 -12.26 -8.39
CA ARG A 1064 21.37 -11.21 -7.76
C ARG A 1064 22.18 -10.49 -6.67
N VAL A 1065 22.30 -9.17 -6.78
CA VAL A 1065 22.89 -8.32 -5.75
C VAL A 1065 21.83 -8.00 -4.70
N VAL A 1066 22.20 -8.07 -3.41
CA VAL A 1066 21.30 -7.78 -2.28
C VAL A 1066 21.77 -6.60 -1.43
N SER A 1067 23.08 -6.28 -1.43
CA SER A 1067 23.59 -5.09 -0.75
C SER A 1067 24.87 -4.56 -1.41
N ILE A 1068 25.07 -3.24 -1.32
CA ILE A 1068 26.30 -2.54 -1.73
C ILE A 1068 26.81 -1.74 -0.53
N ASP A 1069 27.93 -2.14 0.06
CA ASP A 1069 28.49 -1.55 1.28
C ASP A 1069 29.83 -0.87 0.98
N PHE A 1070 30.04 0.36 1.44
CA PHE A 1070 31.24 1.13 1.10
C PHE A 1070 32.33 1.01 2.17
N GLU A 1071 33.56 0.68 1.75
CA GLU A 1071 34.74 0.72 2.62
C GLU A 1071 35.41 2.10 2.59
N SER A 1072 35.35 2.78 1.44
CA SER A 1072 35.88 4.13 1.23
C SER A 1072 35.13 4.83 0.10
N ASP A 1073 35.59 6.02 -0.29
CA ASP A 1073 35.06 6.79 -1.42
C ASP A 1073 35.23 6.12 -2.79
N SER A 1074 36.06 5.08 -2.91
CA SER A 1074 36.24 4.36 -4.18
C SER A 1074 36.05 2.84 -4.08
N MET A 1075 36.08 2.29 -2.86
CA MET A 1075 35.99 0.84 -2.64
C MET A 1075 34.64 0.44 -2.05
N ALA A 1076 34.03 -0.59 -2.65
CA ALA A 1076 32.74 -1.12 -2.23
C ALA A 1076 32.71 -2.65 -2.24
N ASN A 1077 32.01 -3.21 -1.27
CA ASN A 1077 31.66 -4.62 -1.18
C ASN A 1077 30.23 -4.83 -1.68
N VAL A 1078 30.09 -5.67 -2.70
CA VAL A 1078 28.80 -6.05 -3.29
C VAL A 1078 28.47 -7.46 -2.85
N ARG A 1079 27.37 -7.62 -2.13
CA ARG A 1079 26.88 -8.91 -1.63
C ARG A 1079 25.86 -9.51 -2.59
N LEU A 1080 26.06 -10.77 -2.95
CA LEU A 1080 25.14 -11.56 -3.75
C LEU A 1080 24.13 -12.32 -2.88
N GLY A 1081 22.99 -12.69 -3.46
CA GLY A 1081 21.93 -13.44 -2.78
C GLY A 1081 22.33 -14.84 -2.32
N ASN A 1082 23.40 -15.41 -2.89
CA ASN A 1082 24.00 -16.66 -2.42
C ASN A 1082 24.97 -16.47 -1.22
N GLY A 1083 25.15 -15.24 -0.74
CA GLY A 1083 26.04 -14.88 0.37
C GLY A 1083 27.47 -14.53 -0.03
N GLU A 1084 27.86 -14.71 -1.30
CA GLU A 1084 29.18 -14.31 -1.80
C GLU A 1084 29.35 -12.79 -1.75
N VAL A 1085 30.56 -12.33 -1.42
CA VAL A 1085 30.91 -10.91 -1.36
C VAL A 1085 32.02 -10.63 -2.35
N LEU A 1086 31.76 -9.69 -3.25
CA LEU A 1086 32.68 -9.26 -4.30
C LEU A 1086 33.14 -7.83 -4.00
N ARG A 1087 34.43 -7.56 -4.18
CA ARG A 1087 35.00 -6.24 -3.92
C ARG A 1087 35.23 -5.47 -5.22
N SER A 1088 34.79 -4.22 -5.27
CA SER A 1088 35.10 -3.25 -6.31
C SER A 1088 36.17 -2.28 -5.81
N GLU A 1089 37.21 -2.06 -6.60
CA GLU A 1089 38.30 -1.13 -6.31
C GLU A 1089 38.08 0.30 -6.85
N LEU A 1090 37.21 0.43 -7.86
CA LEU A 1090 36.98 1.68 -8.59
C LEU A 1090 35.57 2.26 -8.42
N GLY A 1091 34.60 1.47 -7.94
CA GLY A 1091 33.24 1.91 -7.67
C GLY A 1091 32.15 1.03 -8.29
N VAL A 1092 30.91 1.30 -7.92
CA VAL A 1092 29.74 0.52 -8.32
C VAL A 1092 28.83 1.36 -9.21
N ILE A 1093 28.42 0.79 -10.35
CA ILE A 1093 27.38 1.36 -11.22
C ILE A 1093 26.10 0.55 -11.02
N VAL A 1094 25.06 1.17 -10.47
CA VAL A 1094 23.74 0.57 -10.30
C VAL A 1094 22.92 0.83 -11.57
N ALA A 1095 22.58 -0.24 -12.28
CA ALA A 1095 21.95 -0.25 -13.60
C ALA A 1095 20.65 -1.09 -13.64
N VAL A 1096 19.98 -1.21 -12.49
CA VAL A 1096 18.68 -1.88 -12.33
C VAL A 1096 17.53 -0.89 -12.52
N GLU A 1097 16.29 -1.39 -12.59
CA GLU A 1097 15.09 -0.54 -12.67
C GLU A 1097 14.89 0.33 -11.42
N GLU A 1098 14.16 1.43 -11.56
CA GLU A 1098 14.02 2.45 -10.51
C GLU A 1098 13.48 1.91 -9.16
N PRO A 1099 12.51 0.97 -9.11
CA PRO A 1099 12.11 0.31 -7.86
C PRO A 1099 13.26 -0.41 -7.16
N GLU A 1100 13.97 -1.29 -7.88
CA GLU A 1100 15.09 -2.07 -7.33
C GLU A 1100 16.29 -1.17 -6.96
N ALA A 1101 16.56 -0.13 -7.74
CA ALA A 1101 17.62 0.83 -7.45
C ALA A 1101 17.37 1.55 -6.12
N VAL A 1102 16.11 1.92 -5.85
CA VAL A 1102 15.73 2.54 -4.57
C VAL A 1102 15.90 1.56 -3.42
N MET A 1103 15.48 0.31 -3.58
CA MET A 1103 15.67 -0.71 -2.55
C MET A 1103 17.15 -0.97 -2.24
N LEU A 1104 18.01 -1.09 -3.27
CA LEU A 1104 19.45 -1.34 -3.09
C LEU A 1104 20.19 -0.18 -2.40
N LEU A 1105 19.66 1.04 -2.53
CA LEU A 1105 20.29 2.28 -2.07
C LEU A 1105 19.60 2.88 -0.83
N GLU A 1106 18.52 2.26 -0.33
CA GLU A 1106 17.79 2.73 0.83
C GLU A 1106 18.69 2.78 2.07
N GLY A 1107 18.69 3.93 2.76
CA GLY A 1107 19.57 4.18 3.91
C GLY A 1107 21.05 4.38 3.60
N LYS A 1108 21.47 4.37 2.32
CA LYS A 1108 22.88 4.48 1.90
C LYS A 1108 23.27 5.85 1.32
N LEU A 1109 22.33 6.77 1.21
CA LEU A 1109 22.54 8.13 0.73
C LEU A 1109 22.32 9.11 1.90
N GLU A 1110 23.41 9.67 2.43
CA GLU A 1110 23.35 10.71 3.46
C GLU A 1110 22.65 11.96 2.88
N GLY A 1111 21.44 12.25 3.35
CA GLY A 1111 20.80 13.56 3.18
C GLY A 1111 20.37 13.96 1.76
N LYS A 1112 20.43 13.08 0.76
CA LYS A 1112 19.83 13.32 -0.56
C LYS A 1112 18.49 12.59 -0.66
N PRO A 1113 17.36 13.30 -0.80
CA PRO A 1113 16.04 12.66 -0.87
C PRO A 1113 15.98 11.73 -2.09
N VAL A 1114 15.57 10.47 -1.86
CA VAL A 1114 15.10 9.61 -2.93
C VAL A 1114 13.79 10.26 -3.44
N PRO A 1115 13.72 10.75 -4.69
CA PRO A 1115 12.61 11.59 -5.13
C PRO A 1115 11.26 10.87 -5.02
N MET A 1116 10.25 11.60 -4.55
CA MET A 1116 8.83 11.21 -4.51
C MET A 1116 8.42 10.54 -5.83
N LYS A 1117 8.05 9.25 -5.78
CA LYS A 1117 7.75 8.47 -6.98
C LYS A 1117 6.34 8.74 -7.46
N LYS A 1118 6.21 9.55 -8.52
CA LYS A 1118 5.05 9.48 -9.40
C LYS A 1118 4.83 7.99 -9.78
N PRO A 1119 3.57 7.51 -9.84
CA PRO A 1119 3.31 6.09 -10.10
C PRO A 1119 3.93 5.68 -11.43
N VAL A 1120 4.70 4.60 -11.40
CA VAL A 1120 5.39 4.04 -12.57
C VAL A 1120 4.37 3.62 -13.65
N ARG A 1121 4.79 3.63 -14.91
CA ARG A 1121 3.92 3.25 -16.03
C ARG A 1121 3.99 1.74 -16.24
N SER A 1122 2.88 1.14 -16.64
CA SER A 1122 2.75 -0.32 -16.77
C SER A 1122 1.92 -0.74 -17.99
N THR A 1123 2.08 -2.00 -18.40
CA THR A 1123 1.41 -2.54 -19.59
C THR A 1123 1.16 -4.04 -19.48
N VAL A 1124 0.14 -4.50 -20.19
CA VAL A 1124 -0.10 -5.92 -20.46
C VAL A 1124 0.00 -6.17 -21.97
N CYS A 1125 0.74 -7.20 -22.36
CA CYS A 1125 0.83 -7.65 -23.74
C CYS A 1125 0.31 -9.07 -23.89
N LEU A 1126 -0.63 -9.27 -24.82
CA LEU A 1126 -1.22 -10.58 -25.12
C LEU A 1126 -0.81 -11.02 -26.52
N TYR A 1127 -0.44 -12.29 -26.63
CA TYR A 1127 -0.08 -12.93 -27.89
C TYR A 1127 -1.09 -13.99 -28.30
N PHE A 1128 -1.42 -14.00 -29.58
CA PHE A 1128 -2.34 -14.96 -30.18
C PHE A 1128 -1.77 -15.55 -31.46
N SER A 1129 -2.13 -16.80 -31.78
CA SER A 1129 -1.88 -17.39 -33.09
C SER A 1129 -3.15 -17.51 -33.91
N THR A 1130 -2.99 -17.43 -35.23
CA THR A 1130 -4.04 -17.73 -36.20
C THR A 1130 -3.45 -18.34 -37.47
N ASP A 1131 -4.27 -18.96 -38.30
CA ASP A 1131 -3.84 -19.44 -39.61
C ASP A 1131 -3.55 -18.27 -40.54
N ARG A 1132 -2.45 -18.33 -41.28
CA ARG A 1132 -2.03 -17.23 -42.15
C ARG A 1132 -3.03 -16.93 -43.26
N SER A 1133 -3.86 -17.89 -43.65
CA SER A 1133 -4.97 -17.71 -44.59
C SER A 1133 -6.16 -16.93 -44.01
N GLN A 1134 -6.26 -16.82 -42.68
CA GLN A 1134 -7.32 -16.11 -41.96
C GLN A 1134 -6.92 -14.68 -41.57
N VAL A 1135 -5.65 -14.29 -41.79
CA VAL A 1135 -5.19 -12.93 -41.49
C VAL A 1135 -5.83 -11.95 -42.48
N PRO A 1136 -6.63 -10.98 -42.00
CA PRO A 1136 -7.43 -10.11 -42.88
C PRO A 1136 -6.59 -9.05 -43.60
N VAL A 1137 -5.37 -8.76 -43.12
CA VAL A 1137 -4.49 -7.71 -43.65
C VAL A 1137 -3.08 -8.25 -43.80
N LYS A 1138 -2.44 -8.03 -44.95
CA LYS A 1138 -1.07 -8.52 -45.22
C LYS A 1138 0.02 -7.49 -44.92
N ASP A 1139 -0.37 -6.22 -44.72
CA ASP A 1139 0.57 -5.14 -44.53
C ASP A 1139 1.23 -5.21 -43.14
N PRO A 1140 2.53 -4.87 -43.03
CA PRO A 1140 3.26 -4.80 -41.76
C PRO A 1140 2.93 -3.50 -41.02
N VAL A 1141 1.66 -3.28 -40.68
CA VAL A 1141 1.16 -2.01 -40.14
C VAL A 1141 0.71 -2.15 -38.68
N LEU A 1142 0.80 -1.04 -37.94
CA LEU A 1142 0.27 -0.91 -36.59
C LEU A 1142 -1.22 -0.59 -36.64
N PHE A 1143 -2.05 -1.29 -35.87
CA PHE A 1143 -3.47 -1.01 -35.71
C PHE A 1143 -3.71 -0.28 -34.40
N LEU A 1144 -4.44 0.83 -34.47
CA LEU A 1144 -4.71 1.73 -33.34
C LEU A 1144 -6.19 1.77 -33.02
N ASN A 1145 -6.51 1.80 -31.72
CA ASN A 1145 -7.87 2.01 -31.27
C ASN A 1145 -8.24 3.50 -31.31
N GLY A 1146 -8.78 3.96 -32.44
CA GLY A 1146 -9.28 5.33 -32.58
C GLY A 1146 -10.69 5.54 -32.00
N SER A 1147 -11.36 4.47 -31.53
CA SER A 1147 -12.74 4.56 -31.03
C SER A 1147 -12.83 5.07 -29.59
N ALA A 1148 -11.69 5.10 -28.88
CA ALA A 1148 -11.57 5.35 -27.45
C ALA A 1148 -12.35 4.39 -26.53
N LYS A 1149 -12.94 3.31 -27.07
CA LYS A 1149 -13.70 2.30 -26.32
C LYS A 1149 -12.92 1.00 -26.22
N GLY A 1150 -13.12 0.27 -25.14
CA GLY A 1150 -12.45 -1.02 -24.93
C GLY A 1150 -11.09 -0.90 -24.26
N ILE A 1151 -10.42 -2.05 -24.14
CA ILE A 1151 -9.17 -2.24 -23.40
C ILE A 1151 -7.95 -2.28 -24.32
N VAL A 1152 -8.12 -2.63 -25.60
CA VAL A 1152 -7.03 -2.67 -26.58
C VAL A 1152 -6.56 -1.24 -26.87
N ASN A 1153 -5.29 -0.96 -26.63
CA ASN A 1153 -4.69 0.30 -27.04
C ASN A 1153 -4.23 0.23 -28.51
N ASN A 1154 -3.42 -0.77 -28.82
CA ASN A 1154 -2.94 -1.04 -30.18
C ASN A 1154 -2.56 -2.52 -30.36
N MET A 1155 -2.41 -2.95 -31.61
CA MET A 1155 -1.95 -4.30 -31.95
C MET A 1155 -1.25 -4.34 -33.32
N PHE A 1156 -0.51 -5.40 -33.59
CA PHE A 1156 -0.03 -5.72 -34.93
C PHE A 1156 0.14 -7.23 -35.12
N PHE A 1157 0.19 -7.67 -36.37
CA PHE A 1157 0.56 -9.03 -36.73
C PHE A 1157 2.09 -9.11 -36.84
N SER A 1158 2.76 -9.63 -35.82
CA SER A 1158 4.23 -9.70 -35.77
C SER A 1158 4.81 -10.44 -36.96
N THR A 1159 4.14 -11.49 -37.45
CA THR A 1159 4.53 -12.24 -38.65
C THR A 1159 4.33 -11.50 -39.97
N ASN A 1160 3.59 -10.39 -40.00
CA ASN A 1160 3.56 -9.52 -41.18
C ASN A 1160 4.83 -8.68 -41.27
N VAL A 1161 5.39 -8.30 -40.11
CA VAL A 1161 6.64 -7.52 -40.01
C VAL A 1161 7.85 -8.45 -40.16
N VAL A 1162 7.90 -9.50 -39.34
CA VAL A 1162 8.97 -10.52 -39.33
C VAL A 1162 8.33 -11.89 -39.54
N PRO A 1163 8.27 -12.40 -40.79
CA PRO A 1163 7.67 -13.70 -41.09
C PRO A 1163 8.17 -14.87 -40.22
N GLU A 1164 9.40 -14.77 -39.73
CA GLU A 1164 10.09 -15.76 -38.89
C GLU A 1164 9.61 -15.80 -37.43
N TYR A 1165 8.80 -14.83 -36.98
CA TYR A 1165 8.25 -14.82 -35.61
C TYR A 1165 7.19 -15.91 -35.36
N GLY A 1166 6.80 -16.67 -36.37
CA GLY A 1166 5.88 -17.80 -36.23
C GLY A 1166 6.22 -18.94 -37.18
N PRO A 1167 5.72 -20.15 -36.91
CA PRO A 1167 5.96 -21.31 -37.76
C PRO A 1167 5.27 -21.18 -39.13
N PRO A 1168 5.73 -21.91 -40.16
CA PRO A 1168 5.15 -21.86 -41.50
C PRO A 1168 3.62 -22.06 -41.49
N GLY A 1169 2.89 -21.14 -42.12
CA GLY A 1169 1.43 -21.19 -42.22
C GLY A 1169 0.66 -20.61 -41.03
N LYS A 1170 1.33 -20.23 -39.95
CA LYS A 1170 0.74 -19.51 -38.81
C LYS A 1170 1.12 -18.03 -38.84
N ALA A 1171 0.31 -17.22 -38.18
CA ALA A 1171 0.57 -15.82 -37.92
C ALA A 1171 0.54 -15.55 -36.41
N LEU A 1172 1.40 -14.63 -35.96
CA LEU A 1172 1.47 -14.18 -34.57
C LEU A 1172 0.85 -12.78 -34.46
N VAL A 1173 -0.05 -12.61 -33.49
CA VAL A 1173 -0.70 -11.34 -33.17
C VAL A 1173 -0.16 -10.85 -31.83
N SER A 1174 0.27 -9.59 -31.77
CA SER A 1174 0.72 -8.90 -30.56
C SER A 1174 -0.26 -7.79 -30.22
N VAL A 1175 -0.86 -7.84 -29.04
CA VAL A 1175 -1.87 -6.88 -28.56
C VAL A 1175 -1.37 -6.18 -27.30
N SER A 1176 -1.46 -4.86 -27.25
CA SER A 1176 -1.01 -4.03 -26.12
C SER A 1176 -2.19 -3.38 -25.41
N LEU A 1177 -2.16 -3.46 -24.07
CA LEU A 1177 -3.04 -2.76 -23.15
C LEU A 1177 -2.20 -1.79 -22.28
N ILE A 1178 -2.74 -0.62 -21.96
CA ILE A 1178 -2.08 0.34 -21.05
C ILE A 1178 -2.61 0.10 -19.63
N GLY A 1179 -1.70 -0.08 -18.66
CA GLY A 1179 -2.01 -0.45 -17.27
C GLY A 1179 -1.71 -1.92 -16.96
N LEU A 1180 -1.87 -2.31 -15.70
CA LEU A 1180 -1.57 -3.66 -15.19
C LEU A 1180 -2.77 -4.62 -15.15
N PHE A 1181 -3.98 -4.07 -14.97
CA PHE A 1181 -5.22 -4.84 -14.81
C PHE A 1181 -5.11 -5.93 -13.72
N ASP A 1182 -4.51 -5.60 -12.57
CA ASP A 1182 -4.13 -6.56 -11.52
C ASP A 1182 -5.31 -7.39 -10.97
N ASP A 1183 -6.53 -6.86 -11.09
CA ASP A 1183 -7.78 -7.48 -10.61
C ASP A 1183 -8.52 -8.29 -11.68
N VAL A 1184 -7.96 -8.44 -12.88
CA VAL A 1184 -8.58 -9.16 -14.02
C VAL A 1184 -7.75 -10.38 -14.34
N SER A 1185 -8.36 -11.56 -14.48
CA SER A 1185 -7.64 -12.79 -14.87
C SER A 1185 -7.09 -12.69 -16.31
N ASP A 1186 -6.10 -13.52 -16.65
CA ASP A 1186 -5.57 -13.55 -18.02
C ASP A 1186 -6.63 -14.06 -19.01
N GLU A 1187 -7.53 -14.94 -18.58
CA GLU A 1187 -8.68 -15.41 -19.35
C GLU A 1187 -9.72 -14.30 -19.61
N ASP A 1188 -10.03 -13.49 -18.59
CA ASP A 1188 -10.97 -12.38 -18.75
C ASP A 1188 -10.39 -11.25 -19.60
N LEU A 1189 -9.08 -10.97 -19.48
CA LEU A 1189 -8.37 -10.07 -20.38
C LEU A 1189 -8.39 -10.59 -21.82
N ARG A 1190 -8.10 -11.88 -22.01
CA ARG A 1190 -8.22 -12.55 -23.31
C ARG A 1190 -9.61 -12.36 -23.90
N ASP A 1191 -10.67 -12.57 -23.11
CA ASP A 1191 -12.05 -12.46 -23.58
C ASP A 1191 -12.46 -11.02 -23.89
N GLY A 1192 -11.99 -10.06 -23.09
CA GLY A 1192 -12.15 -8.64 -23.37
C GLY A 1192 -11.50 -8.25 -24.70
N VAL A 1193 -10.25 -8.70 -24.92
CA VAL A 1193 -9.52 -8.48 -26.17
C VAL A 1193 -10.22 -9.15 -27.34
N PHE A 1194 -10.65 -10.40 -27.21
CA PHE A 1194 -11.36 -11.12 -28.26
C PHE A 1194 -12.65 -10.43 -28.66
N ARG A 1195 -13.44 -9.97 -27.68
CA ARG A 1195 -14.68 -9.25 -27.93
C ARG A 1195 -14.44 -7.95 -28.71
N GLU A 1196 -13.40 -7.21 -28.34
CA GLU A 1196 -13.06 -5.96 -28.99
C GLU A 1196 -12.52 -6.18 -30.41
N LEU A 1197 -11.55 -7.08 -30.57
CA LEU A 1197 -10.96 -7.39 -31.87
C LEU A 1197 -11.94 -8.09 -32.82
N SER A 1198 -12.94 -8.80 -32.30
CA SER A 1198 -14.05 -9.33 -33.10
C SER A 1198 -14.84 -8.21 -33.79
N GLY A 1199 -14.94 -7.03 -33.16
CA GLY A 1199 -15.50 -5.85 -33.80
C GLY A 1199 -14.61 -5.32 -34.93
N TRP A 1200 -13.28 -5.45 -34.80
CA TRP A 1200 -12.31 -4.93 -35.76
C TRP A 1200 -12.18 -5.80 -37.01
N PHE A 1201 -12.15 -7.12 -36.84
CA PHE A 1201 -11.81 -8.08 -37.90
C PHE A 1201 -12.93 -9.09 -38.22
N GLY A 1202 -14.03 -9.06 -37.46
CA GLY A 1202 -15.15 -10.01 -37.56
C GLY A 1202 -15.03 -11.17 -36.58
N GLY A 1203 -16.14 -11.52 -35.93
CA GLY A 1203 -16.18 -12.54 -34.86
C GLY A 1203 -15.66 -13.91 -35.29
N SER A 1204 -16.09 -14.41 -36.45
CA SER A 1204 -15.64 -15.72 -36.95
C SER A 1204 -14.12 -15.81 -37.21
N VAL A 1205 -13.47 -14.67 -37.50
CA VAL A 1205 -12.03 -14.60 -37.71
C VAL A 1205 -11.31 -14.66 -36.37
N VAL A 1206 -11.72 -13.84 -35.40
CA VAL A 1206 -11.04 -13.73 -34.10
C VAL A 1206 -11.32 -14.92 -33.19
N GLU A 1207 -12.50 -15.51 -33.25
CA GLU A 1207 -12.83 -16.75 -32.52
C GLU A 1207 -11.95 -17.94 -32.93
N SER A 1208 -11.35 -17.91 -34.14
CA SER A 1208 -10.39 -18.93 -34.57
C SER A 1208 -8.99 -18.75 -33.98
N TRP A 1209 -8.73 -17.62 -33.30
CA TRP A 1209 -7.42 -17.32 -32.75
C TRP A 1209 -7.20 -18.11 -31.46
N THR A 1210 -5.96 -18.55 -31.25
CA THR A 1210 -5.55 -19.26 -30.04
C THR A 1210 -4.64 -18.37 -29.22
N HIS A 1211 -5.02 -18.06 -27.98
CA HIS A 1211 -4.17 -17.35 -27.03
C HIS A 1211 -2.93 -18.18 -26.70
N LEU A 1212 -1.76 -17.56 -26.77
CA LEU A 1212 -0.46 -18.21 -26.58
C LEU A 1212 0.21 -17.77 -25.28
N ARG A 1213 0.18 -16.47 -24.97
CA ARG A 1213 0.93 -15.90 -23.85
C ARG A 1213 0.36 -14.55 -23.41
N THR A 1214 0.46 -14.27 -22.12
CA THR A 1214 0.24 -12.94 -21.54
C THR A 1214 1.50 -12.53 -20.78
N TYR A 1215 1.96 -11.29 -20.99
CA TYR A 1215 3.01 -10.65 -20.21
C TYR A 1215 2.44 -9.45 -19.48
N ARG A 1216 2.58 -9.41 -18.15
CA ARG A 1216 2.24 -8.26 -17.32
C ARG A 1216 3.52 -7.59 -16.86
N ILE A 1217 3.70 -6.32 -17.20
CA ILE A 1217 4.93 -5.57 -16.95
C ILE A 1217 4.60 -4.40 -16.02
N GLY A 1218 4.86 -4.59 -14.73
CA GLY A 1218 4.52 -3.62 -13.69
C GLY A 1218 5.38 -2.37 -13.69
N PHE A 1219 6.65 -2.48 -14.10
CA PHE A 1219 7.53 -1.35 -14.39
C PHE A 1219 7.87 -1.35 -15.88
N ALA A 1220 6.98 -0.81 -16.71
CA ALA A 1220 7.20 -0.72 -18.15
C ALA A 1220 8.12 0.46 -18.48
N GLN A 1221 7.85 1.64 -17.90
CA GLN A 1221 8.63 2.86 -18.04
C GLN A 1221 8.53 3.71 -16.75
N PRO A 1222 9.55 4.54 -16.44
CA PRO A 1222 9.43 5.54 -15.39
C PRO A 1222 8.38 6.60 -15.76
N ASN A 1223 7.79 7.24 -14.75
CA ASN A 1223 6.85 8.32 -14.99
C ASN A 1223 7.59 9.63 -15.30
N GLN A 1224 7.43 10.13 -16.53
CA GLN A 1224 8.09 11.35 -17.03
C GLN A 1224 7.09 12.48 -17.30
N SER A 1225 6.08 12.66 -16.46
CA SER A 1225 5.22 13.84 -16.49
C SER A 1225 5.98 15.08 -15.95
N PRO A 1226 5.78 16.30 -16.48
CA PRO A 1226 6.44 17.51 -15.98
C PRO A 1226 6.17 17.83 -14.49
N PRO A 1227 7.10 18.53 -13.80
CA PRO A 1227 8.45 18.81 -14.25
C PRO A 1227 9.29 17.53 -14.27
N THR A 1228 10.14 17.40 -15.30
CA THR A 1228 11.08 16.29 -15.47
C THR A 1228 12.51 16.78 -15.39
N ASN A 1229 13.37 15.94 -14.83
CA ASN A 1229 14.82 16.07 -15.00
C ASN A 1229 15.28 14.88 -15.85
N LEU A 1230 15.41 15.09 -17.16
CA LEU A 1230 15.93 14.10 -18.11
C LEU A 1230 17.46 14.15 -18.23
N MET A 1231 18.12 14.96 -17.40
CA MET A 1231 19.57 15.14 -17.40
C MET A 1231 20.12 14.97 -15.97
N LYS A 1232 19.56 14.03 -15.19
CA LYS A 1232 20.00 13.76 -13.81
C LYS A 1232 21.49 13.45 -13.78
N ASP A 1233 22.15 13.90 -12.72
CA ASP A 1233 23.53 13.55 -12.45
C ASP A 1233 23.62 12.05 -12.11
N PRO A 1234 24.38 11.24 -12.85
CA PRO A 1234 24.58 9.84 -12.51
C PRO A 1234 25.43 9.65 -11.24
N SER A 1235 26.19 10.65 -10.78
CA SER A 1235 27.01 10.53 -9.56
C SER A 1235 26.18 10.81 -8.31
N LEU A 1236 26.06 9.81 -7.44
CA LEU A 1236 25.40 9.98 -6.14
C LEU A 1236 26.40 10.44 -5.07
N ARG A 1237 27.56 9.80 -5.07
CA ARG A 1237 28.77 10.07 -4.29
C ARG A 1237 29.98 9.50 -5.04
N PRO A 1238 31.22 9.89 -4.70
CA PRO A 1238 32.39 9.17 -5.17
C PRO A 1238 32.23 7.65 -4.97
N GLY A 1239 32.53 6.89 -6.03
CA GLY A 1239 32.47 5.42 -6.01
C GLY A 1239 31.07 4.81 -6.15
N LEU A 1240 30.01 5.60 -6.28
CA LEU A 1240 28.64 5.11 -6.53
C LEU A 1240 27.92 5.92 -7.60
N TYR A 1241 27.56 5.24 -8.67
CA TYR A 1241 26.90 5.82 -9.84
C TYR A 1241 25.61 5.09 -10.15
N LEU A 1242 24.65 5.83 -10.67
CA LEU A 1242 23.32 5.35 -11.03
C LEU A 1242 23.12 5.50 -12.54
N CYS A 1243 22.48 4.51 -13.16
CA CYS A 1243 22.04 4.61 -14.55
C CYS A 1243 20.75 3.81 -14.78
N GLY A 1244 20.06 4.19 -15.84
CA GLY A 1244 18.73 3.72 -16.19
C GLY A 1244 17.96 4.80 -16.93
N ASP A 1245 16.93 4.39 -17.64
CA ASP A 1245 16.04 5.28 -18.41
C ASP A 1245 15.30 6.31 -17.52
N TYR A 1246 15.24 6.08 -16.20
CA TYR A 1246 14.73 7.01 -15.19
C TYR A 1246 15.69 8.17 -14.83
N LEU A 1247 16.93 8.15 -15.33
CA LEU A 1247 17.87 9.28 -15.27
C LEU A 1247 17.88 10.15 -16.53
N THR A 1248 17.29 9.65 -17.61
CA THR A 1248 17.29 10.27 -18.94
C THR A 1248 15.91 10.22 -19.56
N SER A 1249 15.77 10.00 -20.87
CA SER A 1249 14.49 9.67 -21.51
C SER A 1249 14.10 8.21 -21.29
N ALA A 1250 12.81 7.94 -21.13
CA ALA A 1250 12.21 6.60 -21.00
C ALA A 1250 12.22 5.82 -22.33
N THR A 1251 13.40 5.64 -22.92
CA THR A 1251 13.59 5.05 -24.26
C THR A 1251 14.76 4.07 -24.29
N PHE A 1252 14.84 3.26 -25.35
CA PHE A 1252 16.03 2.44 -25.62
C PHE A 1252 17.30 3.29 -25.63
N ASP A 1253 17.25 4.44 -26.31
CA ASP A 1253 18.37 5.37 -26.42
C ASP A 1253 18.75 5.98 -25.06
N GLY A 1254 17.75 6.42 -24.29
CA GLY A 1254 17.98 6.98 -22.96
C GLY A 1254 18.66 6.00 -22.01
N ALA A 1255 18.24 4.74 -22.01
CA ALA A 1255 18.93 3.69 -21.25
C ALA A 1255 20.42 3.61 -21.64
N LEU A 1256 20.73 3.57 -22.94
CA LEU A 1256 22.12 3.53 -23.43
C LEU A 1256 22.93 4.78 -23.05
N VAL A 1257 22.34 5.97 -23.22
CA VAL A 1257 22.95 7.25 -22.85
C VAL A 1257 23.25 7.31 -21.36
N SER A 1258 22.30 6.88 -20.51
CA SER A 1258 22.47 6.87 -19.06
C SER A 1258 23.65 5.99 -18.62
N GLY A 1259 23.81 4.82 -19.23
CA GLY A 1259 24.91 3.90 -18.96
C GLY A 1259 26.27 4.49 -19.33
N ARG A 1260 26.36 5.09 -20.53
CA ARG A 1260 27.57 5.81 -20.96
C ARG A 1260 27.92 6.94 -20.00
N ARG A 1261 26.95 7.78 -19.63
CA ARG A 1261 27.15 8.93 -18.72
C ARG A 1261 27.61 8.50 -17.33
N ALA A 1262 27.09 7.40 -16.79
CA ALA A 1262 27.54 6.87 -15.50
C ALA A 1262 28.99 6.38 -15.55
N ALA A 1263 29.38 5.68 -16.61
CA ALA A 1263 30.78 5.30 -16.82
C ALA A 1263 31.70 6.52 -16.99
N GLU A 1264 31.28 7.55 -17.74
CA GLU A 1264 32.04 8.79 -17.91
C GLU A 1264 32.19 9.57 -16.60
N ALA A 1265 31.15 9.61 -15.75
CA ALA A 1265 31.21 10.22 -14.42
C ALA A 1265 32.21 9.49 -13.52
N LEU A 1266 32.18 8.15 -13.50
CA LEU A 1266 33.14 7.32 -12.77
C LEU A 1266 34.59 7.61 -13.20
N LEU A 1267 34.83 7.68 -14.51
CA LEU A 1267 36.16 7.96 -15.05
C LEU A 1267 36.63 9.37 -14.71
N LYS A 1268 35.72 10.35 -14.68
CA LYS A 1268 36.02 11.74 -14.32
C LYS A 1268 36.40 11.87 -12.86
N ASP A 1269 35.66 11.24 -11.96
CA ASP A 1269 35.98 11.25 -10.53
C ASP A 1269 37.36 10.62 -10.28
N ARG A 1270 37.72 9.56 -11.02
CA ARG A 1270 39.07 8.97 -10.95
C ARG A 1270 40.17 9.92 -11.42
N ALA A 1271 39.96 10.66 -12.50
CA ALA A 1271 40.95 11.60 -13.01
C ALA A 1271 41.24 12.74 -12.01
N LEU A 1272 40.25 13.11 -11.19
CA LEU A 1272 40.39 14.10 -10.12
C LEU A 1272 41.11 13.56 -8.86
N VAL A 1273 41.20 12.23 -8.69
CA VAL A 1273 41.90 11.58 -7.57
C VAL A 1273 43.38 11.27 -7.91
N GLN A 1274 43.77 11.32 -9.19
CA GLN A 1274 45.16 11.14 -9.65
C GLN A 1274 45.97 12.44 -9.80
N VAL A 1275 45.34 13.59 -9.54
CA VAL A 1275 45.98 14.93 -9.44
C VAL A 1275 46.06 15.30 -7.97
#